data_AF-A0A954L0L4-F1
#
_entry.id   AF-A0A954L0L4-F1
#
_cell.length_a   1.000
_cell.length_b   1.000
_cell.length_c   1.000
_cell.angle_alpha   90.00
_cell.angle_beta   90.00
_cell.angle_gamma   90.00
#
_symmetry.space_group_name_H-M   'P 1'
#
loop_
_entity.id
_entity.type
_entity.pdbx_description
1 polymer ?
#
loop_
_entity_poly.entity_id
_entity_poly.type
_entity_poly.pdbx_seq_one_letter_code
_entity_poly.pdbx_strand_id
1 'polypeptide(L)'
;VEAVDIDRAETLNHQVATGAEESSTRVEKVLGAFQNILRKKQIPDSEHESWMNSCRESLSAQIRDDAYWVDRTAAFNELVLRCDGKLTTEWSSRTFFDLIGGSDEYFKLNEEGADADGKDFVIKAGNWLSANWGAGDKSDPAAIAEALSRLSEAAAELSTGTTALDAMTALAAALDPTDDKPEDTAAAFKAIKKSVGWKGRPSKGAMALQRLMDSRTIDTALIDTVAAKLSEEAKDQQTKAETTLRPPEWMPHLRSEITSAIGMPYRVERDLIWEHAVLLDHALRRTSVAHSWIKRAEVERRQFRDDAAKLNNETKVPQAARNWLDSYCQQRAVESGSLGDFVIRKQAIDGWKRVVAEWNANPDWTEAERKQAVRDVQAELDRDEKWGDGRLFEDLAADDAVCVWQNANGTVAATILTDYSAATTARANQRRFKVPAYRHPDAMMNPVWIDFGNSRWNISYSALSEFDKRQKLQRKLATAKTDKARKKHTDALAAKPDLQSITLGLWSGTDIQNVSLKWQGKRLQQDLDLAHFNTDGPEVVRADRLNRAASGTPNNAVNVVGIFQQKDWNGRLQLKRPVLERLREKLRKAGISSDDPADWGGFRKHFDNLDWYLTTSAKLEPSGPFIDYLQRDLPDGWKYVEKTRYLSNDLNKAEKRSGRTRIQLARLPGLRVLSFDLGHRFGASCAVWETVSSDQLNSACKAAGVESPTGSDLFFVLEQPTDNGSKKPTHRRIVYRRLADDELNGKPHPAPWARLDRQFVIKLQGEDRPARRTTQQEFNRYNEFRRFLNLEELTAREERDLDGAVAKLPPITWLMQEAVRDARLGLRRHADRARIAHAMTAKAKHLSGNRTAPFSSDEERRDHIVRHLLLWNDLAKAAIPVGANIQRCPFAYQAWLDHIQPLVGENIEDCHNEDDTRPARKKKREALAKQLEAAANQIITDDSFATQLHHAWKDNWHSEDKHWISHLKWLRKDLLMPGIGRRPRNTQSSEFAAWQQRKKQLRNMGGLSYDRIGALRQLYQVMKAFRNRPMPDDPKAGVLDRHDSSQKNFGRRMLDQFEKLREQRVKQLASRVIEAALGLGAEPGRDQHGHDAKRQRTPSDDPRFAPCHAVIMENLRSYKTAETRMRRENRMLASWAYGTVRKYVEEACELHGVYFDDVPAQYTSKQDSRTMMPGVRCVEVDRAVLKAALSASSAADSMAGLALQKQSLVRRWKSEFSRCADRVQKRPKEASARDRLLSRIRAAVESDTDCLPNQVLLPVRGGDLFL
;
A
#
# COMPACT_ATOMS: atom_id res chain seq x y z
N VAL A 1 -33.16 3.46 0.83
CA VAL A 1 -34.49 3.77 0.28
C VAL A 1 -35.18 4.47 1.43
N GLU A 2 -35.18 5.79 1.61
CA GLU A 2 -35.09 6.96 0.73
C GLU A 2 -34.20 8.03 1.41
N ALA A 3 -33.48 8.82 0.61
CA ALA A 3 -32.83 10.08 1.01
C ALA A 3 -32.54 10.84 -0.30
N VAL A 4 -33.37 11.85 -0.56
CA VAL A 4 -33.36 12.68 -1.77
C VAL A 4 -32.81 14.05 -1.37
N ASP A 5 -31.82 14.49 -2.13
CA ASP A 5 -30.79 15.50 -1.86
C ASP A 5 -30.95 16.62 -2.92
N ILE A 6 -30.62 17.88 -2.61
CA ILE A 6 -31.03 19.04 -3.43
C ILE A 6 -30.09 19.30 -4.63
N ASP A 7 -28.79 19.02 -4.51
CA ASP A 7 -27.86 19.00 -5.66
C ASP A 7 -28.05 17.73 -6.54
N ARG A 8 -28.73 16.75 -5.94
CA ARG A 8 -29.25 15.56 -6.59
C ARG A 8 -30.56 15.87 -7.32
N ALA A 9 -31.30 16.93 -7.01
CA ALA A 9 -32.54 17.25 -7.70
C ALA A 9 -32.31 17.53 -9.19
N GLU A 10 -31.27 18.30 -9.55
CA GLU A 10 -30.90 18.53 -10.96
C GLU A 10 -30.37 17.25 -11.65
N THR A 11 -29.58 16.41 -10.96
CA THR A 11 -29.05 15.16 -11.55
C THR A 11 -30.05 14.00 -11.55
N LEU A 12 -31.07 14.02 -10.68
CA LEU A 12 -32.21 13.09 -10.66
C LEU A 12 -33.18 13.37 -11.81
N ASN A 13 -33.31 14.63 -12.24
CA ASN A 13 -34.08 15.00 -13.43
C ASN A 13 -33.52 14.34 -14.71
N HIS A 14 -32.22 14.08 -14.74
CA HIS A 14 -31.52 13.43 -15.87
C HIS A 14 -31.15 11.96 -15.60
N GLN A 15 -31.72 11.36 -14.55
CA GLN A 15 -31.47 9.97 -14.20
C GLN A 15 -32.15 9.04 -15.21
N VAL A 16 -31.36 8.18 -15.83
CA VAL A 16 -31.86 7.16 -16.76
C VAL A 16 -32.23 5.87 -16.02
N ALA A 17 -31.34 5.39 -15.15
CA ALA A 17 -31.55 4.15 -14.40
C ALA A 17 -30.65 4.10 -13.16
N THR A 18 -31.07 3.33 -12.14
CA THR A 18 -30.29 3.13 -10.91
C THR A 18 -29.61 1.76 -10.88
N GLY A 19 -28.52 1.65 -10.12
CA GLY A 19 -27.87 0.37 -9.86
C GLY A 19 -28.67 -0.60 -8.99
N ALA A 20 -29.69 -0.11 -8.27
CA ALA A 20 -30.60 -0.93 -7.47
C ALA A 20 -31.70 -1.60 -8.33
N GLU A 21 -31.90 -1.15 -9.57
CA GLU A 21 -32.83 -1.78 -10.50
C GLU A 21 -32.30 -3.13 -11.00
N GLU A 22 -33.23 -4.02 -11.39
CA GLU A 22 -32.91 -5.28 -12.03
C GLU A 22 -32.06 -5.05 -13.29
N SER A 23 -31.12 -5.97 -13.56
CA SER A 23 -30.14 -5.78 -14.63
C SER A 23 -30.76 -5.67 -16.01
N SER A 24 -31.81 -6.45 -16.30
CA SER A 24 -32.55 -6.43 -17.57
C SER A 24 -33.18 -5.06 -17.81
N THR A 25 -34.00 -4.60 -16.86
CA THR A 25 -34.69 -3.30 -16.89
C THR A 25 -33.72 -2.13 -17.01
N ARG A 26 -32.62 -2.17 -16.25
CA ARG A 26 -31.58 -1.13 -16.31
C ARG A 26 -30.95 -1.06 -17.70
N VAL A 27 -30.57 -2.20 -18.28
CA VAL A 27 -29.93 -2.27 -19.60
C VAL A 27 -30.86 -1.71 -20.67
N GLU A 28 -32.13 -2.07 -20.65
CA GLU A 28 -33.14 -1.59 -21.60
C GLU A 28 -33.27 -0.06 -21.55
N LYS A 29 -33.45 0.51 -20.35
CA LYS A 29 -33.54 1.97 -20.17
C LYS A 29 -32.30 2.70 -20.67
N VAL A 30 -31.11 2.17 -20.35
CA VAL A 30 -29.84 2.82 -20.73
C VAL A 30 -29.60 2.76 -22.24
N LEU A 31 -29.86 1.61 -22.87
CA LEU A 31 -29.74 1.47 -24.32
C LEU A 31 -30.78 2.32 -25.07
N GLY A 32 -32.02 2.36 -24.58
CA GLY A 32 -33.08 3.22 -25.13
C GLY A 32 -32.74 4.70 -25.01
N ALA A 33 -32.21 5.13 -23.86
CA ALA A 33 -31.73 6.51 -23.68
C ALA A 33 -30.58 6.85 -24.64
N PHE A 34 -29.60 5.95 -24.82
CA PHE A 34 -28.50 6.17 -25.76
C PHE A 34 -28.98 6.28 -27.21
N GLN A 35 -29.92 5.43 -27.63
CA GLN A 35 -30.51 5.53 -28.97
C GLN A 35 -31.25 6.87 -29.16
N ASN A 36 -31.97 7.34 -28.15
CA ASN A 36 -32.61 8.67 -28.19
C ASN A 36 -31.59 9.81 -28.27
N ILE A 37 -30.43 9.68 -27.62
CA ILE A 37 -29.32 10.65 -27.74
C ILE A 37 -28.81 10.69 -29.18
N LEU A 38 -28.57 9.54 -29.82
CA LEU A 38 -28.10 9.47 -31.20
C LEU A 38 -29.08 10.16 -32.17
N ARG A 39 -30.38 9.91 -32.01
CA ARG A 39 -31.44 10.59 -32.79
C ARG A 39 -31.43 12.10 -32.57
N LYS A 40 -31.37 12.56 -31.32
CA LYS A 40 -31.34 14.00 -30.99
C LYS A 40 -30.07 14.69 -31.51
N LYS A 41 -28.96 13.96 -31.66
CA LYS A 41 -27.72 14.45 -32.25
C LYS A 41 -27.67 14.33 -33.77
N GLN A 42 -28.75 13.88 -34.41
CA GLN A 42 -28.88 13.74 -35.87
C GLN A 42 -27.78 12.86 -36.48
N ILE A 43 -27.33 11.84 -35.75
CA ILE A 43 -26.44 10.82 -36.30
C ILE A 43 -27.22 10.01 -37.34
N PRO A 44 -26.66 9.71 -38.53
CA PRO A 44 -27.36 8.94 -39.56
C PRO A 44 -27.81 7.57 -39.05
N ASP A 45 -29.04 7.17 -39.38
CA ASP A 45 -29.60 5.87 -38.93
C ASP A 45 -28.74 4.67 -39.36
N SER A 46 -28.02 4.79 -40.49
CA SER A 46 -27.04 3.80 -40.98
C SER A 46 -25.88 3.56 -40.00
N GLU A 47 -25.56 4.51 -39.13
CA GLU A 47 -24.49 4.40 -38.15
C GLU A 47 -25.00 4.01 -36.75
N HIS A 48 -26.32 4.04 -36.50
CA HIS A 48 -26.87 3.75 -35.17
C HIS A 48 -26.50 2.35 -34.71
N GLU A 49 -26.61 1.36 -35.60
CA GLU A 49 -26.29 -0.02 -35.26
C GLU A 49 -24.80 -0.18 -34.90
N SER A 50 -23.92 0.49 -35.64
CA SER A 50 -22.48 0.51 -35.35
C SER A 50 -22.15 1.11 -33.98
N TRP A 51 -22.76 2.27 -33.66
CA TRP A 51 -22.62 2.90 -32.34
C TRP A 51 -23.18 2.05 -31.21
N MET A 52 -24.38 1.48 -31.40
CA MET A 52 -25.02 0.60 -30.43
C MET A 52 -24.16 -0.62 -30.17
N ASN A 53 -23.65 -1.30 -31.21
CA ASN A 53 -22.81 -2.48 -31.06
C ASN A 53 -21.47 -2.15 -30.38
N SER A 54 -20.87 -1.01 -30.72
CA SER A 54 -19.60 -0.57 -30.12
C SER A 54 -19.73 -0.23 -28.63
N CYS A 55 -20.86 0.37 -28.23
CA CYS A 55 -21.08 0.86 -26.86
C CYS A 55 -21.87 -0.11 -25.96
N ARG A 56 -22.55 -1.11 -26.53
CA ARG A 56 -23.48 -2.02 -25.82
C ARG A 56 -22.89 -2.61 -24.55
N GLU A 57 -21.69 -3.17 -24.63
CA GLU A 57 -21.00 -3.79 -23.49
C GLU A 57 -20.73 -2.79 -22.36
N SER A 58 -20.35 -1.56 -22.70
CA SER A 58 -20.09 -0.49 -21.72
C SER A 58 -21.36 0.02 -21.06
N LEU A 59 -22.43 0.18 -21.84
CA LEU A 59 -23.73 0.66 -21.37
C LEU A 59 -24.50 -0.40 -20.57
N SER A 60 -24.25 -1.68 -20.87
CA SER A 60 -24.87 -2.81 -20.17
C SER A 60 -24.09 -3.24 -18.93
N ALA A 61 -22.94 -2.63 -18.67
CA ALA A 61 -22.07 -2.99 -17.56
C ALA A 61 -22.76 -2.80 -16.20
N GLN A 62 -22.44 -3.67 -15.25
CA GLN A 62 -22.96 -3.55 -13.89
C GLN A 62 -22.38 -2.31 -13.19
N ILE A 63 -23.24 -1.51 -12.58
CA ILE A 63 -22.84 -0.38 -11.73
C ILE A 63 -22.99 -0.72 -10.24
N ARG A 64 -22.69 0.20 -9.34
CA ARG A 64 -22.94 0.01 -7.91
C ARG A 64 -24.41 0.30 -7.59
N ASP A 65 -24.97 -0.37 -6.59
CA ASP A 65 -26.36 -0.20 -6.15
C ASP A 65 -26.69 1.26 -5.77
N ASP A 66 -25.68 2.02 -5.31
CA ASP A 66 -25.76 3.44 -4.98
C ASP A 66 -25.36 4.40 -6.12
N ALA A 67 -25.24 3.90 -7.36
CA ALA A 67 -24.86 4.66 -8.53
C ALA A 67 -26.02 4.78 -9.54
N TYR A 68 -25.90 5.75 -10.44
CA TYR A 68 -26.92 6.09 -11.43
C TYR A 68 -26.29 6.25 -12.82
N TRP A 69 -27.04 5.86 -13.84
CA TRP A 69 -26.79 6.32 -15.21
C TRP A 69 -27.48 7.68 -15.39
N VAL A 70 -26.75 8.64 -15.96
CA VAL A 70 -27.20 10.02 -16.12
C VAL A 70 -27.05 10.43 -17.59
N ASP A 71 -28.10 11.01 -18.16
CA ASP A 71 -28.06 11.61 -19.49
C ASP A 71 -27.41 13.00 -19.42
N ARG A 72 -26.09 13.04 -19.64
CA ARG A 72 -25.33 14.30 -19.69
C ARG A 72 -25.65 15.15 -20.91
N THR A 73 -26.23 14.57 -21.96
CA THR A 73 -26.67 15.34 -23.14
C THR A 73 -27.90 16.17 -22.78
N ALA A 74 -28.86 15.57 -22.06
CA ALA A 74 -30.01 16.30 -21.55
C ALA A 74 -29.59 17.44 -20.61
N ALA A 75 -28.67 17.18 -19.67
CA ALA A 75 -28.12 18.21 -18.78
C ALA A 75 -27.40 19.34 -19.55
N PHE A 76 -26.64 19.01 -20.60
CA PHE A 76 -26.00 20.02 -21.45
C PHE A 76 -27.04 20.86 -22.20
N ASN A 77 -28.09 20.24 -22.75
CA ASN A 77 -29.14 20.95 -23.46
C ASN A 77 -29.91 21.91 -22.54
N GLU A 78 -30.14 21.53 -21.27
CA GLU A 78 -30.72 22.42 -20.27
C GLU A 78 -29.80 23.62 -19.98
N LEU A 79 -28.49 23.40 -19.88
CA LEU A 79 -27.52 24.49 -19.74
C LEU A 79 -27.54 25.42 -20.97
N VAL A 80 -27.70 24.87 -22.17
CA VAL A 80 -27.84 25.66 -23.40
C VAL A 80 -29.07 26.57 -23.33
N LEU A 81 -30.19 26.06 -22.83
CA LEU A 81 -31.41 26.87 -22.63
C LEU A 81 -31.21 27.97 -21.58
N ARG A 82 -30.49 27.68 -20.48
CA ARG A 82 -30.10 28.69 -19.48
C ARG A 82 -29.19 29.79 -20.05
N CYS A 83 -28.49 29.50 -21.14
CA CYS A 83 -27.63 30.45 -21.86
C CYS A 83 -28.32 31.05 -23.10
N ASP A 84 -29.65 31.23 -23.05
CA ASP A 84 -30.49 31.76 -24.14
C ASP A 84 -30.37 31.00 -25.48
N GLY A 85 -29.99 29.73 -25.45
CA GLY A 85 -29.72 28.93 -26.65
C GLY A 85 -28.43 29.30 -27.38
N LYS A 86 -27.65 30.27 -26.88
CA LYS A 86 -26.44 30.79 -27.51
C LYS A 86 -25.16 30.02 -27.16
N LEU A 87 -25.22 29.09 -26.20
CA LEU A 87 -24.10 28.20 -25.88
C LEU A 87 -23.95 27.13 -26.99
N THR A 88 -22.83 27.15 -27.71
CA THR A 88 -22.58 26.17 -28.79
C THR A 88 -21.73 24.99 -28.31
N THR A 89 -21.86 23.87 -29.01
CA THR A 89 -21.01 22.68 -28.75
C THR A 89 -19.55 22.99 -29.10
N GLU A 90 -19.29 23.74 -30.17
CA GLU A 90 -17.95 24.14 -30.60
C GLU A 90 -17.22 24.96 -29.53
N TRP A 91 -17.86 26.02 -29.01
CA TRP A 91 -17.30 26.84 -27.94
C TRP A 91 -17.01 26.00 -26.69
N SER A 92 -17.94 25.10 -26.34
CA SER A 92 -17.82 24.22 -25.18
C SER A 92 -16.65 23.23 -25.32
N SER A 93 -16.55 22.58 -26.48
CA SER A 93 -15.48 21.63 -26.78
C SER A 93 -14.11 22.32 -26.76
N ARG A 94 -13.99 23.48 -27.41
CA ARG A 94 -12.75 24.26 -27.43
C ARG A 94 -12.34 24.66 -26.01
N THR A 95 -13.25 25.24 -25.24
CA THR A 95 -13.00 25.61 -23.84
C THR A 95 -12.55 24.41 -22.99
N PHE A 96 -13.21 23.26 -23.14
CA PHE A 96 -12.88 22.04 -22.41
C PHE A 96 -11.48 21.52 -22.78
N PHE A 97 -11.15 21.45 -24.07
CA PHE A 97 -9.86 20.95 -24.54
C PHE A 97 -8.70 21.91 -24.24
N ASP A 98 -8.92 23.22 -24.27
CA ASP A 98 -7.91 24.22 -23.87
C ASP A 98 -7.51 24.04 -22.39
N LEU A 99 -8.49 23.72 -21.55
CA LEU A 99 -8.25 23.44 -20.14
C LEU A 99 -7.54 22.09 -19.94
N ILE A 100 -7.97 21.02 -20.62
CA ILE A 100 -7.55 19.64 -20.33
C ILE A 100 -6.35 19.14 -21.15
N GLY A 101 -5.94 19.83 -22.22
CA GLY A 101 -4.70 19.51 -22.97
C GLY A 101 -4.90 19.06 -24.42
N GLY A 102 -5.91 19.58 -25.12
CA GLY A 102 -6.14 19.33 -26.55
C GLY A 102 -6.94 18.04 -26.84
N SER A 103 -7.61 18.01 -27.99
CA SER A 103 -8.50 16.91 -28.41
C SER A 103 -7.73 15.60 -28.68
N ASP A 104 -6.64 15.65 -29.45
CA ASP A 104 -5.90 14.46 -29.87
C ASP A 104 -5.23 13.74 -28.68
N GLU A 105 -4.65 14.49 -27.76
CA GLU A 105 -4.11 13.94 -26.51
C GLU A 105 -5.24 13.38 -25.63
N TYR A 106 -6.40 14.04 -25.64
CA TYR A 106 -7.55 13.62 -24.88
C TYR A 106 -8.19 12.31 -25.39
N PHE A 107 -8.10 11.94 -26.66
CA PHE A 107 -8.66 10.64 -27.12
C PHE A 107 -7.64 9.50 -27.17
N LYS A 108 -6.34 9.77 -27.05
CA LYS A 108 -5.30 8.73 -26.94
C LYS A 108 -5.52 7.83 -25.71
N LEU A 109 -5.56 6.52 -25.95
CA LEU A 109 -5.57 5.46 -24.95
C LEU A 109 -4.13 5.14 -24.55
N ASN A 110 -3.60 5.82 -23.53
CA ASN A 110 -2.25 5.55 -23.03
C ASN A 110 -2.26 4.39 -22.01
N GLU A 111 -1.33 3.44 -22.17
CA GLU A 111 -1.14 2.31 -21.24
C GLU A 111 -0.47 2.74 -19.93
N GLU A 112 0.38 3.78 -19.97
CA GLU A 112 1.06 4.36 -18.82
C GLU A 112 0.34 5.62 -18.31
N GLY A 113 0.33 5.78 -16.99
CA GLY A 113 -0.40 6.85 -16.37
C GLY A 113 0.13 8.22 -16.73
N ALA A 114 -0.71 9.05 -17.35
CA ALA A 114 -0.46 10.48 -17.40
C ALA A 114 -0.32 10.98 -15.95
N ASP A 115 0.86 11.48 -15.59
CA ASP A 115 1.10 12.16 -14.32
C ASP A 115 0.14 13.34 -14.21
N ALA A 116 -0.81 13.25 -13.28
CA ALA A 116 -1.70 14.35 -12.95
C ALA A 116 -0.95 15.53 -12.31
N ASP A 117 0.31 15.33 -11.91
CA ASP A 117 1.15 16.29 -11.18
C ASP A 117 1.76 17.38 -12.09
N GLY A 118 1.43 17.41 -13.38
CA GLY A 118 1.99 18.39 -14.34
C GLY A 118 1.05 19.51 -14.81
N LYS A 119 -0.25 19.50 -14.48
CA LYS A 119 -1.21 20.50 -15.01
C LYS A 119 -1.51 21.57 -13.97
N ASP A 120 -0.98 22.77 -14.18
CA ASP A 120 -1.29 23.96 -13.35
C ASP A 120 -2.69 24.51 -13.66
N PHE A 121 -3.70 23.69 -13.37
CA PHE A 121 -5.10 23.98 -13.65
C PHE A 121 -5.61 25.25 -12.96
N VAL A 122 -5.03 25.63 -11.80
CA VAL A 122 -5.41 26.89 -11.14
C VAL A 122 -4.99 28.11 -11.95
N ILE A 123 -3.82 28.09 -12.60
CA ILE A 123 -3.41 29.17 -13.50
C ILE A 123 -4.29 29.20 -14.74
N LYS A 124 -4.56 28.04 -15.35
CA LYS A 124 -5.47 27.97 -16.50
C LYS A 124 -6.88 28.47 -16.16
N ALA A 125 -7.40 28.08 -15.00
CA ALA A 125 -8.69 28.53 -14.48
C ALA A 125 -8.70 30.05 -14.21
N GLY A 126 -7.65 30.58 -13.56
CA GLY A 126 -7.52 32.00 -13.30
C GLY A 126 -7.46 32.83 -14.58
N ASN A 127 -6.70 32.37 -15.58
CA ASN A 127 -6.63 33.02 -16.89
C ASN A 127 -7.99 32.98 -17.61
N TRP A 128 -8.68 31.84 -17.58
CA TRP A 128 -10.01 31.71 -18.18
C TRP A 128 -11.04 32.62 -17.50
N LEU A 129 -11.04 32.68 -16.16
CA LEU A 129 -11.92 33.57 -15.39
C LEU A 129 -11.58 35.04 -15.66
N SER A 130 -10.30 35.42 -15.68
CA SER A 130 -9.88 36.78 -16.02
C SER A 130 -10.34 37.18 -17.42
N ALA A 131 -10.17 36.28 -18.39
CA ALA A 131 -10.55 36.52 -19.78
C ALA A 131 -12.07 36.62 -19.98
N ASN A 132 -12.88 35.89 -19.22
CA ASN A 132 -14.34 35.84 -19.42
C ASN A 132 -15.13 36.73 -18.45
N TRP A 133 -14.67 36.90 -17.21
CA TRP A 133 -15.41 37.56 -16.12
C TRP A 133 -14.76 38.85 -15.61
N GLY A 134 -13.48 39.10 -15.95
CA GLY A 134 -12.72 40.26 -15.46
C GLY A 134 -13.20 41.61 -15.98
N ALA A 135 -13.00 42.68 -15.21
CA ALA A 135 -13.34 44.06 -15.59
C ALA A 135 -12.22 44.83 -16.31
N GLY A 136 -10.99 44.33 -16.31
CA GLY A 136 -9.86 45.10 -16.84
C GLY A 136 -10.01 45.37 -18.34
N ASP A 137 -9.64 46.60 -18.77
CA ASP A 137 -9.51 46.95 -20.19
C ASP A 137 -8.57 45.97 -20.88
N LYS A 138 -9.16 45.07 -21.67
CA LYS A 138 -8.42 44.03 -22.38
C LYS A 138 -7.51 44.68 -23.41
N SER A 139 -6.30 44.13 -23.53
CA SER A 139 -5.44 44.44 -24.67
C SER A 139 -6.16 44.01 -25.93
N ASP A 140 -6.17 44.85 -26.95
CA ASP A 140 -6.63 44.50 -28.28
C ASP A 140 -5.45 43.86 -29.05
N PRO A 141 -5.40 42.53 -29.20
CA PRO A 141 -4.25 41.87 -29.82
C PRO A 141 -4.10 42.25 -31.29
N ALA A 142 -5.19 42.62 -31.97
CA ALA A 142 -5.17 43.06 -33.36
C ALA A 142 -4.51 44.44 -33.46
N ALA A 143 -4.91 45.41 -32.62
CA ALA A 143 -4.29 46.73 -32.57
C ALA A 143 -2.81 46.66 -32.15
N ILE A 144 -2.47 45.77 -31.21
CA ILE A 144 -1.08 45.52 -30.82
C ILE A 144 -0.27 44.92 -31.98
N ALA A 145 -0.81 43.92 -32.68
CA ALA A 145 -0.14 43.29 -33.82
C ALA A 145 0.12 44.31 -34.94
N GLU A 146 -0.84 45.19 -35.21
CA GLU A 146 -0.72 46.28 -36.18
C GLU A 146 0.38 47.27 -35.77
N ALA A 147 0.36 47.75 -34.53
CA ALA A 147 1.38 48.67 -34.01
C ALA A 147 2.79 48.04 -34.02
N LEU A 148 2.93 46.77 -33.66
CA LEU A 148 4.20 46.05 -33.68
C LEU A 148 4.72 45.81 -35.11
N SER A 149 3.82 45.60 -36.07
CA SER A 149 4.20 45.47 -37.48
C SER A 149 4.77 46.79 -38.02
N ARG A 150 4.11 47.92 -37.73
CA ARG A 150 4.61 49.26 -38.07
C ARG A 150 5.96 49.57 -37.41
N LEU A 151 6.13 49.21 -36.14
CA LEU A 151 7.41 49.35 -35.44
C LEU A 151 8.51 48.47 -36.05
N SER A 152 8.17 47.25 -36.48
CA SER A 152 9.14 46.34 -37.10
C SER A 152 9.62 46.89 -38.44
N GLU A 153 8.73 47.48 -39.24
CA GLU A 153 9.06 48.13 -40.51
C GLU A 153 9.92 49.37 -40.27
N ALA A 154 9.51 50.26 -39.36
CA ALA A 154 10.28 51.44 -39.01
C ALA A 154 11.64 51.12 -38.37
N ALA A 155 11.76 50.02 -37.62
CA ALA A 155 13.03 49.56 -37.08
C ALA A 155 13.99 49.11 -38.19
N ALA A 156 13.50 48.46 -39.24
CA ALA A 156 14.31 48.01 -40.37
C ALA A 156 14.87 49.18 -41.21
N GLU A 157 14.27 50.37 -41.10
CA GLU A 157 14.71 51.59 -41.81
C GLU A 157 15.74 52.42 -41.02
N LEU A 158 16.10 52.01 -39.80
CA LEU A 158 17.10 52.71 -39.00
C LEU A 158 18.50 52.59 -39.61
N SER A 159 19.24 53.70 -39.63
CA SER A 159 20.62 53.74 -40.12
C SER A 159 21.62 53.43 -38.99
N THR A 160 22.67 52.68 -39.36
CA THR A 160 23.79 52.36 -38.48
C THR A 160 24.47 53.64 -37.96
N GLY A 161 24.75 53.72 -36.66
CA GLY A 161 25.40 54.89 -36.05
C GLY A 161 24.45 56.01 -35.60
N THR A 162 23.13 55.84 -35.73
CA THR A 162 22.14 56.73 -35.10
C THR A 162 22.23 56.68 -33.56
N THR A 163 21.88 57.79 -32.91
CA THR A 163 21.81 57.83 -31.44
C THR A 163 20.57 57.09 -30.95
N ALA A 164 20.61 56.54 -29.73
CA ALA A 164 19.45 55.90 -29.11
C ALA A 164 18.22 56.82 -29.04
N LEU A 165 18.42 58.14 -28.89
CA LEU A 165 17.33 59.11 -28.87
C LEU A 165 16.70 59.29 -30.25
N ASP A 166 17.50 59.40 -31.31
CA ASP A 166 16.99 59.57 -32.66
C ASP A 166 16.25 58.31 -33.15
N ALA A 167 16.81 57.13 -32.87
CA ALA A 167 16.18 55.85 -33.20
C ALA A 167 14.85 55.66 -32.46
N MET A 168 14.79 55.98 -31.17
CA MET A 168 13.55 55.86 -30.38
C MET A 168 12.51 56.92 -30.78
N THR A 169 12.94 58.12 -31.16
CA THR A 169 12.05 59.17 -31.68
C THR A 169 11.46 58.77 -33.03
N ALA A 170 12.25 58.18 -33.93
CA ALA A 170 11.78 57.66 -35.22
C ALA A 170 10.74 56.54 -35.04
N LEU A 171 11.00 55.61 -34.12
CA LEU A 171 10.06 54.53 -33.78
C LEU A 171 8.78 55.05 -33.10
N ALA A 172 8.86 56.07 -32.28
CA ALA A 172 7.69 56.72 -31.70
C ALA A 172 6.83 57.43 -32.76
N ALA A 173 7.48 58.16 -33.69
CA ALA A 173 6.81 58.86 -34.79
C ALA A 173 6.09 57.91 -35.75
N ALA A 174 6.60 56.69 -35.94
CA ALA A 174 5.94 55.65 -36.75
C ALA A 174 4.60 55.17 -36.17
N LEU A 175 4.37 55.35 -34.87
CA LEU A 175 3.12 54.99 -34.20
C LEU A 175 2.16 56.16 -34.02
N ASP A 176 2.70 57.35 -33.74
CA ASP A 176 1.91 58.57 -33.53
C ASP A 176 2.71 59.81 -34.02
N PRO A 177 2.40 60.35 -35.21
CA PRO A 177 3.10 61.51 -35.77
C PRO A 177 2.57 62.80 -35.12
N THR A 178 2.96 63.04 -33.87
CA THR A 178 2.75 64.31 -33.18
C THR A 178 3.98 65.21 -33.33
N ASP A 179 3.79 66.54 -33.30
CA ASP A 179 4.88 67.54 -33.39
C ASP A 179 5.77 67.61 -32.11
N ASP A 180 5.37 66.93 -31.03
CA ASP A 180 6.07 66.94 -29.74
C ASP A 180 7.24 65.93 -29.76
N LYS A 181 8.47 66.45 -29.89
CA LYS A 181 9.69 65.61 -29.79
C LYS A 181 9.92 65.14 -28.34
N PRO A 182 10.17 63.85 -28.10
CA PRO A 182 10.49 63.36 -26.75
C PRO A 182 11.74 64.04 -26.18
N GLU A 183 11.69 64.46 -24.92
CA GLU A 183 12.81 65.12 -24.24
C GLU A 183 14.02 64.19 -24.02
N ASP A 184 13.77 62.89 -23.83
CA ASP A 184 14.80 61.86 -23.64
C ASP A 184 14.33 60.48 -24.12
N THR A 185 15.25 59.49 -24.08
CA THR A 185 14.99 58.12 -24.51
C THR A 185 13.95 57.40 -23.65
N ALA A 186 13.84 57.76 -22.36
CA ALA A 186 12.86 57.19 -21.44
C ALA A 186 11.44 57.69 -21.75
N ALA A 187 11.30 58.97 -22.12
CA ALA A 187 10.07 59.57 -22.59
C ALA A 187 9.61 58.95 -23.92
N ALA A 188 10.53 58.78 -24.88
CA ALA A 188 10.26 58.10 -26.15
C ALA A 188 9.81 56.64 -25.94
N PHE A 189 10.49 55.89 -25.06
CA PHE A 189 10.10 54.53 -24.72
C PHE A 189 8.72 54.46 -24.04
N LYS A 190 8.42 55.40 -23.15
CA LYS A 190 7.11 55.50 -22.48
C LYS A 190 6.00 55.82 -23.48
N ALA A 191 6.25 56.67 -24.47
CA ALA A 191 5.32 56.98 -25.55
C ALA A 191 5.03 55.74 -26.40
N ILE A 192 6.07 55.04 -26.88
CA ILE A 192 5.93 53.78 -27.63
C ILE A 192 5.14 52.75 -26.82
N LYS A 193 5.48 52.57 -25.54
CA LYS A 193 4.78 51.62 -24.66
C LYS A 193 3.29 51.93 -24.52
N LYS A 194 2.93 53.22 -24.48
CA LYS A 194 1.55 53.69 -24.43
C LYS A 194 0.83 53.43 -25.76
N SER A 195 1.43 53.80 -26.90
CA SER A 195 0.84 53.67 -28.23
C SER A 195 0.67 52.21 -28.68
N VAL A 196 1.63 51.34 -28.35
CA VAL A 196 1.49 49.89 -28.56
C VAL A 196 0.46 49.28 -27.60
N GLY A 197 0.16 49.93 -26.46
CA GLY A 197 -0.77 49.39 -25.47
C GLY A 197 -0.17 48.30 -24.58
N TRP A 198 1.15 48.26 -24.41
CA TRP A 198 1.83 47.31 -23.55
C TRP A 198 1.52 47.54 -22.05
N LYS A 199 0.89 46.56 -21.40
CA LYS A 199 0.58 46.56 -19.96
C LYS A 199 1.29 45.39 -19.25
N GLY A 200 1.89 45.63 -18.08
CA GLY A 200 2.48 44.58 -17.23
C GLY A 200 3.97 44.29 -17.48
N ARG A 201 4.37 43.00 -17.43
CA ARG A 201 5.77 42.55 -17.61
C ARG A 201 6.31 42.98 -18.98
N PRO A 202 7.60 43.31 -19.12
CA PRO A 202 8.20 43.69 -20.40
C PRO A 202 8.01 42.58 -21.45
N SER A 203 7.46 42.93 -22.62
CA SER A 203 7.31 42.01 -23.75
C SER A 203 8.64 41.78 -24.48
N LYS A 204 8.68 40.85 -25.45
CA LYS A 204 9.91 40.56 -26.22
C LYS A 204 10.38 41.82 -26.96
N GLY A 205 9.44 42.53 -27.60
CA GLY A 205 9.64 43.82 -28.26
C GLY A 205 10.03 44.92 -27.27
N ALA A 206 9.38 45.01 -26.11
CA ALA A 206 9.72 46.01 -25.10
C ALA A 206 11.14 45.82 -24.54
N MET A 207 11.58 44.56 -24.34
CA MET A 207 12.95 44.26 -23.93
C MET A 207 13.97 44.54 -25.03
N ALA A 208 13.61 44.31 -26.30
CA ALA A 208 14.46 44.64 -27.44
C ALA A 208 14.67 46.16 -27.55
N LEU A 209 13.59 46.94 -27.41
CA LEU A 209 13.66 48.41 -27.37
C LEU A 209 14.41 48.94 -26.14
N GLN A 210 14.27 48.30 -24.98
CA GLN A 210 15.06 48.62 -23.79
C GLN A 210 16.57 48.43 -24.05
N ARG A 211 16.97 47.35 -24.73
CA ARG A 211 18.37 47.13 -25.13
C ARG A 211 18.87 48.18 -26.14
N LEU A 212 17.99 48.63 -27.03
CA LEU A 212 18.29 49.71 -27.97
C LEU A 212 18.51 51.03 -27.22
N MET A 213 17.70 51.31 -26.20
CA MET A 213 17.85 52.47 -25.32
C MET A 213 19.15 52.43 -24.50
N ASP A 214 19.55 51.26 -24.01
CA ASP A 214 20.72 51.08 -23.13
C ASP A 214 22.06 51.00 -23.92
N SER A 215 22.01 50.94 -25.26
CA SER A 215 23.21 50.84 -26.10
C SER A 215 23.88 52.19 -26.37
N ARG A 216 25.21 52.22 -26.32
CA ARG A 216 26.01 53.42 -26.68
C ARG A 216 26.20 53.61 -28.18
N THR A 217 26.08 52.54 -28.96
CA THR A 217 26.25 52.53 -30.42
C THR A 217 25.24 51.56 -31.03
N ILE A 218 24.46 52.03 -32.00
CA ILE A 218 23.48 51.21 -32.72
C ILE A 218 24.17 50.62 -33.96
N ASP A 219 24.42 49.31 -33.92
CA ASP A 219 24.91 48.55 -35.06
C ASP A 219 23.78 47.84 -35.83
N THR A 220 24.08 47.36 -37.03
CA THR A 220 23.10 46.68 -37.89
C THR A 220 22.55 45.41 -37.25
N ALA A 221 23.37 44.69 -36.46
CA ALA A 221 22.96 43.46 -35.78
C ALA A 221 21.90 43.71 -34.70
N LEU A 222 22.02 44.81 -33.95
CA LEU A 222 21.04 45.23 -32.95
C LEU A 222 19.73 45.67 -33.63
N ILE A 223 19.82 46.42 -34.74
CA ILE A 223 18.65 46.83 -35.54
C ILE A 223 17.87 45.59 -36.04
N ASP A 224 18.56 44.64 -36.66
CA ASP A 224 17.96 43.39 -37.15
C ASP A 224 17.33 42.58 -36.01
N THR A 225 17.97 42.54 -34.85
CA THR A 225 17.45 41.85 -33.66
C THR A 225 16.17 42.51 -33.14
N VAL A 226 16.12 43.84 -33.11
CA VAL A 226 14.94 44.60 -32.67
C VAL A 226 13.78 44.40 -33.65
N ALA A 227 14.01 44.56 -34.96
CA ALA A 227 13.00 44.32 -35.99
C ALA A 227 12.48 42.87 -35.94
N ALA A 228 13.38 41.88 -35.85
CA ALA A 228 13.00 40.47 -35.77
C ALA A 228 12.15 40.17 -34.52
N LYS A 229 12.49 40.75 -33.36
CA LYS A 229 11.73 40.53 -32.11
C LYS A 229 10.37 41.22 -32.12
N LEU A 230 10.25 42.39 -32.76
CA LEU A 230 8.97 43.07 -32.97
C LEU A 230 8.09 42.29 -33.95
N SER A 231 8.64 41.80 -35.06
CA SER A 231 7.93 40.95 -36.03
C SER A 231 7.47 39.61 -35.43
N GLU A 232 8.33 38.96 -34.64
CA GLU A 232 7.98 37.73 -33.91
C GLU A 232 6.81 37.98 -32.95
N GLU A 233 6.84 39.07 -32.19
CA GLU A 233 5.75 39.44 -31.30
C GLU A 233 4.48 39.85 -32.05
N ALA A 234 4.59 40.52 -33.20
CA ALA A 234 3.45 40.86 -34.05
C ALA A 234 2.71 39.60 -34.53
N LYS A 235 3.45 38.59 -35.01
CA LYS A 235 2.88 37.28 -35.41
C LYS A 235 2.25 36.54 -34.24
N ASP A 236 2.88 36.56 -33.06
CA ASP A 236 2.34 35.98 -31.84
C ASP A 236 0.99 36.65 -31.48
N GLN A 237 0.88 37.97 -31.61
CA GLN A 237 -0.35 38.74 -31.31
C GLN A 237 -1.43 38.59 -32.38
N GLN A 238 -1.06 38.50 -33.66
CA GLN A 238 -1.96 38.20 -34.79
C GLN A 238 -2.65 36.84 -34.59
N THR A 239 -1.84 35.81 -34.31
CA THR A 239 -2.33 34.46 -33.99
C THR A 239 -3.27 34.52 -32.77
N LYS A 240 -2.94 35.34 -31.77
CA LYS A 240 -3.80 35.58 -30.61
C LYS A 240 -5.11 36.28 -30.98
N ALA A 241 -5.11 37.25 -31.88
CA ALA A 241 -6.32 37.94 -32.33
C ALA A 241 -7.29 36.96 -33.02
N GLU A 242 -6.76 36.09 -33.87
CA GLU A 242 -7.52 35.04 -34.58
C GLU A 242 -8.04 33.94 -33.64
N THR A 243 -7.32 33.66 -32.55
CA THR A 243 -7.65 32.58 -31.61
C THR A 243 -8.41 33.04 -30.36
N THR A 244 -8.41 34.34 -30.01
CA THR A 244 -9.08 34.83 -28.79
C THR A 244 -10.58 34.94 -29.02
N LEU A 245 -11.34 34.05 -28.38
CA LEU A 245 -12.80 34.15 -28.32
C LEU A 245 -13.20 35.37 -27.48
N ARG A 246 -14.00 36.28 -28.07
CA ARG A 246 -14.65 37.33 -27.28
C ARG A 246 -15.57 36.67 -26.24
N PRO A 247 -15.67 37.22 -25.01
CA PRO A 247 -16.60 36.70 -24.02
C PRO A 247 -18.03 36.68 -24.59
N PRO A 248 -18.73 35.54 -24.54
CA PRO A 248 -20.10 35.46 -24.99
C PRO A 248 -21.04 36.39 -24.21
N GLU A 249 -22.09 36.89 -24.86
CA GLU A 249 -23.07 37.81 -24.25
C GLU A 249 -23.81 37.21 -23.04
N TRP A 250 -23.99 35.89 -22.99
CA TRP A 250 -24.65 35.16 -21.90
C TRP A 250 -23.73 34.96 -20.68
N MET A 251 -22.42 35.20 -20.82
CA MET A 251 -21.43 34.94 -19.77
C MET A 251 -21.68 35.71 -18.45
N PRO A 252 -22.12 36.99 -18.46
CA PRO A 252 -22.46 37.71 -17.24
C PRO A 252 -23.65 37.11 -16.48
N HIS A 253 -24.63 36.55 -17.19
CA HIS A 253 -25.78 35.87 -16.58
C HIS A 253 -25.32 34.59 -15.86
N LEU A 254 -24.55 33.74 -16.55
CA LEU A 254 -23.97 32.53 -15.95
C LEU A 254 -23.08 32.86 -14.74
N ARG A 255 -22.30 33.95 -14.81
CA ARG A 255 -21.52 34.42 -13.65
C ARG A 255 -22.44 34.75 -12.48
N SER A 256 -23.52 35.49 -12.71
CA SER A 256 -24.49 35.86 -11.66
C SER A 256 -25.07 34.62 -10.99
N GLU A 257 -25.56 33.65 -11.78
CA GLU A 257 -26.11 32.38 -11.30
C GLU A 257 -25.09 31.63 -10.42
N ILE A 258 -23.87 31.41 -10.93
CA ILE A 258 -22.81 30.70 -10.20
C ILE A 258 -22.44 31.43 -8.91
N THR A 259 -22.27 32.75 -8.94
CA THR A 259 -21.91 33.52 -7.74
C THR A 259 -23.01 33.51 -6.68
N SER A 260 -24.28 33.49 -7.11
CA SER A 260 -25.42 33.36 -6.21
C SER A 260 -25.43 31.98 -5.55
N ALA A 261 -25.19 30.90 -6.31
CA ALA A 261 -25.12 29.54 -5.78
C ALA A 261 -23.94 29.33 -4.82
N ILE A 262 -22.79 29.97 -5.08
CA ILE A 262 -21.63 29.93 -4.19
C ILE A 262 -21.87 30.75 -2.90
N GLY A 263 -22.75 31.75 -2.94
CA GLY A 263 -22.94 32.72 -1.85
C GLY A 263 -21.74 33.68 -1.70
N MET A 264 -20.95 33.85 -2.76
CA MET A 264 -19.81 34.76 -2.83
C MET A 264 -19.79 35.45 -4.20
N PRO A 265 -19.91 36.78 -4.27
CA PRO A 265 -19.84 37.51 -5.54
C PRO A 265 -18.45 37.40 -6.15
N TYR A 266 -18.36 37.41 -7.49
CA TYR A 266 -17.06 37.45 -8.16
C TYR A 266 -16.34 38.79 -7.96
N ARG A 267 -17.09 39.86 -7.71
CA ARG A 267 -16.56 41.21 -7.55
C ARG A 267 -17.01 41.81 -6.22
N VAL A 268 -16.04 42.31 -5.49
CA VAL A 268 -16.18 43.19 -4.31
C VAL A 268 -15.44 44.49 -4.63
N GLU A 269 -14.52 44.96 -3.80
CA GLU A 269 -13.55 46.01 -4.15
C GLU A 269 -12.58 45.59 -5.27
N ARG A 270 -12.44 44.28 -5.53
CA ARG A 270 -11.63 43.70 -6.59
C ARG A 270 -12.30 42.47 -7.20
N ASP A 271 -11.81 42.04 -8.35
CA ASP A 271 -12.15 40.72 -8.91
C ASP A 271 -11.53 39.60 -8.03
N LEU A 272 -12.36 38.68 -7.55
CA LEU A 272 -11.99 37.50 -6.75
C LEU A 272 -11.55 36.33 -7.65
N ILE A 273 -10.62 36.61 -8.56
CA ILE A 273 -10.18 35.70 -9.63
C ILE A 273 -9.66 34.39 -9.04
N TRP A 274 -8.74 34.48 -8.08
CA TRP A 274 -8.03 33.32 -7.55
C TRP A 274 -8.89 32.50 -6.58
N GLU A 275 -9.80 33.15 -5.86
CA GLU A 275 -10.76 32.49 -4.98
C GLU A 275 -11.70 31.57 -5.78
N HIS A 276 -12.19 32.04 -6.93
CA HIS A 276 -13.00 31.26 -7.86
C HIS A 276 -12.17 30.26 -8.68
N ALA A 277 -10.91 30.60 -9.02
CA ALA A 277 -10.02 29.70 -9.75
C ALA A 277 -9.74 28.40 -8.99
N VAL A 278 -9.67 28.44 -7.66
CA VAL A 278 -9.49 27.24 -6.82
C VAL A 278 -10.69 26.29 -6.95
N LEU A 279 -11.92 26.81 -7.04
CA LEU A 279 -13.12 25.99 -7.22
C LEU A 279 -13.09 25.28 -8.59
N LEU A 280 -12.77 26.03 -9.65
CA LEU A 280 -12.66 25.49 -11.00
C LEU A 280 -11.48 24.52 -11.15
N ASP A 281 -10.33 24.80 -10.51
CA ASP A 281 -9.18 23.87 -10.43
C ASP A 281 -9.60 22.51 -9.87
N HIS A 282 -10.31 22.51 -8.73
CA HIS A 282 -10.78 21.26 -8.13
C HIS A 282 -11.81 20.51 -8.98
N ALA A 283 -12.62 21.20 -9.78
CA ALA A 283 -13.50 20.58 -10.75
C ALA A 283 -12.70 19.94 -11.90
N LEU A 284 -11.77 20.70 -12.49
CA LEU A 284 -10.93 20.23 -13.61
C LEU A 284 -10.06 19.03 -13.24
N ARG A 285 -9.42 19.05 -12.06
CA ARG A 285 -8.63 17.89 -11.58
C ARG A 285 -9.47 16.63 -11.51
N ARG A 286 -10.69 16.73 -10.97
CA ARG A 286 -11.58 15.56 -10.83
C ARG A 286 -12.09 15.04 -12.15
N THR A 287 -12.49 15.93 -13.05
CA THR A 287 -12.90 15.57 -14.41
C THR A 287 -11.75 14.90 -15.16
N SER A 288 -10.55 15.50 -15.13
CA SER A 288 -9.34 14.95 -15.76
C SER A 288 -8.99 13.56 -15.23
N VAL A 289 -9.01 13.38 -13.90
CA VAL A 289 -8.74 12.08 -13.26
C VAL A 289 -9.81 11.05 -13.63
N ALA A 290 -11.09 11.42 -13.59
CA ALA A 290 -12.19 10.52 -13.93
C ALA A 290 -12.06 10.01 -15.38
N HIS A 291 -11.80 10.90 -16.34
CA HIS A 291 -11.62 10.50 -17.73
C HIS A 291 -10.37 9.66 -17.95
N SER A 292 -9.28 9.93 -17.23
CA SER A 292 -8.08 9.08 -17.26
C SER A 292 -8.39 7.65 -16.78
N TRP A 293 -9.21 7.51 -15.72
CA TRP A 293 -9.67 6.20 -15.25
C TRP A 293 -10.60 5.50 -16.24
N ILE A 294 -11.49 6.24 -16.92
CA ILE A 294 -12.37 5.70 -17.96
C ILE A 294 -11.55 5.11 -19.11
N LYS A 295 -10.51 5.81 -19.58
CA LYS A 295 -9.63 5.29 -20.64
C LYS A 295 -8.91 4.01 -20.22
N ARG A 296 -8.39 3.95 -18.99
CA ARG A 296 -7.72 2.74 -18.48
C ARG A 296 -8.69 1.57 -18.36
N ALA A 297 -9.88 1.84 -17.84
CA ALA A 297 -10.96 0.85 -17.78
C ALA A 297 -11.32 0.33 -19.17
N GLU A 298 -11.27 1.19 -20.19
CA GLU A 298 -11.51 0.78 -21.57
C GLU A 298 -10.40 -0.11 -22.14
N VAL A 299 -9.13 0.21 -21.90
CA VAL A 299 -8.00 -0.66 -22.27
C VAL A 299 -8.14 -2.04 -21.63
N GLU A 300 -8.47 -2.11 -20.34
CA GLU A 300 -8.67 -3.37 -19.62
C GLU A 300 -9.87 -4.16 -20.16
N ARG A 301 -10.97 -3.48 -20.54
CA ARG A 301 -12.13 -4.12 -21.17
C ARG A 301 -11.81 -4.72 -22.53
N ARG A 302 -10.98 -4.06 -23.34
CA ARG A 302 -10.52 -4.62 -24.63
C ARG A 302 -9.69 -5.87 -24.41
N GLN A 303 -8.78 -5.86 -23.43
CA GLN A 303 -8.03 -7.07 -23.05
C GLN A 303 -8.93 -8.22 -22.61
N PHE A 304 -9.98 -7.97 -21.81
CA PHE A 304 -10.94 -9.02 -21.44
C PHE A 304 -11.68 -9.58 -22.65
N ARG A 305 -12.04 -8.73 -23.62
CA ARG A 305 -12.70 -9.15 -24.86
C ARG A 305 -11.80 -10.07 -25.68
N ASP A 306 -10.54 -9.69 -25.86
CA ASP A 306 -9.55 -10.47 -26.60
C ASP A 306 -9.25 -11.81 -25.92
N ASP A 307 -9.14 -11.81 -24.59
CA ASP A 307 -8.96 -13.04 -23.81
C ASP A 307 -10.20 -13.94 -23.83
N ALA A 308 -11.41 -13.37 -23.81
CA ALA A 308 -12.65 -14.13 -23.91
C ALA A 308 -12.86 -14.73 -25.30
N ALA A 309 -12.42 -14.04 -26.36
CA ALA A 309 -12.50 -14.52 -27.74
C ALA A 309 -11.72 -15.82 -27.97
N LYS A 310 -10.70 -16.10 -27.16
CA LYS A 310 -9.94 -17.38 -27.18
C LYS A 310 -10.82 -18.61 -26.96
N LEU A 311 -11.99 -18.45 -26.33
CA LEU A 311 -12.96 -19.53 -26.11
C LEU A 311 -13.61 -20.05 -27.39
N ASN A 312 -13.62 -19.25 -28.46
CA ASN A 312 -14.12 -19.62 -29.79
C ASN A 312 -12.99 -20.04 -30.73
N ASN A 313 -11.76 -20.16 -30.24
CA ASN A 313 -10.61 -20.59 -31.03
C ASN A 313 -10.42 -22.10 -30.85
N GLU A 314 -10.75 -22.88 -31.88
CA GLU A 314 -10.71 -24.35 -31.87
C GLU A 314 -9.30 -24.91 -31.54
N THR A 315 -8.24 -24.16 -31.88
CA THR A 315 -6.85 -24.54 -31.57
C THR A 315 -6.49 -24.35 -30.09
N LYS A 316 -7.25 -23.52 -29.36
CA LYS A 316 -7.03 -23.25 -27.93
C LYS A 316 -7.99 -24.04 -27.05
N VAL A 317 -9.26 -24.05 -27.40
CA VAL A 317 -10.31 -24.78 -26.69
C VAL A 317 -11.15 -25.52 -27.72
N PRO A 318 -10.91 -26.83 -27.91
CA PRO A 318 -11.74 -27.64 -28.81
C PRO A 318 -13.21 -27.64 -28.39
N GLN A 319 -14.12 -27.69 -29.36
CA GLN A 319 -15.56 -27.57 -29.09
C GLN A 319 -16.10 -28.70 -28.18
N ALA A 320 -15.55 -29.91 -28.30
CA ALA A 320 -15.89 -31.04 -27.43
C ALA A 320 -15.54 -30.76 -25.96
N ALA A 321 -14.32 -30.26 -25.71
CA ALA A 321 -13.85 -29.90 -24.37
C ALA A 321 -14.69 -28.76 -23.77
N ARG A 322 -15.03 -27.76 -24.60
CA ARG A 322 -15.91 -26.66 -24.20
C ARG A 322 -17.29 -27.16 -23.77
N ASN A 323 -17.93 -27.99 -24.57
CA ASN A 323 -19.28 -28.51 -24.27
C ASN A 323 -19.30 -29.30 -22.96
N TRP A 324 -18.28 -30.12 -22.72
CA TRP A 324 -18.14 -30.88 -21.48
C TRP A 324 -17.97 -29.94 -20.28
N LEU A 325 -17.05 -28.97 -20.39
CA LEU A 325 -16.76 -28.03 -19.30
C LEU A 325 -17.91 -27.05 -19.00
N ASP A 326 -18.66 -26.62 -20.02
CA ASP A 326 -19.86 -25.79 -19.85
C ASP A 326 -20.95 -26.59 -19.09
N SER A 327 -21.16 -27.86 -19.48
CA SER A 327 -22.12 -28.77 -18.81
C SER A 327 -21.72 -29.04 -17.36
N TYR A 328 -20.43 -29.31 -17.11
CA TYR A 328 -19.88 -29.47 -15.77
C TYR A 328 -20.15 -28.24 -14.90
N CYS A 329 -19.87 -27.03 -15.41
CA CYS A 329 -20.14 -25.79 -14.69
C CYS A 329 -21.63 -25.63 -14.34
N GLN A 330 -22.54 -25.97 -15.25
CA GLN A 330 -24.00 -25.91 -14.99
C GLN A 330 -24.42 -26.87 -13.87
N GLN A 331 -23.98 -28.13 -13.93
CA GLN A 331 -24.27 -29.11 -12.88
C GLN A 331 -23.72 -28.66 -11.52
N ARG A 332 -22.48 -28.17 -11.48
CA ARG A 332 -21.86 -27.64 -10.25
C ARG A 332 -22.58 -26.41 -9.72
N ALA A 333 -23.12 -25.55 -10.58
CA ALA A 333 -23.93 -24.41 -10.15
C ALA A 333 -25.18 -24.87 -9.39
N VAL A 334 -25.86 -25.92 -9.90
CA VAL A 334 -27.03 -26.54 -9.25
C VAL A 334 -26.63 -27.20 -7.92
N GLU A 335 -25.62 -28.07 -7.92
CA GLU A 335 -25.16 -28.78 -6.72
C GLU A 335 -24.72 -27.83 -5.60
N SER A 336 -23.91 -26.83 -5.94
CA SER A 336 -23.37 -25.88 -4.98
C SER A 336 -24.40 -24.83 -4.56
N GLY A 337 -25.51 -24.74 -5.28
CA GLY A 337 -26.49 -23.69 -5.12
C GLY A 337 -25.89 -22.30 -5.37
N SER A 338 -25.07 -22.15 -6.40
CA SER A 338 -24.49 -20.85 -6.75
C SER A 338 -25.60 -19.84 -7.11
N LEU A 339 -25.47 -18.59 -6.64
CA LEU A 339 -26.41 -17.50 -6.96
C LEU A 339 -26.22 -16.94 -8.39
N GLY A 340 -25.24 -17.45 -9.14
CA GLY A 340 -24.99 -17.11 -10.54
C GLY A 340 -24.07 -18.12 -11.20
N ASP A 341 -23.57 -17.83 -12.40
CA ASP A 341 -22.72 -18.74 -13.18
C ASP A 341 -21.53 -19.26 -12.34
N PHE A 342 -21.41 -20.59 -12.24
CA PHE A 342 -20.22 -21.23 -11.70
C PHE A 342 -19.09 -21.11 -12.72
N VAL A 343 -17.92 -20.65 -12.27
CA VAL A 343 -16.76 -20.45 -13.14
C VAL A 343 -15.56 -21.17 -12.53
N ILE A 344 -14.92 -22.04 -13.31
CA ILE A 344 -13.65 -22.66 -12.96
C ILE A 344 -12.57 -21.57 -12.95
N ARG A 345 -12.17 -21.15 -11.77
CA ARG A 345 -11.19 -20.07 -11.59
C ARG A 345 -9.77 -20.57 -11.80
N LYS A 346 -8.86 -19.66 -12.12
CA LYS A 346 -7.42 -19.95 -12.27
C LYS A 346 -6.81 -20.66 -11.05
N GLN A 347 -7.28 -20.34 -9.84
CA GLN A 347 -6.82 -21.03 -8.62
C GLN A 347 -7.31 -22.48 -8.53
N ALA A 348 -8.50 -22.79 -9.07
CA ALA A 348 -9.08 -24.14 -9.00
C ALA A 348 -8.28 -25.17 -9.82
N ILE A 349 -7.43 -24.70 -10.75
CA ILE A 349 -6.60 -25.53 -11.62
C ILE A 349 -5.12 -25.51 -11.24
N ASP A 350 -4.75 -24.93 -10.09
CA ASP A 350 -3.37 -25.01 -9.58
C ASP A 350 -2.99 -26.49 -9.34
N GLY A 351 -1.84 -26.92 -9.87
CA GLY A 351 -1.40 -28.33 -9.80
C GLY A 351 -1.88 -29.21 -10.96
N TRP A 352 -2.75 -28.72 -11.85
CA TRP A 352 -3.31 -29.49 -12.96
C TRP A 352 -2.27 -30.13 -13.89
N LYS A 353 -1.23 -29.38 -14.26
CA LYS A 353 -0.16 -29.88 -15.15
C LYS A 353 0.57 -31.10 -14.57
N ARG A 354 0.68 -31.22 -13.24
CA ARG A 354 1.28 -32.39 -12.58
C ARG A 354 0.36 -33.60 -12.70
N VAL A 355 -0.93 -33.43 -12.41
CA VAL A 355 -1.94 -34.50 -12.53
C VAL A 355 -1.96 -35.08 -13.95
N VAL A 356 -2.01 -34.20 -14.95
CA VAL A 356 -2.01 -34.62 -16.36
C VAL A 356 -0.71 -35.32 -16.76
N ALA A 357 0.44 -34.90 -16.21
CA ALA A 357 1.71 -35.59 -16.45
C ALA A 357 1.72 -37.02 -15.88
N GLU A 358 1.14 -37.22 -14.68
CA GLU A 358 1.00 -38.56 -14.07
C GLU A 358 0.05 -39.46 -14.87
N TRP A 359 -1.08 -38.92 -15.33
CA TRP A 359 -2.00 -39.66 -16.20
C TRP A 359 -1.35 -40.00 -17.56
N ASN A 360 -0.55 -39.09 -18.13
CA ASN A 360 0.19 -39.34 -19.36
C ASN A 360 1.27 -40.41 -19.20
N ALA A 361 1.93 -40.47 -18.04
CA ALA A 361 2.91 -41.51 -17.75
C ALA A 361 2.27 -42.90 -17.63
N ASN A 362 0.96 -42.97 -17.39
CA ASN A 362 0.21 -44.20 -17.18
C ASN A 362 -1.11 -44.18 -17.97
N PRO A 363 -1.05 -44.29 -19.31
CA PRO A 363 -2.21 -44.09 -20.19
C PRO A 363 -3.30 -45.15 -20.02
N ASP A 364 -2.96 -46.35 -19.53
CA ASP A 364 -3.89 -47.48 -19.36
C ASP A 364 -4.68 -47.43 -18.03
N TRP A 365 -4.52 -46.38 -17.23
CA TRP A 365 -5.20 -46.26 -15.94
C TRP A 365 -6.71 -46.07 -16.10
N THR A 366 -7.46 -46.84 -15.32
CA THR A 366 -8.91 -46.70 -15.13
C THR A 366 -9.27 -45.38 -14.47
N GLU A 367 -10.53 -44.95 -14.57
CA GLU A 367 -11.03 -43.76 -13.86
C GLU A 367 -10.73 -43.79 -12.36
N ALA A 368 -10.87 -44.95 -11.71
CA ALA A 368 -10.61 -45.11 -10.28
C ALA A 368 -9.12 -44.89 -9.93
N GLU A 369 -8.23 -45.40 -10.77
CA GLU A 369 -6.78 -45.21 -10.62
C GLU A 369 -6.37 -43.76 -10.89
N ARG A 370 -6.95 -43.12 -11.91
CA ARG A 370 -6.74 -41.68 -12.18
C ARG A 370 -7.22 -40.80 -11.01
N LYS A 371 -8.38 -41.11 -10.42
CA LYS A 371 -8.88 -40.44 -9.20
C LYS A 371 -7.95 -40.66 -8.01
N GLN A 372 -7.40 -41.86 -7.85
CA GLN A 372 -6.45 -42.14 -6.79
C GLN A 372 -5.13 -41.38 -7.00
N ALA A 373 -4.66 -41.26 -8.24
CA ALA A 373 -3.47 -40.47 -8.58
C ALA A 373 -3.63 -38.99 -8.21
N VAL A 374 -4.81 -38.39 -8.43
CA VAL A 374 -5.10 -37.02 -7.97
C VAL A 374 -4.90 -36.86 -6.46
N ARG A 375 -5.40 -37.83 -5.68
CA ARG A 375 -5.30 -37.83 -4.21
C ARG A 375 -3.87 -38.03 -3.74
N ASP A 376 -3.12 -38.88 -4.43
CA ASP A 376 -1.71 -39.15 -4.16
C ASP A 376 -0.87 -37.90 -4.43
N VAL A 377 -1.02 -37.29 -5.61
CA VAL A 377 -0.36 -36.02 -5.95
C VAL A 377 -0.71 -34.94 -4.93
N GLN A 378 -1.98 -34.82 -4.51
CA GLN A 378 -2.38 -33.85 -3.48
C GLN A 378 -1.72 -34.13 -2.12
N ALA A 379 -1.65 -35.40 -1.71
CA ALA A 379 -1.04 -35.81 -0.44
C ALA A 379 0.49 -35.59 -0.45
N GLU A 380 1.09 -35.58 -1.63
CA GLU A 380 2.52 -35.37 -1.83
C GLU A 380 2.95 -33.91 -1.75
N LEU A 381 2.01 -32.97 -1.91
CA LEU A 381 2.32 -31.55 -1.93
C LEU A 381 2.94 -31.06 -0.63
N ASP A 382 3.92 -30.18 -0.81
CA ASP A 382 4.49 -29.45 0.30
C ASP A 382 3.59 -28.31 0.78
N ARG A 383 3.82 -27.87 2.03
CA ARG A 383 3.00 -26.83 2.69
C ARG A 383 2.93 -25.51 1.89
N ASP A 384 3.93 -25.28 1.05
CA ASP A 384 4.13 -24.07 0.28
C ASP A 384 3.90 -24.30 -1.24
N GLU A 385 3.52 -25.51 -1.66
CA GLU A 385 3.06 -25.81 -3.01
C GLU A 385 1.56 -25.52 -3.19
N LYS A 386 1.17 -25.12 -4.40
CA LYS A 386 -0.20 -24.70 -4.72
C LYS A 386 -1.02 -25.89 -5.20
N TRP A 387 -2.24 -25.99 -4.70
CA TRP A 387 -3.24 -26.97 -5.15
C TRP A 387 -4.59 -26.29 -5.35
N GLY A 388 -5.24 -26.66 -6.44
CA GLY A 388 -6.57 -26.24 -6.79
C GLY A 388 -7.67 -27.08 -6.14
N ASP A 389 -8.77 -27.25 -6.86
CA ASP A 389 -9.92 -28.02 -6.42
C ASP A 389 -9.70 -29.50 -6.76
N GLY A 390 -9.38 -30.31 -5.74
CA GLY A 390 -9.17 -31.75 -5.93
C GLY A 390 -10.40 -32.47 -6.46
N ARG A 391 -11.62 -31.99 -6.15
CA ARG A 391 -12.85 -32.59 -6.67
C ARG A 391 -12.98 -32.37 -8.17
N LEU A 392 -12.64 -31.18 -8.65
CA LEU A 392 -12.60 -30.90 -10.09
C LEU A 392 -11.65 -31.87 -10.82
N PHE A 393 -10.46 -32.12 -10.27
CA PHE A 393 -9.53 -33.06 -10.87
C PHE A 393 -10.01 -34.52 -10.81
N GLU A 394 -10.68 -34.93 -9.73
CA GLU A 394 -11.33 -36.25 -9.65
C GLU A 394 -12.47 -36.39 -10.68
N ASP A 395 -13.26 -35.33 -10.90
CA ASP A 395 -14.35 -35.34 -11.89
C ASP A 395 -13.78 -35.38 -13.33
N LEU A 396 -12.66 -34.69 -13.59
CA LEU A 396 -11.95 -34.70 -14.88
C LEU A 396 -11.20 -36.02 -15.18
N ALA A 397 -11.18 -36.96 -14.24
CA ALA A 397 -10.59 -38.28 -14.41
C ALA A 397 -11.51 -39.26 -15.14
N ALA A 398 -12.77 -38.89 -15.41
CA ALA A 398 -13.73 -39.71 -16.15
C ALA A 398 -13.34 -39.88 -17.62
N ASP A 399 -13.74 -41.01 -18.23
CA ASP A 399 -13.39 -41.35 -19.61
C ASP A 399 -13.97 -40.36 -20.65
N ASP A 400 -15.14 -39.79 -20.36
CA ASP A 400 -15.79 -38.78 -21.21
C ASP A 400 -15.14 -37.39 -21.10
N ALA A 401 -14.33 -37.15 -20.05
CA ALA A 401 -13.62 -35.91 -19.79
C ALA A 401 -12.23 -35.85 -20.47
N VAL A 402 -11.79 -36.91 -21.15
CA VAL A 402 -10.47 -37.01 -21.81
C VAL A 402 -10.23 -35.86 -22.80
N CYS A 403 -11.28 -35.38 -23.46
CA CYS A 403 -11.21 -34.23 -24.38
C CYS A 403 -10.71 -32.93 -23.73
N VAL A 404 -10.71 -32.82 -22.39
CA VAL A 404 -10.25 -31.65 -21.64
C VAL A 404 -8.72 -31.64 -21.44
N TRP A 405 -8.05 -32.78 -21.64
CA TRP A 405 -6.60 -32.91 -21.46
C TRP A 405 -5.89 -33.70 -22.54
N GLN A 406 -6.60 -34.19 -23.56
CA GLN A 406 -6.06 -34.73 -24.80
C GLN A 406 -6.67 -34.02 -26.01
N ASN A 407 -5.85 -33.79 -27.04
CA ASN A 407 -6.29 -33.33 -28.35
C ASN A 407 -6.93 -34.50 -29.13
N ALA A 408 -7.61 -34.18 -30.25
CA ALA A 408 -8.24 -35.17 -31.13
C ALA A 408 -7.27 -36.22 -31.71
N ASN A 409 -5.96 -35.93 -31.72
CA ASN A 409 -4.90 -36.85 -32.15
C ASN A 409 -4.32 -37.69 -30.99
N GLY A 410 -4.94 -37.68 -29.81
CA GLY A 410 -4.49 -38.42 -28.62
C GLY A 410 -3.30 -37.78 -27.89
N THR A 411 -2.80 -36.63 -28.33
CA THR A 411 -1.68 -35.95 -27.66
C THR A 411 -2.15 -35.19 -26.43
N VAL A 412 -1.39 -35.28 -25.34
CA VAL A 412 -1.72 -34.61 -24.08
C VAL A 412 -1.58 -33.09 -24.18
N ALA A 413 -2.63 -32.38 -23.76
CA ALA A 413 -2.80 -30.94 -23.86
C ALA A 413 -3.38 -30.34 -22.57
N ALA A 414 -2.56 -30.27 -21.52
CA ALA A 414 -2.95 -29.67 -20.24
C ALA A 414 -3.35 -28.17 -20.33
N THR A 415 -3.05 -27.51 -21.45
CA THR A 415 -3.39 -26.10 -21.70
C THR A 415 -4.87 -25.86 -21.99
N ILE A 416 -5.63 -26.86 -22.47
CA ILE A 416 -7.06 -26.70 -22.83
C ILE A 416 -7.87 -26.17 -21.63
N LEU A 417 -7.78 -26.83 -20.47
CA LEU A 417 -8.42 -26.37 -19.24
C LEU A 417 -7.90 -25.00 -18.76
N THR A 418 -6.62 -24.72 -18.98
CA THR A 418 -6.00 -23.44 -18.60
C THR A 418 -6.58 -22.29 -19.42
N ASP A 419 -6.70 -22.49 -20.74
CA ASP A 419 -7.23 -21.51 -21.69
C ASP A 419 -8.74 -21.32 -21.49
N TYR A 420 -9.50 -22.41 -21.28
CA TYR A 420 -10.91 -22.33 -20.92
C TYR A 420 -11.15 -21.56 -19.61
N SER A 421 -10.40 -21.88 -18.54
CA SER A 421 -10.50 -21.17 -17.26
C SER A 421 -10.14 -19.68 -17.41
N ALA A 422 -9.10 -19.36 -18.18
CA ALA A 422 -8.69 -17.99 -18.44
C ALA A 422 -9.77 -17.21 -19.20
N ALA A 423 -10.32 -17.78 -20.27
CA ALA A 423 -11.31 -17.13 -21.13
C ALA A 423 -12.68 -16.97 -20.44
N THR A 424 -13.15 -17.99 -19.72
CA THR A 424 -14.40 -17.89 -18.93
C THR A 424 -14.27 -16.90 -17.77
N THR A 425 -13.10 -16.85 -17.12
CA THR A 425 -12.79 -15.83 -16.11
C THR A 425 -12.77 -14.43 -16.73
N ALA A 426 -12.17 -14.25 -17.91
CA ALA A 426 -12.16 -12.97 -18.63
C ALA A 426 -13.58 -12.52 -18.98
N ARG A 427 -14.42 -13.41 -19.52
CA ARG A 427 -15.84 -13.14 -19.80
C ARG A 427 -16.63 -12.77 -18.54
N ALA A 428 -16.41 -13.48 -17.44
CA ALA A 428 -17.06 -13.18 -16.16
C ALA A 428 -16.57 -11.84 -15.57
N ASN A 429 -15.28 -11.53 -15.73
CA ASN A 429 -14.71 -10.25 -15.31
C ASN A 429 -15.27 -9.11 -16.16
N GLN A 430 -15.33 -9.25 -17.48
CA GLN A 430 -15.92 -8.25 -18.39
C GLN A 430 -17.33 -7.85 -17.94
N ARG A 431 -18.21 -8.83 -17.67
CA ARG A 431 -19.58 -8.59 -17.19
C ARG A 431 -19.65 -7.86 -15.84
N ARG A 432 -18.70 -8.15 -14.95
CA ARG A 432 -18.62 -7.57 -13.59
C ARG A 432 -17.81 -6.28 -13.52
N PHE A 433 -17.05 -5.97 -14.57
CA PHE A 433 -16.11 -4.87 -14.57
C PHE A 433 -16.88 -3.55 -14.61
N LYS A 434 -16.83 -2.84 -13.48
CA LYS A 434 -17.65 -1.65 -13.28
C LYS A 434 -17.03 -0.46 -14.01
N VAL A 435 -17.87 0.37 -14.60
CA VAL A 435 -17.45 1.69 -15.08
C VAL A 435 -16.98 2.53 -13.89
N PRO A 436 -15.86 3.27 -14.00
CA PRO A 436 -15.42 4.19 -12.96
C PRO A 436 -16.53 5.17 -12.58
N ALA A 437 -16.93 5.18 -11.30
CA ALA A 437 -17.98 6.07 -10.82
C ALA A 437 -17.44 7.49 -10.64
N TYR A 438 -18.12 8.47 -11.23
CA TYR A 438 -17.89 9.88 -10.92
C TYR A 438 -18.62 10.23 -9.62
N ARG A 439 -17.90 10.77 -8.63
CA ARG A 439 -18.47 11.21 -7.35
C ARG A 439 -18.40 12.72 -7.26
N HIS A 440 -19.56 13.36 -7.18
CA HIS A 440 -19.62 14.80 -7.00
C HIS A 440 -18.97 15.21 -5.66
N PRO A 441 -18.31 16.38 -5.62
CA PRO A 441 -17.95 17.03 -4.37
C PRO A 441 -19.15 17.09 -3.43
N ASP A 442 -18.93 16.87 -2.14
CA ASP A 442 -19.94 17.12 -1.10
C ASP A 442 -19.19 17.52 0.18
N ALA A 443 -19.66 18.55 0.88
CA ALA A 443 -19.00 19.11 2.06
C ALA A 443 -18.80 18.10 3.20
N MET A 444 -19.63 17.04 3.29
CA MET A 444 -19.51 16.02 4.35
C MET A 444 -19.04 14.67 3.81
N MET A 445 -19.74 14.18 2.80
CA MET A 445 -19.42 13.22 1.73
C MET A 445 -17.99 13.02 1.27
N ASN A 446 -17.69 13.88 0.30
CA ASN A 446 -16.53 13.88 -0.54
C ASN A 446 -15.92 15.29 -0.46
N PRO A 447 -15.57 15.80 0.75
CA PRO A 447 -15.12 17.16 0.92
C PRO A 447 -13.88 17.43 0.10
N VAL A 448 -13.93 18.63 -0.45
CA VAL A 448 -12.84 19.34 -1.07
C VAL A 448 -12.38 20.36 -0.06
N TRP A 449 -11.08 20.59 -0.02
CA TRP A 449 -10.49 21.48 0.95
C TRP A 449 -9.95 22.69 0.22
N ILE A 450 -10.19 23.86 0.78
CA ILE A 450 -9.72 25.12 0.21
C ILE A 450 -8.20 25.15 0.28
N ASP A 451 -7.59 25.46 -0.87
CA ASP A 451 -6.15 25.65 -1.04
C ASP A 451 -5.79 27.14 -0.94
N PHE A 452 -4.72 27.42 -0.22
CA PHE A 452 -4.18 28.75 0.05
C PHE A 452 -2.73 28.85 -0.45
N GLY A 453 -2.30 30.06 -0.84
CA GLY A 453 -0.93 30.35 -1.25
C GLY A 453 -0.84 31.07 -2.58
N ASN A 454 0.23 30.79 -3.33
CA ASN A 454 0.48 31.45 -4.60
C ASN A 454 -0.65 31.14 -5.61
N SER A 455 -1.23 32.17 -6.22
CA SER A 455 -2.33 32.07 -7.19
C SER A 455 -3.58 31.37 -6.62
N ARG A 456 -3.86 31.58 -5.33
CA ARG A 456 -4.93 30.95 -4.53
C ARG A 456 -5.44 31.94 -3.47
N TRP A 457 -6.23 31.46 -2.52
CA TRP A 457 -6.60 32.21 -1.32
C TRP A 457 -5.36 32.67 -0.54
N ASN A 458 -5.42 33.88 0.03
CA ASN A 458 -4.26 34.48 0.69
C ASN A 458 -3.89 33.75 1.99
N ILE A 459 -2.59 33.52 2.18
CA ILE A 459 -2.00 32.96 3.40
C ILE A 459 -0.63 33.58 3.61
N SER A 460 -0.34 34.00 4.84
CA SER A 460 0.98 34.52 5.19
C SER A 460 1.45 33.95 6.52
N TYR A 461 2.73 33.62 6.59
CA TYR A 461 3.38 33.06 7.76
C TYR A 461 4.31 34.11 8.35
N SER A 462 4.17 34.41 9.64
CA SER A 462 5.03 35.42 10.28
C SER A 462 6.51 35.02 10.21
N ALA A 463 6.82 33.73 10.32
CA ALA A 463 8.19 33.22 10.20
C ALA A 463 8.90 33.64 8.89
N LEU A 464 8.21 33.60 7.74
CA LEU A 464 8.76 34.09 6.47
C LEU A 464 8.97 35.61 6.50
N SER A 465 7.95 36.35 6.93
CA SER A 465 8.03 37.81 6.99
C SER A 465 9.13 38.32 7.92
N GLU A 466 9.38 37.61 9.03
CA GLU A 466 10.41 37.96 10.01
C GLU A 466 11.80 37.62 9.50
N PHE A 467 11.96 36.55 8.72
CA PHE A 467 13.22 36.23 8.05
C PHE A 467 13.62 37.34 7.05
N ASP A 468 12.68 37.79 6.21
CA ASP A 468 12.91 38.90 5.28
C ASP A 468 13.26 40.22 5.98
N LYS A 469 12.54 40.54 7.07
CA LYS A 469 12.86 41.72 7.89
C LYS A 469 14.26 41.62 8.47
N ARG A 470 14.67 40.44 8.95
CA ARG A 470 15.99 40.19 9.53
C ARG A 470 17.10 40.38 8.48
N GLN A 471 16.96 39.81 7.28
CA GLN A 471 17.92 40.02 6.20
C GLN A 471 18.07 41.50 5.84
N LYS A 472 16.95 42.23 5.75
CA LYS A 472 16.97 43.68 5.50
C LYS A 472 17.67 44.45 6.63
N LEU A 473 17.45 44.07 7.89
CA LEU A 473 18.11 44.68 9.04
C LEU A 473 19.61 44.39 9.07
N GLN A 474 20.05 43.17 8.74
CA GLN A 474 21.47 42.82 8.62
C GLN A 474 22.16 43.64 7.54
N ARG A 475 21.56 43.78 6.36
CA ARG A 475 22.08 44.66 5.29
C ARG A 475 22.18 46.11 5.75
N LYS A 476 21.14 46.61 6.42
CA LYS A 476 21.13 47.98 6.97
C LYS A 476 22.22 48.18 8.03
N LEU A 477 22.43 47.20 8.92
CA LEU A 477 23.49 47.22 9.93
C LEU A 477 24.88 47.26 9.28
N ALA A 478 25.12 46.44 8.24
CA ALA A 478 26.39 46.46 7.50
C ALA A 478 26.66 47.81 6.82
N THR A 479 25.61 48.50 6.35
CA THR A 479 25.72 49.83 5.70
C THR A 479 25.59 51.01 6.68
N ALA A 480 25.42 50.77 7.98
CA ALA A 480 25.12 51.83 8.95
C ALA A 480 26.35 52.71 9.23
N LYS A 481 26.23 54.01 8.91
CA LYS A 481 27.29 55.02 9.06
C LYS A 481 27.38 55.63 10.46
N THR A 482 26.33 55.52 11.29
CA THR A 482 26.29 56.15 12.63
C THR A 482 26.07 55.11 13.73
N ASP A 483 26.68 55.32 14.90
CA ASP A 483 26.55 54.42 16.04
C ASP A 483 25.11 54.31 16.56
N LYS A 484 24.34 55.40 16.45
CA LYS A 484 22.90 55.40 16.77
C LYS A 484 22.11 54.47 15.83
N ALA A 485 22.42 54.46 14.53
CA ALA A 485 21.78 53.56 13.57
C ALA A 485 22.23 52.11 13.77
N ARG A 486 23.51 51.88 14.06
CA ARG A 486 24.04 50.54 14.42
C ARG A 486 23.32 49.99 15.64
N LYS A 487 23.26 50.75 16.74
CA LYS A 487 22.56 50.36 17.97
C LYS A 487 21.08 50.04 17.71
N LYS A 488 20.36 50.91 16.98
CA LYS A 488 18.95 50.68 16.61
C LYS A 488 18.75 49.36 15.83
N HIS A 489 19.61 49.06 14.87
CA HIS A 489 19.51 47.82 14.09
C HIS A 489 19.90 46.59 14.90
N THR A 490 20.89 46.69 15.78
CA THR A 490 21.28 45.62 16.72
C THR A 490 20.16 45.31 17.71
N ASP A 491 19.55 46.32 18.32
CA ASP A 491 18.43 46.16 19.26
C ASP A 491 17.22 45.50 18.55
N ALA A 492 16.93 45.90 17.31
CA ALA A 492 15.87 45.29 16.50
C ALA A 492 16.17 43.82 16.13
N LEU A 493 17.43 43.45 15.92
CA LEU A 493 17.85 42.06 15.65
C LEU A 493 17.83 41.17 16.90
N ALA A 494 17.92 41.77 18.09
CA ALA A 494 17.86 41.08 19.39
C ALA A 494 16.43 40.82 19.87
N ALA A 495 15.44 41.53 19.32
CA ALA A 495 14.02 41.33 19.66
C ALA A 495 13.56 39.91 19.30
N LYS A 496 12.69 39.32 20.14
CA LYS A 496 12.14 37.98 19.93
C LYS A 496 10.82 38.05 19.16
N PRO A 497 10.76 37.65 17.88
CA PRO A 497 9.54 37.73 17.08
C PRO A 497 8.52 36.65 17.42
N ASP A 498 7.24 36.90 17.12
CA ASP A 498 6.19 35.87 17.13
C ASP A 498 6.21 35.09 15.82
N LEU A 499 6.88 33.93 15.81
CA LEU A 499 7.05 33.06 14.64
C LEU A 499 5.87 32.10 14.40
N GLN A 500 4.87 32.10 15.28
CA GLN A 500 3.74 31.16 15.23
C GLN A 500 2.46 31.78 14.69
N SER A 501 2.51 33.05 14.29
CA SER A 501 1.36 33.73 13.71
C SER A 501 1.19 33.34 12.24
N ILE A 502 -0.05 33.14 11.85
CA ILE A 502 -0.46 32.90 10.47
C ILE A 502 -1.68 33.76 10.16
N THR A 503 -1.71 34.36 8.98
CA THR A 503 -2.87 35.11 8.51
C THR A 503 -3.51 34.37 7.35
N LEU A 504 -4.83 34.20 7.38
CA LEU A 504 -5.62 33.61 6.30
C LEU A 504 -6.60 34.66 5.78
N GLY A 505 -6.69 34.84 4.46
CA GLY A 505 -7.80 35.57 3.86
C GLY A 505 -9.03 34.66 3.85
N LEU A 506 -10.11 35.05 4.54
CA LEU A 506 -11.34 34.26 4.65
C LEU A 506 -12.55 35.13 4.28
N TRP A 507 -13.57 34.49 3.70
CA TRP A 507 -14.83 35.15 3.39
C TRP A 507 -15.63 35.43 4.68
N SER A 508 -15.96 36.69 4.95
CA SER A 508 -16.77 37.10 6.10
C SER A 508 -18.29 36.97 5.87
N GLY A 509 -18.70 36.69 4.63
CA GLY A 509 -20.08 36.88 4.16
C GLY A 509 -20.25 38.15 3.32
N THR A 510 -19.31 39.10 3.41
CA THR A 510 -19.36 40.38 2.67
C THR A 510 -18.08 40.71 1.93
N ASP A 511 -16.91 40.41 2.51
CA ASP A 511 -15.61 40.66 1.90
C ASP A 511 -14.56 39.62 2.37
N ILE A 512 -13.39 39.64 1.75
CA ILE A 512 -12.22 38.85 2.15
C ILE A 512 -11.50 39.54 3.30
N GLN A 513 -11.62 38.97 4.50
CA GLN A 513 -10.97 39.47 5.70
C GLN A 513 -9.75 38.64 6.08
N ASN A 514 -8.67 39.32 6.47
CA ASN A 514 -7.46 38.68 6.98
C ASN A 514 -7.64 38.29 8.46
N VAL A 515 -7.75 36.99 8.72
CA VAL A 515 -7.89 36.43 10.07
C VAL A 515 -6.53 35.96 10.56
N SER A 516 -6.04 36.57 11.63
CA SER A 516 -4.79 36.16 12.29
C SER A 516 -5.05 35.03 13.28
N LEU A 517 -4.31 33.93 13.13
CA LEU A 517 -4.38 32.74 13.97
C LEU A 517 -2.98 32.38 14.49
N LYS A 518 -2.92 31.52 15.51
CA LYS A 518 -1.67 30.91 15.97
C LYS A 518 -1.70 29.41 15.79
N TRP A 519 -0.68 28.85 15.14
CA TRP A 519 -0.58 27.41 14.97
C TRP A 519 0.21 26.78 16.13
N GLN A 520 -0.21 25.60 16.60
CA GLN A 520 0.31 24.93 17.81
C GLN A 520 1.16 23.67 17.52
N GLY A 521 1.66 23.55 16.29
CA GLY A 521 2.35 22.35 15.81
C GLY A 521 3.76 22.19 16.38
N LYS A 522 3.91 21.56 17.55
CA LYS A 522 5.24 21.28 18.15
C LYS A 522 6.24 20.64 17.19
N ARG A 523 5.76 19.73 16.33
CA ARG A 523 6.58 19.07 15.32
C ARG A 523 7.09 20.05 14.26
N LEU A 524 6.22 20.92 13.73
CA LEU A 524 6.62 21.90 12.73
C LEU A 524 7.59 22.94 13.32
N GLN A 525 7.39 23.35 14.57
CA GLN A 525 8.37 24.22 15.28
C GLN A 525 9.75 23.58 15.38
N GLN A 526 9.79 22.28 15.70
CA GLN A 526 11.04 21.52 15.79
C GLN A 526 11.69 21.29 14.42
N ASP A 527 10.89 20.94 13.40
CA ASP A 527 11.34 20.65 12.04
C ASP A 527 11.92 21.90 11.33
N LEU A 528 11.54 23.10 11.78
CA LEU A 528 12.02 24.40 11.27
C LEU A 528 13.03 25.10 12.19
N ASP A 529 13.40 24.46 13.30
CA ASP A 529 14.24 25.02 14.37
C ASP A 529 13.85 26.42 14.88
N LEU A 530 12.54 26.72 14.98
CA LEU A 530 12.09 28.07 15.35
C LEU A 530 12.53 28.53 16.75
N ALA A 531 12.95 27.59 17.61
CA ALA A 531 13.51 27.92 18.92
C ALA A 531 14.86 28.63 18.84
N HIS A 532 15.63 28.35 17.78
CA HIS A 532 16.96 28.92 17.53
C HIS A 532 16.98 29.82 16.29
N PHE A 533 15.84 30.39 15.89
CA PHE A 533 15.70 31.22 14.68
C PHE A 533 16.69 32.40 14.59
N ASN A 534 17.20 32.88 15.73
CA ASN A 534 18.17 33.99 15.80
C ASN A 534 19.63 33.52 15.90
N THR A 535 19.88 32.21 15.90
CA THR A 535 21.19 31.61 16.10
C THR A 535 21.63 30.91 14.82
N ASP A 536 22.81 31.25 14.33
CA ASP A 536 23.38 30.57 13.16
C ASP A 536 23.83 29.15 13.54
N GLY A 537 23.62 28.22 12.61
CA GLY A 537 24.00 26.81 12.74
C GLY A 537 24.31 26.20 11.38
N PRO A 538 24.76 24.94 11.34
CA PRO A 538 25.00 24.24 10.09
C PRO A 538 23.71 24.12 9.28
N GLU A 539 23.88 24.17 7.97
CA GLU A 539 22.81 23.98 7.00
C GLU A 539 22.32 22.52 7.00
N VAL A 540 21.00 22.35 7.06
CA VAL A 540 20.33 21.05 7.03
C VAL A 540 19.08 21.11 6.15
N VAL A 541 18.71 19.99 5.54
CA VAL A 541 17.48 19.92 4.74
C VAL A 541 16.22 20.11 5.60
N ARG A 542 16.27 19.64 6.85
CA ARG A 542 15.16 19.69 7.81
C ARG A 542 15.71 19.56 9.22
N ALA A 543 15.25 20.35 10.18
CA ALA A 543 15.79 20.34 11.54
C ALA A 543 15.27 19.19 12.42
N ASP A 544 15.08 18.01 11.83
CA ASP A 544 14.67 16.81 12.55
C ASP A 544 15.84 16.14 13.28
N ARG A 545 15.53 15.09 14.06
CA ARG A 545 16.54 14.34 14.82
C ARG A 545 17.66 13.80 13.92
N LEU A 546 17.34 13.45 12.68
CA LEU A 546 18.26 12.74 11.79
C LEU A 546 19.28 13.69 11.18
N ASN A 547 18.85 14.82 10.63
CA ASN A 547 19.78 15.79 10.04
C ASN A 547 20.59 16.55 11.10
N ARG A 548 20.02 16.82 12.28
CA ARG A 548 20.80 17.36 13.42
C ARG A 548 21.92 16.40 13.85
N ALA A 549 21.65 15.10 13.79
CA ALA A 549 22.66 14.08 14.04
C ALA A 549 23.69 14.04 12.90
N ALA A 550 23.26 14.08 11.64
CA ALA A 550 24.14 14.03 10.48
C ALA A 550 25.10 15.24 10.41
N SER A 551 24.64 16.43 10.83
CA SER A 551 25.45 17.66 10.94
C SER A 551 26.36 17.71 12.17
N GLY A 552 26.37 16.67 13.01
CA GLY A 552 27.19 16.64 14.23
C GLY A 552 26.66 17.52 15.38
N THR A 553 25.49 18.15 15.23
CA THR A 553 24.91 19.09 16.19
C THR A 553 23.54 18.63 16.71
N PRO A 554 23.46 17.52 17.48
CA PRO A 554 22.18 16.89 17.85
C PRO A 554 21.24 17.77 18.69
N ASN A 555 21.79 18.73 19.45
CA ASN A 555 21.04 19.60 20.36
C ASN A 555 21.24 21.11 20.09
N ASN A 556 22.05 21.50 19.10
CA ASN A 556 22.35 22.91 18.83
C ASN A 556 21.48 23.46 17.68
N ALA A 557 21.55 24.77 17.47
CA ALA A 557 20.90 25.48 16.37
C ALA A 557 21.31 24.89 15.00
N VAL A 558 20.37 24.80 14.08
CA VAL A 558 20.59 24.43 12.68
C VAL A 558 19.76 25.31 11.75
N ASN A 559 20.26 25.54 10.54
CA ASN A 559 19.60 26.37 9.54
C ASN A 559 18.94 25.47 8.48
N VAL A 560 17.63 25.59 8.29
CA VAL A 560 16.94 24.81 7.26
C VAL A 560 17.15 25.48 5.90
N VAL A 561 17.78 24.75 4.97
CA VAL A 561 18.18 25.28 3.66
C VAL A 561 16.96 25.68 2.82
N GLY A 562 17.02 26.87 2.23
CA GLY A 562 16.08 27.38 1.22
C GLY A 562 14.64 27.63 1.69
N ILE A 563 14.23 27.14 2.87
CA ILE A 563 12.82 27.14 3.26
C ILE A 563 12.28 28.54 3.58
N PHE A 564 13.11 29.39 4.18
CA PHE A 564 12.72 30.76 4.54
C PHE A 564 12.97 31.76 3.41
N GLN A 565 13.76 31.39 2.41
CA GLN A 565 13.99 32.14 1.17
C GLN A 565 12.83 31.98 0.17
N GLN A 566 11.92 31.04 0.42
CA GLN A 566 10.73 30.86 -0.40
C GLN A 566 9.80 32.07 -0.31
N LYS A 567 9.23 32.43 -1.46
CA LYS A 567 8.26 33.52 -1.56
C LYS A 567 7.04 33.27 -0.67
N ASP A 568 6.47 32.07 -0.76
CA ASP A 568 5.22 31.71 -0.08
C ASP A 568 5.26 30.24 0.37
N TRP A 569 4.62 29.92 1.50
CA TRP A 569 4.27 28.54 1.85
C TRP A 569 2.79 28.30 1.55
N ASN A 570 2.47 27.26 0.78
CA ASN A 570 1.07 26.94 0.47
C ASN A 570 0.41 26.23 1.67
N GLY A 571 -0.90 26.39 1.81
CA GLY A 571 -1.68 25.80 2.90
C GLY A 571 -2.96 25.14 2.39
N ARG A 572 -3.48 24.17 3.14
CA ARG A 572 -4.80 23.58 2.92
C ARG A 572 -5.55 23.46 4.23
N LEU A 573 -6.77 24.02 4.28
CA LEU A 573 -7.61 24.00 5.48
C LEU A 573 -8.54 22.79 5.49
N GLN A 574 -8.49 21.97 6.54
CA GLN A 574 -9.10 20.63 6.57
C GLN A 574 -9.80 20.30 7.89
N LEU A 575 -10.74 19.37 7.81
CA LEU A 575 -11.36 18.71 8.96
C LEU A 575 -11.10 17.20 8.94
N LYS A 576 -11.14 16.60 10.13
CA LYS A 576 -11.07 15.14 10.27
C LYS A 576 -12.34 14.51 9.68
N ARG A 577 -12.19 13.64 8.68
CA ARG A 577 -13.30 12.89 8.05
C ARG A 577 -14.28 12.25 9.05
N PRO A 578 -13.83 11.58 10.15
CA PRO A 578 -14.78 11.01 11.13
C PRO A 578 -15.60 12.03 11.91
N VAL A 579 -15.20 13.30 11.94
CA VAL A 579 -16.00 14.38 12.53
C VAL A 579 -17.16 14.72 11.59
N LEU A 580 -16.87 14.89 10.29
CA LEU A 580 -17.88 15.14 9.26
C LEU A 580 -18.90 14.00 9.15
N GLU A 581 -18.45 12.74 9.15
CA GLU A 581 -19.34 11.57 9.14
C GLU A 581 -20.31 11.57 10.33
N ARG A 582 -19.85 11.99 11.52
CA ARG A 582 -20.71 12.09 12.71
C ARG A 582 -21.69 13.26 12.63
N LEU A 583 -21.27 14.39 12.08
CA LEU A 583 -22.17 15.54 11.87
C LEU A 583 -23.27 15.18 10.89
N ARG A 584 -22.90 14.57 9.76
CA ARG A 584 -23.85 14.08 8.77
C ARG A 584 -24.86 13.12 9.38
N GLU A 585 -24.40 12.15 10.18
CA GLU A 585 -25.32 11.22 10.84
C GLU A 585 -26.25 11.91 11.84
N LYS A 586 -25.81 12.99 12.48
CA LYS A 586 -26.68 13.81 13.35
C LYS A 586 -27.72 14.59 12.56
N LEU A 587 -27.32 15.24 11.46
CA LEU A 587 -28.25 15.95 10.57
C LEU A 587 -29.28 14.99 9.99
N ARG A 588 -28.83 13.83 9.50
CA ARG A 588 -29.70 12.76 9.00
C ARG A 588 -30.72 12.31 10.04
N LYS A 589 -30.31 12.13 11.31
CA LYS A 589 -31.22 11.76 12.40
C LYS A 589 -32.21 12.87 12.76
N ALA A 590 -31.85 14.12 12.51
CA ALA A 590 -32.70 15.28 12.72
C ALA A 590 -33.61 15.58 11.52
N GLY A 591 -33.52 14.82 10.43
CA GLY A 591 -34.27 15.07 9.20
C GLY A 591 -33.81 16.33 8.45
N ILE A 592 -32.62 16.85 8.76
CA ILE A 592 -32.07 18.07 8.14
C ILE A 592 -31.18 17.66 6.96
N SER A 593 -31.32 18.36 5.84
CA SER A 593 -30.48 18.18 4.66
C SER A 593 -29.01 18.49 4.98
N SER A 594 -28.09 17.65 4.50
CA SER A 594 -26.65 17.95 4.56
C SER A 594 -26.18 18.92 3.49
N ASP A 595 -27.06 19.31 2.58
CA ASP A 595 -26.69 19.99 1.34
C ASP A 595 -26.95 21.50 1.38
N ASP A 596 -27.88 21.94 2.24
CA ASP A 596 -28.19 23.36 2.41
C ASP A 596 -27.68 23.86 3.78
N PRO A 597 -26.58 24.62 3.80
CA PRO A 597 -26.07 25.24 5.01
C PRO A 597 -27.06 26.19 5.71
N ALA A 598 -28.07 26.72 5.01
CA ALA A 598 -29.09 27.58 5.59
C ALA A 598 -29.93 26.84 6.65
N ASP A 599 -30.16 25.55 6.45
CA ASP A 599 -30.96 24.70 7.36
C ASP A 599 -30.19 24.25 8.61
N TRP A 600 -28.88 24.55 8.69
CA TRP A 600 -28.03 24.08 9.80
C TRP A 600 -28.15 24.92 11.07
N GLY A 601 -29.07 25.90 11.14
CA GLY A 601 -29.20 26.86 12.23
C GLY A 601 -29.23 26.22 13.63
N GLY A 602 -30.01 25.15 13.81
CA GLY A 602 -30.08 24.40 15.08
C GLY A 602 -28.81 23.63 15.47
N PHE A 603 -27.88 23.46 14.52
CA PHE A 603 -26.61 22.74 14.67
C PHE A 603 -25.40 23.67 14.70
N ARG A 604 -25.58 25.01 14.68
CA ARG A 604 -24.48 25.98 14.62
C ARG A 604 -23.40 25.76 15.67
N LYS A 605 -23.79 25.48 16.91
CA LYS A 605 -22.87 25.15 18.02
C LYS A 605 -21.95 23.96 17.73
N HIS A 606 -22.36 23.01 16.88
CA HIS A 606 -21.51 21.90 16.47
C HIS A 606 -20.47 22.32 15.42
N PHE A 607 -20.79 23.29 14.57
CA PHE A 607 -19.87 23.87 13.59
C PHE A 607 -18.86 24.83 14.22
N ASP A 608 -19.29 25.61 15.22
CA ASP A 608 -18.40 26.54 15.93
C ASP A 608 -17.29 25.82 16.73
N ASN A 609 -17.53 24.55 17.11
CA ASN A 609 -16.60 23.73 17.88
C ASN A 609 -15.78 22.75 17.03
N LEU A 610 -15.62 23.02 15.73
CA LEU A 610 -14.85 22.15 14.85
C LEU A 610 -13.35 22.36 15.00
N ASP A 611 -12.64 21.25 15.18
CA ASP A 611 -11.18 21.24 15.16
C ASP A 611 -10.67 21.32 13.72
N TRP A 612 -10.35 22.53 13.26
CA TRP A 612 -9.70 22.76 11.96
C TRP A 612 -8.21 22.43 12.00
N TYR A 613 -7.70 21.89 10.90
CA TYR A 613 -6.30 21.58 10.68
C TYR A 613 -5.81 22.30 9.43
N LEU A 614 -4.67 22.97 9.54
CA LEU A 614 -3.98 23.53 8.39
C LEU A 614 -2.81 22.63 8.02
N THR A 615 -2.84 22.07 6.81
CA THR A 615 -1.71 21.35 6.23
C THR A 615 -0.84 22.35 5.50
N THR A 616 0.36 22.63 6.03
CA THR A 616 1.34 23.52 5.40
C THR A 616 2.23 22.72 4.46
N SER A 617 2.43 23.24 3.26
CA SER A 617 3.22 22.63 2.18
C SER A 617 4.39 23.55 1.82
N ALA A 618 5.43 23.51 2.65
CA ALA A 618 6.71 24.15 2.34
C ALA A 618 7.56 23.21 1.48
N LYS A 619 8.24 23.74 0.47
CA LYS A 619 9.17 22.93 -0.35
C LYS A 619 10.48 22.77 0.43
N LEU A 620 11.08 21.59 0.41
CA LEU A 620 12.40 21.38 1.02
C LEU A 620 13.41 21.17 -0.10
N GLU A 621 14.57 21.81 0.01
CA GLU A 621 15.66 21.61 -0.94
C GLU A 621 16.45 20.36 -0.53
N PRO A 622 16.53 19.34 -1.39
CA PRO A 622 17.28 18.13 -1.06
C PRO A 622 18.78 18.44 -1.00
N SER A 623 19.47 17.89 -0.02
CA SER A 623 20.93 17.93 0.08
C SER A 623 21.45 16.65 0.71
N GLY A 624 22.66 16.24 0.32
CA GLY A 624 23.31 15.06 0.89
C GLY A 624 24.28 14.35 -0.04
N PRO A 625 24.74 13.16 0.36
CA PRO A 625 25.98 12.56 -0.18
C PRO A 625 25.98 12.33 -1.69
N PHE A 626 24.85 11.93 -2.29
CA PHE A 626 24.80 11.71 -3.73
C PHE A 626 24.83 13.02 -4.52
N ILE A 627 24.17 14.07 -4.02
CA ILE A 627 24.21 15.39 -4.65
C ILE A 627 25.64 15.92 -4.58
N ASP A 628 26.31 15.78 -3.45
CA ASP A 628 27.73 16.14 -3.28
C ASP A 628 28.65 15.32 -4.20
N TYR A 629 28.33 14.03 -4.39
CA TYR A 629 29.04 13.15 -5.31
C TYR A 629 28.91 13.61 -6.78
N LEU A 630 27.73 14.10 -7.17
CA LEU A 630 27.46 14.59 -8.53
C LEU A 630 28.16 15.92 -8.86
N GLN A 631 28.61 16.67 -7.85
CA GLN A 631 29.41 17.89 -8.05
C GLN A 631 30.86 17.58 -8.45
N ARG A 632 31.30 16.32 -8.37
CA ARG A 632 32.62 15.87 -8.81
C ARG A 632 32.60 15.53 -10.30
N ASP A 633 33.78 15.52 -10.92
CA ASP A 633 33.91 15.06 -12.31
C ASP A 633 33.47 13.59 -12.43
N LEU A 634 32.36 13.37 -13.13
CA LEU A 634 31.90 12.03 -13.46
C LEU A 634 32.80 11.42 -14.54
N PRO A 635 32.97 10.08 -14.57
CA PRO A 635 33.75 9.44 -15.62
C PRO A 635 33.20 9.74 -17.03
N ASP A 636 34.06 9.68 -18.04
CA ASP A 636 33.69 9.95 -19.43
C ASP A 636 32.43 9.18 -19.88
N GLY A 637 31.52 9.87 -20.56
CA GLY A 637 30.27 9.32 -21.06
C GLY A 637 29.13 9.24 -20.03
N TRP A 638 29.35 9.63 -18.77
CA TRP A 638 28.30 9.72 -17.75
C TRP A 638 27.70 11.12 -17.67
N LYS A 639 26.37 11.20 -17.63
CA LYS A 639 25.62 12.46 -17.46
C LYS A 639 24.45 12.26 -16.52
N TYR A 640 24.33 13.13 -15.52
CA TYR A 640 23.15 13.21 -14.68
C TYR A 640 22.03 13.97 -15.39
N VAL A 641 20.84 13.38 -15.44
CA VAL A 641 19.65 14.00 -16.02
C VAL A 641 18.73 14.42 -14.88
N GLU A 642 18.73 15.70 -14.54
CA GLU A 642 18.01 16.25 -13.37
C GLU A 642 16.50 15.99 -13.44
N LYS A 643 15.88 16.14 -14.62
CA LYS A 643 14.43 15.94 -14.82
C LYS A 643 13.98 14.52 -14.48
N THR A 644 14.77 13.52 -14.84
CA THR A 644 14.47 12.12 -14.58
C THR A 644 15.16 11.60 -13.33
N ARG A 645 16.09 12.38 -12.76
CA ARG A 645 16.98 12.01 -11.66
C ARG A 645 17.75 10.70 -11.89
N TYR A 646 18.12 10.44 -13.14
CA TYR A 646 18.85 9.24 -13.54
C TYR A 646 20.24 9.59 -14.05
N LEU A 647 21.19 8.68 -13.80
CA LEU A 647 22.48 8.65 -14.47
C LEU A 647 22.32 7.99 -15.85
N SER A 648 22.70 8.71 -16.89
CA SER A 648 22.79 8.20 -18.25
C SER A 648 24.25 7.94 -18.61
N ASN A 649 24.49 6.84 -19.31
CA ASN A 649 25.80 6.49 -19.85
C ASN A 649 25.64 6.20 -21.35
N ASP A 650 26.47 6.84 -22.18
CA ASP A 650 26.42 6.72 -23.63
C ASP A 650 26.71 5.28 -24.13
N LEU A 651 27.56 4.51 -23.43
CA LEU A 651 27.80 3.08 -23.72
C LEU A 651 26.55 2.22 -23.46
N ASN A 652 25.84 2.50 -22.36
CA ASN A 652 24.64 1.74 -22.01
C ASN A 652 23.50 1.99 -23.02
N LYS A 653 23.45 3.18 -23.61
CA LYS A 653 22.52 3.51 -24.70
C LYS A 653 22.91 2.78 -25.99
N ALA A 654 24.19 2.79 -26.35
CA ALA A 654 24.69 2.12 -27.56
C ALA A 654 24.44 0.59 -27.54
N GLU A 655 24.60 -0.06 -26.39
CA GLU A 655 24.38 -1.51 -26.25
C GLU A 655 22.90 -1.92 -26.05
N LYS A 656 21.95 -0.97 -26.12
CA LYS A 656 20.53 -1.20 -25.75
C LYS A 656 20.34 -1.80 -24.35
N ARG A 657 21.24 -1.47 -23.41
CA ARG A 657 21.23 -1.94 -22.01
C ARG A 657 20.69 -0.90 -21.02
N SER A 658 20.09 0.18 -21.53
CA SER A 658 19.40 1.20 -20.73
C SER A 658 18.26 0.57 -19.90
N GLY A 659 18.33 0.67 -18.57
CA GLY A 659 17.27 0.19 -17.66
C GLY A 659 17.69 -0.86 -16.62
N ARG A 660 18.97 -1.30 -16.60
CA ARG A 660 19.49 -2.16 -15.52
C ARG A 660 20.32 -1.35 -14.53
N THR A 661 19.80 -1.09 -13.33
CA THR A 661 20.50 -0.43 -12.20
C THR A 661 21.89 -1.00 -11.94
N ARG A 662 22.06 -2.33 -12.12
CA ARG A 662 23.34 -3.06 -12.01
C ARG A 662 24.46 -2.46 -12.89
N ILE A 663 24.12 -1.80 -14.00
CA ILE A 663 25.08 -1.22 -14.95
C ILE A 663 25.23 0.31 -14.73
N GLN A 664 24.30 0.95 -14.02
CA GLN A 664 24.31 2.40 -13.76
C GLN A 664 25.17 2.82 -12.57
N LEU A 665 25.38 1.96 -11.57
CA LEU A 665 26.12 2.33 -10.36
C LEU A 665 27.47 1.62 -10.23
N ALA A 666 27.61 0.42 -10.79
CA ALA A 666 28.76 -0.46 -10.59
C ALA A 666 30.09 0.05 -11.21
N ARG A 667 30.06 1.11 -12.02
CA ARG A 667 31.22 1.67 -12.73
C ARG A 667 31.66 3.04 -12.19
N LEU A 668 30.98 3.54 -11.16
CA LEU A 668 31.29 4.82 -10.55
C LEU A 668 32.35 4.63 -9.45
N PRO A 669 33.48 5.35 -9.45
CA PRO A 669 34.53 5.19 -8.45
C PRO A 669 34.12 5.75 -7.08
N GLY A 670 34.51 5.08 -5.99
CA GLY A 670 34.23 5.52 -4.61
C GLY A 670 32.74 5.56 -4.24
N LEU A 671 31.87 4.94 -5.02
CA LEU A 671 30.44 4.89 -4.76
C LEU A 671 30.10 3.88 -3.64
N ARG A 672 29.69 4.41 -2.49
CA ARG A 672 29.10 3.65 -1.38
C ARG A 672 27.61 3.40 -1.53
N VAL A 673 27.20 2.14 -1.42
CA VAL A 673 25.83 1.67 -1.66
C VAL A 673 25.35 0.83 -0.47
N LEU A 674 24.21 1.21 0.12
CA LEU A 674 23.48 0.40 1.10
C LEU A 674 22.44 -0.45 0.37
N SER A 675 22.65 -1.75 0.29
CA SER A 675 21.62 -2.70 -0.16
C SER A 675 20.81 -3.22 1.04
N PHE A 676 19.50 -3.41 0.89
CA PHE A 676 18.70 -4.05 1.93
C PHE A 676 17.59 -4.96 1.40
N ASP A 677 17.38 -6.06 2.12
CA ASP A 677 16.29 -7.01 1.94
C ASP A 677 15.32 -6.91 3.10
N LEU A 678 14.03 -6.98 2.81
CA LEU A 678 13.00 -6.92 3.84
C LEU A 678 12.84 -8.28 4.54
N GLY A 679 12.69 -8.24 5.87
CA GLY A 679 12.54 -9.45 6.67
C GLY A 679 11.15 -9.61 7.30
N HIS A 680 10.80 -10.87 7.62
CA HIS A 680 9.68 -11.19 8.51
C HIS A 680 10.09 -11.33 9.99
N ARG A 681 11.36 -11.69 10.25
CA ARG A 681 11.90 -11.81 11.62
C ARG A 681 12.44 -10.48 12.15
N PHE A 682 13.11 -9.75 11.29
CA PHE A 682 13.66 -8.43 11.54
C PHE A 682 13.15 -7.46 10.48
N GLY A 683 13.19 -6.17 10.76
CA GLY A 683 12.79 -5.11 9.82
C GLY A 683 13.45 -5.25 8.45
N ALA A 684 14.78 -5.24 8.40
CA ALA A 684 15.57 -5.44 7.18
C ALA A 684 16.95 -6.04 7.47
N SER A 685 17.53 -6.72 6.49
CA SER A 685 18.95 -7.10 6.48
C SER A 685 19.68 -6.18 5.51
N CYS A 686 20.81 -5.63 5.93
CA CYS A 686 21.53 -4.61 5.16
C CYS A 686 22.99 -5.01 4.94
N ALA A 687 23.53 -4.60 3.81
CA ALA A 687 24.95 -4.65 3.50
C ALA A 687 25.38 -3.33 2.85
N VAL A 688 26.57 -2.83 3.20
CA VAL A 688 27.16 -1.64 2.61
C VAL A 688 28.40 -2.01 1.84
N TRP A 689 28.39 -1.65 0.56
CA TRP A 689 29.46 -1.89 -0.39
C TRP A 689 30.06 -0.58 -0.87
N GLU A 690 31.37 -0.54 -1.07
CA GLU A 690 32.09 0.58 -1.69
C GLU A 690 32.80 0.10 -2.95
N THR A 691 32.58 0.75 -4.07
CA THR A 691 33.31 0.47 -5.32
C THR A 691 34.75 0.97 -5.22
N VAL A 692 35.73 0.13 -5.56
CA VAL A 692 37.17 0.41 -5.45
C VAL A 692 37.91 0.02 -6.74
N SER A 693 39.01 0.70 -7.03
CA SER A 693 39.89 0.38 -8.15
C SER A 693 40.78 -0.84 -7.84
N SER A 694 41.35 -1.45 -8.88
CA SER A 694 42.32 -2.54 -8.73
C SER A 694 43.57 -2.06 -7.96
N ASP A 695 44.01 -0.82 -8.18
CA ASP A 695 45.15 -0.23 -7.47
C ASP A 695 44.90 -0.10 -5.96
N GLN A 696 43.68 0.27 -5.57
CA GLN A 696 43.30 0.34 -4.16
C GLN A 696 43.32 -1.04 -3.50
N LEU A 697 42.83 -2.07 -4.20
CA LEU A 697 42.87 -3.45 -3.72
C LEU A 697 44.31 -3.97 -3.62
N ASN A 698 45.12 -3.77 -4.67
CA ASN A 698 46.52 -4.17 -4.70
C ASN A 698 47.33 -3.49 -3.59
N SER A 699 47.07 -2.20 -3.33
CA SER A 699 47.68 -1.47 -2.21
C SER A 699 47.29 -2.07 -0.85
N ALA A 700 46.02 -2.47 -0.68
CA ALA A 700 45.56 -3.12 0.54
C ALA A 700 46.19 -4.53 0.72
N CYS A 701 46.33 -5.30 -0.36
CA CYS A 701 47.02 -6.60 -0.36
C CYS A 701 48.50 -6.43 0.02
N LYS A 702 49.19 -5.47 -0.59
CA LYS A 702 50.58 -5.14 -0.28
C LYS A 702 50.76 -4.74 1.19
N ALA A 703 49.86 -3.92 1.73
CA ALA A 703 49.89 -3.50 3.13
C ALA A 703 49.65 -4.67 4.11
N ALA A 704 48.93 -5.71 3.70
CA ALA A 704 48.68 -6.91 4.49
C ALA A 704 49.72 -8.03 4.25
N GLY A 705 50.65 -7.86 3.30
CA GLY A 705 51.61 -8.89 2.91
C GLY A 705 50.99 -10.10 2.20
N VAL A 706 49.85 -9.92 1.53
CA VAL A 706 49.12 -10.98 0.79
C VAL A 706 49.23 -10.73 -0.72
N GLU A 707 49.27 -11.80 -1.51
CA GLU A 707 49.24 -11.69 -2.98
C GLU A 707 47.93 -11.07 -3.48
N SER A 708 48.00 -10.36 -4.61
CA SER A 708 46.84 -9.71 -5.22
C SER A 708 45.98 -10.72 -5.98
N PRO A 709 44.66 -10.51 -6.06
CA PRO A 709 43.77 -11.41 -6.80
C PRO A 709 44.05 -11.39 -8.31
N THR A 710 43.79 -12.52 -8.94
CA THR A 710 43.91 -12.74 -10.38
C THR A 710 42.66 -12.27 -11.15
N GLY A 711 42.77 -12.15 -12.48
CA GLY A 711 41.66 -11.82 -13.37
C GLY A 711 40.45 -12.78 -13.26
N SER A 712 40.69 -14.04 -12.89
CA SER A 712 39.65 -15.06 -12.70
C SER A 712 38.93 -15.00 -11.35
N ASP A 713 39.46 -14.26 -10.38
CA ASP A 713 38.89 -14.24 -9.03
C ASP A 713 37.62 -13.38 -8.99
N LEU A 714 36.48 -14.03 -8.76
CA LEU A 714 35.19 -13.34 -8.58
C LEU A 714 35.04 -12.72 -7.19
N PHE A 715 35.85 -13.17 -6.23
CA PHE A 715 35.74 -12.84 -4.82
C PHE A 715 37.10 -12.98 -4.15
N PHE A 716 37.42 -12.08 -3.21
CA PHE A 716 38.68 -12.09 -2.49
C PHE A 716 38.46 -11.71 -1.02
N VAL A 717 39.11 -12.42 -0.09
CA VAL A 717 39.05 -12.12 1.35
C VAL A 717 40.44 -11.75 1.82
N LEU A 718 40.56 -10.54 2.34
CA LEU A 718 41.78 -10.07 2.97
C LEU A 718 41.65 -10.20 4.49
N GLU A 719 42.57 -10.92 5.13
CA GLU A 719 42.69 -10.96 6.58
C GLU A 719 43.76 -9.96 7.03
N GLN A 720 43.36 -8.95 7.82
CA GLN A 720 44.27 -7.94 8.37
C GLN A 720 44.40 -8.13 9.88
N PRO A 721 45.62 -8.19 10.44
CA PRO A 721 45.80 -8.20 11.89
C PRO A 721 45.30 -6.88 12.49
N THR A 722 44.49 -6.96 13.56
CA THR A 722 44.03 -5.81 14.34
C THR A 722 44.68 -5.79 15.71
N ASP A 723 45.33 -4.68 16.02
CA ASP A 723 46.01 -4.46 17.29
C ASP A 723 45.00 -3.88 18.31
N ASN A 724 44.33 -4.77 19.04
CA ASN A 724 43.25 -4.41 19.97
C ASN A 724 43.71 -4.41 21.44
N GLY A 725 45.01 -4.37 21.73
CA GLY A 725 45.54 -4.39 23.10
C GLY A 725 45.20 -5.65 23.91
N SER A 726 44.69 -6.71 23.27
CA SER A 726 44.40 -8.00 23.89
C SER A 726 45.49 -9.02 23.55
N LYS A 727 45.82 -9.93 24.48
CA LYS A 727 46.91 -10.93 24.35
C LYS A 727 46.75 -11.93 23.19
N LYS A 728 45.69 -11.84 22.38
CA LYS A 728 45.47 -12.65 21.17
C LYS A 728 45.29 -11.74 19.95
N PRO A 729 46.12 -11.88 18.90
CA PRO A 729 45.94 -11.11 17.66
C PRO A 729 44.58 -11.46 17.05
N THR A 730 43.71 -10.46 16.96
CA THR A 730 42.42 -10.59 16.26
C THR A 730 42.63 -10.22 14.80
N HIS A 731 42.00 -10.94 13.88
CA HIS A 731 42.13 -10.67 12.44
C HIS A 731 40.81 -10.08 11.93
N ARG A 732 40.86 -8.94 11.26
CA ARG A 732 39.73 -8.33 10.54
C ARG A 732 39.66 -8.93 9.14
N ARG A 733 38.53 -9.56 8.83
CA ARG A 733 38.21 -10.02 7.47
C ARG A 733 37.57 -8.91 6.65
N ILE A 734 38.15 -8.57 5.51
CA ILE A 734 37.60 -7.63 4.53
C ILE A 734 37.28 -8.42 3.27
N VAL A 735 36.06 -8.26 2.78
CA VAL A 735 35.54 -9.00 1.64
C VAL A 735 35.49 -8.09 0.42
N TYR A 736 36.02 -8.55 -0.70
CA TYR A 736 35.97 -7.89 -2.00
C TYR A 736 35.22 -8.77 -3.02
N ARG A 737 34.44 -8.13 -3.89
CA ARG A 737 33.67 -8.75 -4.96
C ARG A 737 34.04 -8.12 -6.29
N ARG A 738 34.35 -8.93 -7.30
CA ARG A 738 34.57 -8.45 -8.66
C ARG A 738 33.23 -8.05 -9.30
N LEU A 739 33.19 -6.86 -9.87
CA LEU A 739 32.04 -6.29 -10.59
C LEU A 739 32.19 -6.40 -12.10
N ALA A 740 33.43 -6.25 -12.60
CA ALA A 740 33.81 -6.27 -14.00
C ALA A 740 35.31 -6.61 -14.16
N ASP A 741 35.76 -6.69 -15.41
CA ASP A 741 37.18 -6.82 -15.74
C ASP A 741 37.97 -5.58 -15.32
N ASP A 742 39.27 -5.76 -15.07
CA ASP A 742 40.16 -4.67 -14.61
C ASP A 742 40.40 -3.60 -15.70
N GLU A 743 40.00 -3.86 -16.95
CA GLU A 743 40.08 -2.93 -18.08
C GLU A 743 38.73 -2.82 -18.82
N LEU A 744 38.41 -1.61 -19.33
CA LEU A 744 37.30 -1.32 -20.23
C LEU A 744 37.83 -0.66 -21.49
N ASN A 745 37.61 -1.27 -22.67
CA ASN A 745 38.04 -0.75 -23.97
C ASN A 745 39.54 -0.38 -24.02
N GLY A 746 40.40 -1.17 -23.37
CA GLY A 746 41.86 -0.93 -23.32
C GLY A 746 42.29 0.18 -22.35
N LYS A 747 41.40 0.69 -21.50
CA LYS A 747 41.72 1.61 -20.41
C LYS A 747 41.45 0.94 -19.05
N PRO A 748 42.17 1.28 -17.97
CA PRO A 748 41.88 0.77 -16.63
C PRO A 748 40.43 1.04 -16.22
N HIS A 749 39.76 0.03 -15.68
CA HIS A 749 38.41 0.17 -15.15
C HIS A 749 38.47 1.01 -13.86
N PRO A 750 37.65 2.07 -13.71
CA PRO A 750 37.73 2.97 -12.54
C PRO A 750 37.34 2.31 -11.22
N ALA A 751 36.41 1.35 -11.24
CA ALA A 751 36.08 0.54 -10.07
C ALA A 751 35.61 -0.89 -10.38
N PRO A 752 36.53 -1.83 -10.71
CA PRO A 752 36.18 -3.19 -11.09
C PRO A 752 35.85 -4.07 -9.87
N TRP A 753 36.07 -3.57 -8.65
CA TRP A 753 35.82 -4.29 -7.40
C TRP A 753 34.84 -3.53 -6.49
N ALA A 754 34.17 -4.26 -5.60
CA ALA A 754 33.39 -3.72 -4.49
C ALA A 754 33.86 -4.32 -3.16
N ARG A 755 34.20 -3.47 -2.21
CA ARG A 755 34.55 -3.84 -0.83
C ARG A 755 33.31 -3.85 0.06
N LEU A 756 33.11 -4.90 0.84
CA LEU A 756 32.07 -4.97 1.87
C LEU A 756 32.57 -4.27 3.15
N ASP A 757 31.99 -3.13 3.48
CA ASP A 757 32.36 -2.37 4.67
C ASP A 757 31.64 -2.85 5.93
N ARG A 758 30.35 -3.21 5.80
CA ARG A 758 29.52 -3.69 6.92
C ARG A 758 28.32 -4.49 6.44
N GLN A 759 27.94 -5.47 7.27
CA GLN A 759 26.71 -6.25 7.14
C GLN A 759 26.01 -6.26 8.49
N PHE A 760 24.71 -5.95 8.52
CA PHE A 760 23.97 -5.80 9.76
C PHE A 760 22.46 -6.00 9.53
N VAL A 761 21.71 -6.03 10.63
CA VAL A 761 20.26 -6.19 10.61
C VAL A 761 19.63 -4.97 11.27
N ILE A 762 18.64 -4.38 10.62
CA ILE A 762 17.79 -3.35 11.21
C ILE A 762 16.69 -4.04 12.02
N LYS A 763 16.79 -3.96 13.33
CA LYS A 763 15.78 -4.41 14.28
C LYS A 763 14.88 -3.25 14.68
N LEU A 764 13.57 -3.47 14.70
CA LEU A 764 12.59 -2.50 15.19
C LEU A 764 12.29 -2.72 16.67
N GLN A 765 11.54 -1.80 17.27
CA GLN A 765 11.13 -1.93 18.67
C GLN A 765 10.43 -3.29 18.90
N GLY A 766 10.93 -4.08 19.85
CA GLY A 766 10.41 -5.42 20.16
C GLY A 766 11.01 -6.54 19.33
N GLU A 767 11.92 -6.21 18.41
CA GLU A 767 12.84 -7.15 17.73
C GLU A 767 14.28 -6.95 18.24
N ASP A 768 14.61 -5.72 18.64
CA ASP A 768 15.87 -5.29 19.25
C ASP A 768 16.09 -5.92 20.63
N ARG A 769 15.02 -5.99 21.43
CA ARG A 769 15.02 -6.58 22.76
C ARG A 769 13.91 -7.63 22.88
N PRO A 770 14.15 -8.73 23.61
CA PRO A 770 13.10 -9.70 23.86
C PRO A 770 11.93 -9.04 24.58
N ALA A 771 10.72 -9.52 24.28
CA ALA A 771 9.55 -9.10 25.03
C ALA A 771 9.72 -9.44 26.51
N ARG A 772 9.12 -8.63 27.41
CA ARG A 772 9.15 -8.92 28.84
C ARG A 772 8.58 -10.31 29.12
N ARG A 773 9.01 -10.90 30.23
CA ARG A 773 8.41 -12.13 30.71
C ARG A 773 6.97 -11.86 31.18
N THR A 774 6.15 -12.89 31.07
CA THR A 774 4.79 -12.93 31.57
C THR A 774 4.79 -12.77 33.08
N THR A 775 3.82 -12.06 33.67
CA THR A 775 3.67 -12.02 35.13
C THR A 775 2.96 -13.27 35.63
N GLN A 776 3.17 -13.65 36.89
CA GLN A 776 2.46 -14.82 37.45
C GLN A 776 0.94 -14.66 37.36
N GLN A 777 0.42 -13.44 37.56
CA GLN A 777 -1.01 -13.15 37.43
C GLN A 777 -1.53 -13.38 36.00
N GLU A 778 -0.79 -12.95 34.97
CA GLU A 778 -1.15 -13.18 33.58
C GLU A 778 -1.14 -14.67 33.22
N PHE A 779 -0.15 -15.41 33.73
CA PHE A 779 -0.02 -16.84 33.52
C PHE A 779 -1.15 -17.63 34.22
N ASN A 780 -1.47 -17.29 35.46
CA ASN A 780 -2.59 -17.88 36.20
C ASN A 780 -3.93 -17.63 35.50
N ARG A 781 -4.19 -16.40 35.02
CA ARG A 781 -5.39 -16.09 34.24
C ARG A 781 -5.46 -16.85 32.92
N TYR A 782 -4.31 -17.10 32.29
CA TYR A 782 -4.27 -17.97 31.11
C TYR A 782 -4.57 -19.43 31.45
N ASN A 783 -4.05 -19.97 32.54
CA ASN A 783 -4.40 -21.32 32.99
C ASN A 783 -5.89 -21.45 33.36
N GLU A 784 -6.48 -20.43 34.01
CA GLU A 784 -7.95 -20.38 34.21
C GLU A 784 -8.71 -20.44 32.89
N PHE A 785 -8.25 -19.70 31.87
CA PHE A 785 -8.85 -19.78 30.53
C PHE A 785 -8.66 -21.16 29.89
N ARG A 786 -7.50 -21.80 30.07
CA ARG A 786 -7.25 -23.16 29.57
C ARG A 786 -8.17 -24.19 30.24
N ARG A 787 -8.36 -24.12 31.57
CA ARG A 787 -9.35 -24.96 32.28
C ARG A 787 -10.74 -24.81 31.69
N PHE A 788 -11.19 -23.57 31.47
CA PHE A 788 -12.47 -23.30 30.83
C PHE A 788 -12.60 -23.96 29.44
N LEU A 789 -11.51 -24.04 28.68
CA LEU A 789 -11.47 -24.72 27.38
C LEU A 789 -11.30 -26.24 27.46
N ASN A 790 -11.28 -26.80 28.68
CA ASN A 790 -10.89 -28.18 28.98
C ASN A 790 -9.50 -28.51 28.44
N LEU A 791 -8.53 -27.63 28.65
CA LEU A 791 -7.12 -27.80 28.29
C LEU A 791 -6.26 -27.93 29.55
N GLU A 792 -5.20 -28.73 29.46
CA GLU A 792 -4.22 -28.90 30.55
C GLU A 792 -3.63 -27.58 31.02
N GLU A 793 -3.57 -27.40 32.34
CA GLU A 793 -2.83 -26.29 32.93
C GLU A 793 -1.34 -26.43 32.68
N LEU A 794 -0.73 -25.32 32.28
CA LEU A 794 0.70 -25.30 32.09
C LEU A 794 1.38 -25.06 33.42
N THR A 795 2.34 -25.93 33.76
CA THR A 795 3.22 -25.68 34.90
C THR A 795 4.36 -24.77 34.47
N ALA A 796 4.69 -23.77 35.28
CA ALA A 796 5.90 -22.97 35.09
C ALA A 796 7.11 -23.87 35.38
N ARG A 797 7.73 -24.46 34.36
CA ARG A 797 8.91 -25.32 34.52
C ARG A 797 10.21 -24.56 34.27
N GLU A 798 11.22 -24.96 35.03
CA GLU A 798 12.55 -24.35 35.11
C GLU A 798 13.29 -24.36 33.77
N GLU A 799 13.49 -23.19 33.16
CA GLU A 799 14.57 -23.03 32.17
C GLU A 799 15.88 -22.83 32.93
N ARG A 800 16.85 -23.74 32.76
CA ARG A 800 18.26 -23.46 33.07
C ARG A 800 18.87 -22.74 31.87
N ASP A 801 19.23 -21.46 32.03
CA ASP A 801 20.15 -20.78 31.11
C ASP A 801 21.55 -21.42 31.23
N LEU A 802 22.44 -21.19 30.25
CA LEU A 802 23.84 -21.65 30.23
C LEU A 802 24.62 -21.29 31.52
N ASP A 803 24.14 -20.30 32.29
CA ASP A 803 24.76 -19.79 33.52
C ASP A 803 24.04 -20.23 34.82
N GLY A 804 23.07 -21.15 34.76
CA GLY A 804 22.51 -21.81 35.96
C GLY A 804 21.56 -21.00 36.86
N ALA A 805 21.00 -19.87 36.43
CA ALA A 805 20.06 -19.06 37.23
C ALA A 805 18.56 -19.48 37.09
N VAL A 806 17.80 -19.29 38.18
CA VAL A 806 16.42 -19.78 38.45
C VAL A 806 15.33 -19.36 37.44
N ALA A 807 14.34 -20.26 37.30
CA ALA A 807 13.15 -20.30 36.43
C ALA A 807 12.53 -18.96 35.98
N LYS A 808 12.38 -18.78 34.65
CA LYS A 808 11.71 -17.62 34.05
C LYS A 808 10.42 -18.04 33.31
N LEU A 809 9.29 -17.41 33.63
CA LEU A 809 8.04 -17.52 32.86
C LEU A 809 8.25 -17.17 31.37
N PRO A 810 7.42 -17.67 30.44
CA PRO A 810 7.61 -17.42 29.01
C PRO A 810 7.46 -15.93 28.66
N PRO A 811 8.00 -15.46 27.52
CA PRO A 811 7.78 -14.11 27.01
C PRO A 811 6.28 -13.83 26.79
N ILE A 812 5.86 -12.60 27.06
CA ILE A 812 4.44 -12.21 26.95
C ILE A 812 3.88 -12.36 25.53
N THR A 813 4.72 -12.23 24.50
CA THR A 813 4.34 -12.44 23.10
C THR A 813 3.96 -13.89 22.80
N TRP A 814 4.61 -14.85 23.45
CA TRP A 814 4.24 -16.27 23.37
C TRP A 814 2.86 -16.48 23.99
N LEU A 815 2.63 -15.95 25.19
CA LEU A 815 1.33 -16.06 25.87
C LEU A 815 0.20 -15.46 25.01
N MET A 816 0.43 -14.30 24.40
CA MET A 816 -0.52 -13.66 23.48
C MET A 816 -0.87 -14.56 22.28
N GLN A 817 0.12 -15.23 21.68
CA GLN A 817 -0.10 -16.10 20.53
C GLN A 817 -0.87 -17.36 20.91
N GLU A 818 -0.45 -18.03 21.98
CA GLU A 818 -1.10 -19.26 22.45
C GLU A 818 -2.51 -18.99 22.97
N ALA A 819 -2.74 -17.91 23.72
CA ALA A 819 -4.08 -17.56 24.19
C ALA A 819 -5.07 -17.32 23.03
N VAL A 820 -4.64 -16.66 21.95
CA VAL A 820 -5.50 -16.46 20.78
C VAL A 820 -5.67 -17.74 19.97
N ARG A 821 -4.64 -18.58 19.89
CA ARG A 821 -4.74 -19.92 19.27
C ARG A 821 -5.75 -20.79 20.00
N ASP A 822 -5.64 -20.89 21.31
CA ASP A 822 -6.54 -21.65 22.18
C ASP A 822 -7.97 -21.12 22.08
N ALA A 823 -8.14 -19.79 22.09
CA ALA A 823 -9.46 -19.19 21.88
C ALA A 823 -10.09 -19.60 20.54
N ARG A 824 -9.31 -19.70 19.45
CA ARG A 824 -9.83 -20.16 18.15
C ARG A 824 -10.26 -21.63 18.18
N LEU A 825 -9.47 -22.48 18.83
CA LEU A 825 -9.79 -23.90 18.98
C LEU A 825 -11.01 -24.10 19.87
N GLY A 826 -11.07 -23.38 20.99
CA GLY A 826 -12.21 -23.35 21.90
C GLY A 826 -13.50 -22.87 21.22
N LEU A 827 -13.44 -21.78 20.45
CA LEU A 827 -14.60 -21.28 19.71
C LEU A 827 -15.08 -22.25 18.63
N ARG A 828 -14.16 -23.02 18.00
CA ARG A 828 -14.55 -24.09 17.09
C ARG A 828 -15.35 -25.15 17.82
N ARG A 829 -14.87 -25.63 18.97
CA ARG A 829 -15.60 -26.60 19.80
C ARG A 829 -16.96 -26.05 20.23
N HIS A 830 -17.01 -24.80 20.70
CA HIS A 830 -18.25 -24.11 21.08
C HIS A 830 -19.26 -24.04 19.92
N ALA A 831 -18.78 -23.77 18.70
CA ALA A 831 -19.59 -23.80 17.49
C ALA A 831 -20.08 -25.22 17.12
N ASP A 832 -19.25 -26.24 17.33
CA ASP A 832 -19.59 -27.63 17.08
C ASP A 832 -20.74 -28.10 17.99
N ARG A 833 -20.75 -27.67 19.26
CA ARG A 833 -21.87 -27.94 20.21
C ARG A 833 -23.21 -27.41 19.71
N ALA A 834 -23.24 -26.17 19.21
CA ALA A 834 -24.45 -25.59 18.62
C ALA A 834 -24.91 -26.36 17.38
N ARG A 835 -23.98 -26.82 16.53
CA ARG A 835 -24.33 -27.64 15.36
C ARG A 835 -24.90 -29.01 15.77
N ILE A 836 -24.34 -29.64 16.80
CA ILE A 836 -24.87 -30.89 17.35
C ILE A 836 -26.29 -30.66 17.87
N ALA A 837 -26.51 -29.63 18.69
CA ALA A 837 -27.85 -29.28 19.20
C ALA A 837 -28.87 -29.10 18.06
N HIS A 838 -28.53 -28.32 17.04
CA HIS A 838 -29.41 -28.07 15.90
C HIS A 838 -29.69 -29.36 15.10
N ALA A 839 -28.67 -30.18 14.85
CA ALA A 839 -28.80 -31.37 14.03
C ALA A 839 -29.80 -32.39 14.59
N MET A 840 -30.01 -32.43 15.91
CA MET A 840 -30.97 -33.35 16.53
C MET A 840 -32.42 -33.05 16.09
N THR A 841 -32.77 -31.78 15.92
CA THR A 841 -34.15 -31.33 15.59
C THR A 841 -34.26 -30.74 14.18
N ALA A 842 -33.19 -30.78 13.38
CA ALA A 842 -33.14 -30.20 12.05
C ALA A 842 -34.15 -30.88 11.10
N LYS A 843 -35.00 -30.06 10.47
CA LYS A 843 -35.94 -30.46 9.41
C LYS A 843 -35.45 -30.09 8.01
N ALA A 844 -34.38 -29.31 7.92
CA ALA A 844 -33.82 -28.81 6.68
C ALA A 844 -32.29 -28.73 6.77
N LYS A 845 -31.62 -28.92 5.63
CA LYS A 845 -30.18 -28.67 5.48
C LYS A 845 -29.93 -27.22 5.08
N HIS A 846 -28.82 -26.68 5.56
CA HIS A 846 -28.33 -25.38 5.12
C HIS A 846 -27.54 -25.51 3.81
N LEU A 847 -27.92 -24.71 2.82
CA LEU A 847 -27.20 -24.55 1.55
C LEU A 847 -26.31 -23.29 1.57
N SER A 848 -25.53 -23.10 0.51
CA SER A 848 -24.76 -21.87 0.29
C SER A 848 -25.68 -20.65 0.15
N GLY A 849 -25.14 -19.46 0.41
CA GLY A 849 -25.89 -18.20 0.23
C GLY A 849 -27.05 -17.97 1.21
N ASN A 850 -26.92 -18.45 2.45
CA ASN A 850 -27.95 -18.32 3.50
C ASN A 850 -29.27 -19.07 3.24
N ARG A 851 -29.30 -20.02 2.29
CA ARG A 851 -30.50 -20.81 2.01
C ARG A 851 -30.64 -22.05 2.90
N THR A 852 -31.87 -22.54 2.98
CA THR A 852 -32.25 -23.82 3.57
C THR A 852 -33.03 -24.62 2.53
N ALA A 853 -32.88 -25.94 2.54
CA ALA A 853 -33.72 -26.85 1.77
C ALA A 853 -34.19 -27.96 2.71
N PRO A 854 -35.47 -28.37 2.66
CA PRO A 854 -35.91 -29.56 3.39
C PRO A 854 -35.08 -30.77 2.94
N PHE A 855 -34.96 -31.75 3.82
CA PHE A 855 -34.36 -33.03 3.43
C PHE A 855 -35.25 -33.70 2.38
N SER A 856 -34.66 -34.20 1.29
CA SER A 856 -35.43 -34.85 0.22
C SER A 856 -35.90 -36.26 0.60
N SER A 857 -35.26 -36.89 1.57
CA SER A 857 -35.60 -38.20 2.10
C SER A 857 -35.13 -38.36 3.55
N ASP A 858 -35.68 -39.35 4.26
CA ASP A 858 -35.22 -39.73 5.60
C ASP A 858 -33.79 -40.24 5.61
N GLU A 859 -33.34 -40.85 4.50
CA GLU A 859 -31.94 -41.25 4.30
C GLU A 859 -31.01 -40.03 4.32
N GLU A 860 -31.40 -38.94 3.66
CA GLU A 860 -30.61 -37.69 3.69
C GLU A 860 -30.58 -37.06 5.09
N ARG A 861 -31.71 -37.11 5.82
CA ARG A 861 -31.77 -36.66 7.22
C ARG A 861 -30.89 -37.54 8.13
N ARG A 862 -30.86 -38.86 7.90
CA ARG A 862 -30.01 -39.82 8.63
C ARG A 862 -28.54 -39.52 8.43
N ASP A 863 -28.09 -39.33 7.19
CA ASP A 863 -26.72 -38.95 6.87
C ASP A 863 -26.30 -37.64 7.53
N HIS A 864 -27.23 -36.68 7.60
CA HIS A 864 -27.01 -35.43 8.31
C HIS A 864 -26.79 -35.65 9.81
N ILE A 865 -27.61 -36.47 10.47
CA ILE A 865 -27.50 -36.77 11.90
C ILE A 865 -26.22 -37.57 12.18
N VAL A 866 -25.93 -38.64 11.41
CA VAL A 866 -24.70 -39.45 11.55
C VAL A 866 -23.45 -38.57 11.48
N ARG A 867 -23.41 -37.61 10.56
CA ARG A 867 -22.29 -36.64 10.46
C ARG A 867 -22.09 -35.83 11.75
N HIS A 868 -23.17 -35.46 12.43
CA HIS A 868 -23.11 -34.71 13.69
C HIS A 868 -22.90 -35.59 14.92
N LEU A 869 -23.32 -36.86 14.88
CA LEU A 869 -22.95 -37.86 15.88
C LEU A 869 -21.45 -38.17 15.82
N LEU A 870 -20.85 -38.23 14.62
CA LEU A 870 -19.39 -38.32 14.48
C LEU A 870 -18.69 -37.09 15.08
N LEU A 871 -19.26 -35.89 14.91
CA LEU A 871 -18.73 -34.67 15.52
C LEU A 871 -18.86 -34.68 17.05
N TRP A 872 -19.96 -35.22 17.58
CA TRP A 872 -20.13 -35.45 19.01
C TRP A 872 -19.09 -36.46 19.51
N ASN A 873 -18.92 -37.59 18.83
CA ASN A 873 -17.89 -38.57 19.17
C ASN A 873 -16.50 -37.94 19.23
N ASP A 874 -16.14 -37.13 18.22
CA ASP A 874 -14.89 -36.39 18.20
C ASP A 874 -14.74 -35.48 19.44
N LEU A 875 -15.81 -34.81 19.90
CA LEU A 875 -15.78 -33.96 21.10
C LEU A 875 -15.72 -34.76 22.41
N ALA A 876 -16.40 -35.91 22.46
CA ALA A 876 -16.48 -36.79 23.62
C ALA A 876 -15.19 -37.58 23.84
N LYS A 877 -14.59 -38.08 22.75
CA LYS A 877 -13.40 -38.93 22.75
C LYS A 877 -12.11 -38.20 22.44
N ALA A 878 -12.13 -36.92 22.06
CA ALA A 878 -10.90 -36.12 21.92
C ALA A 878 -10.09 -36.18 23.22
N ALA A 879 -9.02 -36.97 23.21
CA ALA A 879 -8.08 -37.06 24.31
C ALA A 879 -7.37 -35.72 24.46
N ILE A 880 -7.54 -35.09 25.61
CA ILE A 880 -6.73 -33.95 26.02
C ILE A 880 -5.92 -34.45 27.21
N PRO A 881 -4.63 -34.77 27.03
CA PRO A 881 -3.75 -35.12 28.14
C PRO A 881 -3.73 -33.96 29.14
N VAL A 882 -3.93 -34.26 30.43
CA VAL A 882 -3.78 -33.36 31.58
C VAL A 882 -2.97 -34.10 32.64
N GLY A 883 -1.64 -33.96 32.61
CA GLY A 883 -0.74 -34.76 33.44
C GLY A 883 -0.84 -36.26 33.11
N ALA A 884 -1.04 -37.09 34.13
CA ALA A 884 -1.25 -38.54 33.98
C ALA A 884 -2.69 -38.93 33.59
N ASN A 885 -3.63 -37.96 33.51
CA ASN A 885 -5.04 -38.21 33.25
C ASN A 885 -5.46 -37.67 31.88
N ILE A 886 -6.38 -38.37 31.20
CA ILE A 886 -7.03 -37.87 29.98
C ILE A 886 -8.32 -37.17 30.39
N GLN A 887 -8.40 -35.85 30.23
CA GLN A 887 -9.63 -35.12 30.51
C GLN A 887 -10.46 -34.97 29.22
N ARG A 888 -11.59 -35.68 29.17
CA ARG A 888 -12.59 -35.59 28.10
C ARG A 888 -13.44 -34.33 28.31
N CYS A 889 -14.13 -33.83 27.28
CA CYS A 889 -15.16 -32.82 27.51
C CYS A 889 -16.22 -33.41 28.45
N PRO A 890 -16.34 -32.99 29.73
CA PRO A 890 -17.07 -33.78 30.72
C PRO A 890 -18.53 -33.96 30.36
N PHE A 891 -19.17 -32.87 29.91
CA PHE A 891 -20.55 -32.91 29.41
C PHE A 891 -20.70 -33.79 28.16
N ALA A 892 -19.89 -33.58 27.12
CA ALA A 892 -20.05 -34.29 25.86
C ALA A 892 -19.81 -35.79 26.02
N TYR A 893 -18.85 -36.16 26.86
CA TYR A 893 -18.57 -37.56 27.17
C TYR A 893 -19.67 -38.19 28.01
N GLN A 894 -20.11 -37.54 29.10
CA GLN A 894 -21.18 -38.08 29.94
C GLN A 894 -22.49 -38.21 29.16
N ALA A 895 -22.89 -37.18 28.42
CA ALA A 895 -24.09 -37.26 27.58
C ALA A 895 -23.99 -38.33 26.48
N TRP A 896 -22.77 -38.62 25.98
CA TRP A 896 -22.56 -39.73 25.03
C TRP A 896 -22.81 -41.08 25.70
N LEU A 897 -22.28 -41.29 26.90
CA LEU A 897 -22.50 -42.50 27.69
C LEU A 897 -23.98 -42.69 28.03
N ASP A 898 -24.66 -41.61 28.40
CA ASP A 898 -26.04 -41.67 28.88
C ASP A 898 -27.04 -41.93 27.74
N HIS A 899 -26.78 -41.41 26.54
CA HIS A 899 -27.79 -41.37 25.46
C HIS A 899 -27.41 -42.11 24.18
N ILE A 900 -26.13 -42.14 23.80
CA ILE A 900 -25.71 -42.70 22.49
C ILE A 900 -25.13 -44.10 22.65
N GLN A 901 -24.25 -44.32 23.63
CA GLN A 901 -23.62 -45.61 23.87
C GLN A 901 -24.62 -46.77 24.06
N PRO A 902 -25.76 -46.60 24.76
CA PRO A 902 -26.78 -47.65 24.88
C PRO A 902 -27.40 -48.08 23.54
N LEU A 903 -27.38 -47.20 22.53
CA LEU A 903 -28.00 -47.44 21.21
C LEU A 903 -27.05 -48.13 20.21
N VAL A 904 -25.74 -48.08 20.43
CA VAL A 904 -24.72 -48.60 19.51
C VAL A 904 -23.82 -49.70 20.11
N GLY A 905 -23.97 -49.98 21.41
CA GLY A 905 -23.22 -51.01 22.14
C GLY A 905 -21.86 -50.55 22.64
N GLU A 906 -21.16 -51.42 23.40
CA GLU A 906 -19.87 -51.10 24.02
C GLU A 906 -18.67 -51.15 23.06
N ASN A 907 -18.77 -51.91 21.96
CA ASN A 907 -17.71 -52.13 20.98
C ASN A 907 -17.75 -51.13 19.81
N ILE A 908 -17.65 -49.83 20.13
CA ILE A 908 -17.62 -48.75 19.14
C ILE A 908 -16.20 -48.56 18.61
N GLU A 909 -16.02 -48.47 17.29
CA GLU A 909 -14.71 -48.26 16.65
C GLU A 909 -14.00 -47.00 17.21
N ASP A 910 -12.72 -47.12 17.56
CA ASP A 910 -11.92 -45.98 18.03
C ASP A 910 -11.15 -45.35 16.86
N CYS A 911 -11.59 -44.16 16.44
CA CYS A 911 -10.97 -43.39 15.37
C CYS A 911 -9.86 -42.42 15.85
N HIS A 912 -9.50 -42.44 17.13
CA HIS A 912 -8.58 -41.48 17.76
C HIS A 912 -7.19 -42.02 18.11
N ASN A 913 -6.80 -43.20 17.62
CA ASN A 913 -5.43 -43.68 17.76
C ASN A 913 -4.45 -42.79 16.94
N GLU A 914 -3.48 -42.18 17.62
CA GLU A 914 -2.51 -41.26 17.02
C GLU A 914 -1.56 -41.96 16.02
N ASP A 915 -1.36 -43.27 16.16
CA ASP A 915 -0.48 -44.08 15.33
C ASP A 915 -1.14 -44.52 14.01
N ASP A 916 -2.46 -44.33 13.86
CA ASP A 916 -3.16 -44.71 12.65
C ASP A 916 -2.80 -43.79 11.46
N THR A 917 -2.49 -44.42 10.33
CA THR A 917 -2.34 -43.72 9.04
C THR A 917 -3.64 -43.00 8.66
N ARG A 918 -3.55 -41.95 7.82
CA ARG A 918 -4.73 -41.20 7.36
C ARG A 918 -5.79 -42.10 6.67
N PRO A 919 -5.42 -43.07 5.81
CA PRO A 919 -6.37 -44.03 5.25
C PRO A 919 -7.01 -44.93 6.31
N ALA A 920 -6.24 -45.42 7.28
CA ALA A 920 -6.77 -46.25 8.37
C ALA A 920 -7.81 -45.50 9.21
N ARG A 921 -7.52 -44.24 9.60
CA ARG A 921 -8.49 -43.39 10.30
C ARG A 921 -9.75 -43.13 9.49
N LYS A 922 -9.63 -42.95 8.17
CA LYS A 922 -10.79 -42.78 7.29
C LYS A 922 -11.67 -44.03 7.30
N LYS A 923 -11.07 -45.22 7.11
CA LYS A 923 -11.77 -46.51 7.13
C LYS A 923 -12.47 -46.76 8.47
N LYS A 924 -11.77 -46.49 9.59
CA LYS A 924 -12.36 -46.57 10.94
C LYS A 924 -13.51 -45.58 11.14
N ARG A 925 -13.37 -44.36 10.62
CA ARG A 925 -14.44 -43.34 10.68
C ARG A 925 -15.65 -43.72 9.82
N GLU A 926 -15.45 -44.37 8.68
CA GLU A 926 -16.52 -44.92 7.83
C GLU A 926 -17.20 -46.11 8.54
N ALA A 927 -16.45 -46.99 9.20
CA ALA A 927 -17.00 -48.08 10.01
C ALA A 927 -17.83 -47.55 11.19
N LEU A 928 -17.31 -46.53 11.89
CA LEU A 928 -18.02 -45.84 12.96
C LEU A 928 -19.31 -45.17 12.45
N ALA A 929 -19.28 -44.55 11.26
CA ALA A 929 -20.46 -43.94 10.66
C ALA A 929 -21.59 -44.95 10.51
N LYS A 930 -21.28 -46.17 10.03
CA LYS A 930 -22.25 -47.27 9.90
C LYS A 930 -22.82 -47.71 11.26
N GLN A 931 -21.97 -47.81 12.29
CA GLN A 931 -22.43 -48.15 13.65
C GLN A 931 -23.40 -47.10 14.22
N LEU A 932 -23.24 -45.83 13.84
CA LEU A 932 -24.07 -44.72 14.32
C LEU A 932 -25.42 -44.60 13.60
N GLU A 933 -25.67 -45.36 12.53
CA GLU A 933 -26.95 -45.34 11.80
C GLU A 933 -28.12 -45.77 12.69
N ALA A 934 -27.90 -46.72 13.62
CA ALA A 934 -28.92 -47.17 14.57
C ALA A 934 -29.36 -46.02 15.50
N ALA A 935 -28.41 -45.30 16.08
CA ALA A 935 -28.70 -44.13 16.91
C ALA A 935 -29.37 -43.00 16.10
N ALA A 936 -28.95 -42.78 14.85
CA ALA A 936 -29.56 -41.78 13.98
C ALA A 936 -31.03 -42.12 13.65
N ASN A 937 -31.35 -43.39 13.41
CA ASN A 937 -32.72 -43.83 13.18
C ASN A 937 -33.62 -43.62 14.41
N GLN A 938 -33.11 -43.89 15.62
CA GLN A 938 -33.84 -43.61 16.86
C GLN A 938 -34.17 -42.12 17.00
N ILE A 939 -33.20 -41.23 16.72
CA ILE A 939 -33.40 -39.77 16.76
C ILE A 939 -34.40 -39.31 15.69
N ILE A 940 -34.46 -39.95 14.52
CA ILE A 940 -35.45 -39.62 13.48
C ILE A 940 -36.86 -40.04 13.88
N THR A 941 -37.00 -41.16 14.57
CA THR A 941 -38.30 -41.81 14.86
C THR A 941 -38.92 -41.26 16.15
N ASP A 942 -38.09 -40.91 17.14
CA ASP A 942 -38.53 -40.39 18.45
C ASP A 942 -38.22 -38.89 18.57
N ASP A 943 -39.22 -38.08 18.20
CA ASP A 943 -39.15 -36.61 18.30
C ASP A 943 -38.97 -36.12 19.75
N SER A 944 -39.44 -36.87 20.75
CA SER A 944 -39.27 -36.54 22.17
C SER A 944 -37.81 -36.69 22.59
N PHE A 945 -37.19 -37.82 22.24
CA PHE A 945 -35.77 -38.07 22.46
C PHE A 945 -34.87 -37.05 21.73
N ALA A 946 -35.18 -36.75 20.46
CA ALA A 946 -34.48 -35.72 19.70
C ALA A 946 -34.55 -34.33 20.36
N THR A 947 -35.73 -33.96 20.87
CA THR A 947 -35.96 -32.68 21.57
C THR A 947 -35.23 -32.63 22.91
N GLN A 948 -35.20 -33.73 23.66
CA GLN A 948 -34.45 -33.84 24.92
C GLN A 948 -32.95 -33.61 24.68
N LEU A 949 -32.37 -34.27 23.66
CA LEU A 949 -30.96 -34.10 23.30
C LEU A 949 -30.66 -32.67 22.85
N HIS A 950 -31.54 -32.06 22.05
CA HIS A 950 -31.42 -30.67 21.65
C HIS A 950 -31.35 -29.73 22.87
N HIS A 951 -32.28 -29.86 23.83
CA HIS A 951 -32.31 -29.02 25.03
C HIS A 951 -31.06 -29.21 25.90
N ALA A 952 -30.61 -30.44 26.13
CA ALA A 952 -29.41 -30.71 26.90
C ALA A 952 -28.17 -30.01 26.31
N TRP A 953 -27.99 -30.08 24.99
CA TRP A 953 -26.89 -29.40 24.30
C TRP A 953 -27.04 -27.88 24.29
N LYS A 954 -28.27 -27.38 24.11
CA LYS A 954 -28.60 -25.95 24.10
C LYS A 954 -28.32 -25.29 25.44
N ASP A 955 -28.70 -25.91 26.55
CA ASP A 955 -28.50 -25.37 27.89
C ASP A 955 -27.01 -25.31 28.26
N ASN A 956 -26.27 -26.37 27.95
CA ASN A 956 -24.81 -26.40 28.09
C ASN A 956 -24.14 -25.30 27.25
N TRP A 957 -24.58 -25.12 26.00
CA TRP A 957 -24.08 -24.06 25.14
C TRP A 957 -24.34 -22.66 25.73
N HIS A 958 -25.55 -22.38 26.20
CA HIS A 958 -25.89 -21.09 26.81
C HIS A 958 -25.09 -20.80 28.09
N SER A 959 -24.84 -21.84 28.90
CA SER A 959 -24.00 -21.72 30.10
C SER A 959 -22.57 -21.31 29.76
N GLU A 960 -21.92 -21.99 28.82
CA GLU A 960 -20.55 -21.65 28.41
C GLU A 960 -20.46 -20.31 27.68
N ASP A 961 -21.48 -19.96 26.90
CA ASP A 961 -21.50 -18.72 26.11
C ASP A 961 -21.37 -17.46 26.98
N LYS A 962 -21.99 -17.47 28.18
CA LYS A 962 -21.86 -16.40 29.17
C LYS A 962 -20.41 -16.23 29.64
N HIS A 963 -19.70 -17.34 29.86
CA HIS A 963 -18.31 -17.34 30.33
C HIS A 963 -17.33 -16.86 29.25
N TRP A 964 -17.58 -17.20 27.98
CA TRP A 964 -16.79 -16.70 26.85
C TRP A 964 -16.65 -15.18 26.83
N ILE A 965 -17.72 -14.43 27.17
CA ILE A 965 -17.70 -12.96 27.19
C ILE A 965 -16.64 -12.43 28.17
N SER A 966 -16.50 -13.06 29.34
CA SER A 966 -15.51 -12.66 30.36
C SER A 966 -14.08 -12.91 29.86
N HIS A 967 -13.80 -14.11 29.34
CA HIS A 967 -12.48 -14.45 28.83
C HIS A 967 -12.07 -13.62 27.60
N LEU A 968 -13.01 -13.33 26.70
CA LEU A 968 -12.74 -12.44 25.55
C LEU A 968 -12.49 -10.99 25.98
N LYS A 969 -13.15 -10.51 27.05
CA LYS A 969 -12.86 -9.20 27.64
C LYS A 969 -11.45 -9.17 28.21
N TRP A 970 -11.04 -10.19 28.97
CA TRP A 970 -9.68 -10.34 29.49
C TRP A 970 -8.63 -10.36 28.36
N LEU A 971 -8.83 -11.24 27.38
CA LEU A 971 -7.92 -11.41 26.24
C LEU A 971 -7.68 -10.08 25.53
N ARG A 972 -8.75 -9.29 25.33
CA ARG A 972 -8.69 -7.98 24.70
C ARG A 972 -8.08 -6.90 25.59
N LYS A 973 -8.62 -6.70 26.79
CA LYS A 973 -8.34 -5.51 27.62
C LYS A 973 -7.14 -5.68 28.54
N ASP A 974 -6.75 -6.89 28.87
CA ASP A 974 -5.73 -7.15 29.88
C ASP A 974 -4.47 -7.76 29.27
N LEU A 975 -4.61 -8.66 28.29
CA LEU A 975 -3.47 -9.30 27.64
C LEU A 975 -2.96 -8.54 26.41
N LEU A 976 -3.80 -8.34 25.39
CA LEU A 976 -3.35 -7.88 24.05
C LEU A 976 -3.38 -6.36 23.85
N MET A 977 -4.39 -5.67 24.39
CA MET A 977 -4.50 -4.21 24.34
C MET A 977 -4.68 -3.60 25.73
N PRO A 978 -3.72 -3.81 26.64
CA PRO A 978 -3.81 -3.26 27.98
C PRO A 978 -3.70 -1.74 27.98
N GLY A 979 -4.69 -1.10 28.63
CA GLY A 979 -4.71 0.34 28.84
C GLY A 979 -3.89 0.75 30.06
N ILE A 980 -3.22 1.89 29.97
CA ILE A 980 -2.51 2.52 31.11
C ILE A 980 -3.46 3.26 32.06
N GLY A 981 -4.67 3.60 31.60
CA GLY A 981 -5.61 4.43 32.37
C GLY A 981 -5.21 5.91 32.39
N ARG A 982 -6.07 6.76 32.99
CA ARG A 982 -5.76 8.18 33.16
C ARG A 982 -4.68 8.36 34.22
N ARG A 983 -3.73 9.26 33.99
CA ARG A 983 -2.70 9.61 34.98
C ARG A 983 -3.37 10.38 36.14
N PRO A 984 -3.25 9.94 37.40
CA PRO A 984 -3.73 10.70 38.56
C PRO A 984 -3.03 12.07 38.65
N ARG A 985 -3.75 13.10 39.11
CA ARG A 985 -3.20 14.46 39.27
C ARG A 985 -2.20 14.54 40.42
N ASN A 986 -2.51 13.90 41.54
CA ASN A 986 -1.63 13.85 42.71
C ASN A 986 -0.53 12.79 42.49
N THR A 987 0.73 13.20 42.46
CA THR A 987 1.89 12.31 42.25
C THR A 987 2.34 11.54 43.49
N GLN A 988 1.78 11.84 44.67
CA GLN A 988 2.09 11.14 45.93
C GLN A 988 1.01 10.13 46.33
N SER A 989 -0.08 9.98 45.56
CA SER A 989 -1.15 9.05 45.90
C SER A 989 -0.79 7.58 45.61
N SER A 990 -1.43 6.65 46.33
CA SER A 990 -1.38 5.21 46.03
C SER A 990 -1.84 4.90 44.61
N GLU A 991 -2.81 5.67 44.08
CA GLU A 991 -3.25 5.59 42.69
C GLU A 991 -2.14 5.92 41.69
N PHE A 992 -1.31 6.93 41.97
CA PHE A 992 -0.18 7.26 41.10
C PHE A 992 0.90 6.19 41.15
N ALA A 993 1.18 5.62 42.32
CA ALA A 993 2.08 4.48 42.47
C ALA A 993 1.59 3.26 41.66
N ALA A 994 0.30 2.92 41.76
CA ALA A 994 -0.34 1.86 40.98
C ALA A 994 -0.28 2.15 39.46
N TRP A 995 -0.54 3.39 39.05
CA TRP A 995 -0.42 3.83 37.66
C TRP A 995 1.02 3.71 37.13
N GLN A 996 2.03 4.06 37.93
CA GLN A 996 3.44 3.89 37.59
C GLN A 996 3.84 2.41 37.48
N GLN A 997 3.37 1.56 38.40
CA GLN A 997 3.61 0.13 38.34
C GLN A 997 2.96 -0.47 37.08
N ARG A 998 1.72 -0.08 36.77
CA ARG A 998 1.04 -0.46 35.52
C ARG A 998 1.84 0.02 34.31
N LYS A 999 2.28 1.27 34.28
CA LYS A 999 3.13 1.81 33.21
C LYS A 999 4.39 0.99 32.99
N LYS A 1000 5.04 0.51 34.06
CA LYS A 1000 6.21 -0.38 33.97
C LYS A 1000 5.82 -1.74 33.37
N GLN A 1001 4.71 -2.34 33.81
CA GLN A 1001 4.19 -3.61 33.26
C GLN A 1001 3.82 -3.54 31.77
N LEU A 1002 3.44 -2.36 31.26
CA LEU A 1002 3.07 -2.17 29.86
C LEU A 1002 4.27 -1.93 28.92
N ARG A 1003 5.49 -1.88 29.45
CA ARG A 1003 6.71 -1.77 28.63
C ARG A 1003 7.12 -3.14 28.09
N ASN A 1004 7.83 -3.13 26.96
CA ASN A 1004 8.43 -4.31 26.34
C ASN A 1004 7.44 -5.44 26.00
N MET A 1005 6.20 -5.12 25.63
CA MET A 1005 5.17 -6.10 25.22
C MET A 1005 5.35 -6.66 23.78
N GLY A 1006 6.57 -6.61 23.22
CA GLY A 1006 6.85 -6.97 21.82
C GLY A 1006 6.76 -5.82 20.80
N GLY A 1007 6.52 -4.58 21.24
CA GLY A 1007 6.75 -3.39 20.40
C GLY A 1007 5.97 -3.36 19.07
N LEU A 1008 6.69 -3.24 17.96
CA LEU A 1008 6.21 -3.22 16.57
C LEU A 1008 6.46 -4.55 15.84
N SER A 1009 6.80 -5.63 16.55
CA SER A 1009 7.09 -6.93 15.94
C SER A 1009 5.88 -7.52 15.20
N TYR A 1010 6.14 -8.33 14.18
CA TYR A 1010 5.09 -9.04 13.46
C TYR A 1010 4.29 -10.00 14.35
N ASP A 1011 4.91 -10.55 15.39
CA ASP A 1011 4.25 -11.44 16.35
C ASP A 1011 3.12 -10.74 17.09
N ARG A 1012 3.39 -9.53 17.61
CA ARG A 1012 2.38 -8.74 18.32
C ARG A 1012 1.28 -8.25 17.39
N ILE A 1013 1.68 -7.72 16.23
CA ILE A 1013 0.74 -7.24 15.19
C ILE A 1013 -0.14 -8.39 14.71
N GLY A 1014 0.44 -9.58 14.53
CA GLY A 1014 -0.25 -10.81 14.17
C GLY A 1014 -1.23 -11.26 15.24
N ALA A 1015 -0.84 -11.24 16.52
CA ALA A 1015 -1.71 -11.59 17.64
C ALA A 1015 -2.94 -10.66 17.74
N LEU A 1016 -2.76 -9.35 17.53
CA LEU A 1016 -3.88 -8.38 17.47
C LEU A 1016 -4.84 -8.65 16.31
N ARG A 1017 -4.31 -9.01 15.13
CA ARG A 1017 -5.16 -9.39 13.99
C ARG A 1017 -5.93 -10.68 14.27
N GLN A 1018 -5.29 -11.66 14.90
CA GLN A 1018 -5.95 -12.91 15.28
C GLN A 1018 -7.01 -12.69 16.36
N LEU A 1019 -6.80 -11.77 17.30
CA LEU A 1019 -7.83 -11.36 18.27
C LEU A 1019 -9.08 -10.83 17.58
N TYR A 1020 -8.93 -9.96 16.57
CA TYR A 1020 -10.07 -9.48 15.78
C TYR A 1020 -10.82 -10.65 15.13
N GLN A 1021 -10.10 -11.64 14.59
CA GLN A 1021 -10.70 -12.85 14.00
C GLN A 1021 -11.44 -13.68 15.05
N VAL A 1022 -10.89 -13.84 16.25
CA VAL A 1022 -11.56 -14.51 17.38
C VAL A 1022 -12.85 -13.79 17.76
N MET A 1023 -12.79 -12.47 17.92
CA MET A 1023 -13.98 -11.67 18.25
C MET A 1023 -15.05 -11.73 17.16
N LYS A 1024 -14.64 -11.72 15.88
CA LYS A 1024 -15.54 -11.88 14.75
C LYS A 1024 -16.14 -13.29 14.69
N ALA A 1025 -15.33 -14.32 14.95
CA ALA A 1025 -15.78 -15.71 15.01
C ALA A 1025 -16.78 -15.94 16.14
N PHE A 1026 -16.55 -15.36 17.33
CA PHE A 1026 -17.50 -15.42 18.43
C PHE A 1026 -18.82 -14.71 18.08
N ARG A 1027 -18.75 -13.51 17.51
CA ARG A 1027 -19.97 -12.78 17.08
C ARG A 1027 -20.79 -13.58 16.06
N ASN A 1028 -20.12 -14.21 15.09
CA ASN A 1028 -20.76 -14.95 14.00
C ASN A 1028 -20.85 -16.46 14.24
N ARG A 1029 -20.73 -16.91 15.50
CA ARG A 1029 -20.76 -18.34 15.83
C ARG A 1029 -22.16 -18.92 15.60
N PRO A 1030 -22.27 -20.23 15.31
CA PRO A 1030 -23.55 -20.94 15.27
C PRO A 1030 -24.31 -20.87 16.59
N MET A 1031 -25.64 -20.85 16.51
CA MET A 1031 -26.53 -20.97 17.66
C MET A 1031 -27.29 -22.31 17.63
N PRO A 1032 -27.72 -22.85 18.80
CA PRO A 1032 -28.38 -24.16 18.88
C PRO A 1032 -29.68 -24.28 18.08
N ASP A 1033 -30.48 -23.21 18.03
CA ASP A 1033 -31.77 -23.23 17.32
C ASP A 1033 -31.58 -23.04 15.81
N ASP A 1034 -30.70 -22.13 15.42
CA ASP A 1034 -30.33 -21.85 14.04
C ASP A 1034 -28.82 -21.55 13.95
N PRO A 1035 -28.04 -22.45 13.33
CA PRO A 1035 -26.60 -22.27 13.09
C PRO A 1035 -26.23 -21.01 12.31
N LYS A 1036 -27.18 -20.37 11.62
CA LYS A 1036 -26.98 -19.13 10.87
C LYS A 1036 -27.57 -17.89 11.54
N ALA A 1037 -28.29 -18.00 12.66
CA ALA A 1037 -28.87 -16.83 13.35
C ALA A 1037 -27.83 -15.79 13.77
N GLY A 1038 -26.62 -16.24 14.13
CA GLY A 1038 -25.48 -15.35 14.43
C GLY A 1038 -24.79 -14.76 13.20
N VAL A 1039 -25.08 -15.25 11.99
CA VAL A 1039 -24.47 -14.81 10.74
C VAL A 1039 -25.24 -13.60 10.23
N LEU A 1040 -24.73 -12.42 10.58
CA LEU A 1040 -25.27 -11.16 10.07
C LEU A 1040 -25.19 -11.10 8.54
N ASP A 1041 -26.25 -10.55 7.93
CA ASP A 1041 -26.32 -10.32 6.49
C ASP A 1041 -25.11 -9.49 6.00
N ARG A 1042 -24.69 -9.75 4.76
CA ARG A 1042 -23.63 -9.00 4.08
C ARG A 1042 -23.93 -7.49 4.02
N HIS A 1043 -25.21 -7.11 4.01
CA HIS A 1043 -25.66 -5.72 3.96
C HIS A 1043 -25.87 -5.08 5.35
N ASP A 1044 -25.69 -5.83 6.45
CA ASP A 1044 -25.86 -5.29 7.79
C ASP A 1044 -24.78 -4.23 8.12
N SER A 1045 -25.23 -2.99 8.26
CA SER A 1045 -24.42 -1.83 8.64
C SER A 1045 -23.71 -2.01 9.99
N SER A 1046 -24.24 -2.85 10.90
CA SER A 1046 -23.65 -3.14 12.20
C SER A 1046 -22.29 -3.84 12.09
N GLN A 1047 -22.02 -4.57 10.99
CA GLN A 1047 -20.71 -5.16 10.71
C GLN A 1047 -19.64 -4.10 10.39
N LYS A 1048 -20.02 -3.00 9.71
CA LYS A 1048 -19.06 -1.98 9.23
C LYS A 1048 -18.25 -1.37 10.37
N ASN A 1049 -18.85 -1.25 11.55
CA ASN A 1049 -18.23 -0.64 12.73
C ASN A 1049 -17.70 -1.65 13.76
N PHE A 1050 -17.89 -2.95 13.55
CA PHE A 1050 -17.47 -3.96 14.51
C PHE A 1050 -15.95 -3.98 14.67
N GLY A 1051 -15.48 -3.80 15.90
CA GLY A 1051 -14.04 -3.82 16.21
C GLY A 1051 -13.24 -2.65 15.62
N ARG A 1052 -13.89 -1.57 15.15
CA ARG A 1052 -13.21 -0.46 14.45
C ARG A 1052 -11.99 0.09 15.20
N ARG A 1053 -12.12 0.33 16.51
CA ARG A 1053 -10.99 0.80 17.35
C ARG A 1053 -9.79 -0.15 17.33
N MET A 1054 -10.01 -1.46 17.26
CA MET A 1054 -8.95 -2.47 17.21
C MET A 1054 -8.28 -2.46 15.84
N LEU A 1055 -9.06 -2.36 14.76
CA LEU A 1055 -8.56 -2.24 13.40
C LEU A 1055 -7.75 -0.95 13.20
N ASP A 1056 -8.25 0.19 13.70
CA ASP A 1056 -7.53 1.46 13.66
C ASP A 1056 -6.20 1.38 14.41
N GLN A 1057 -6.16 0.69 15.56
CA GLN A 1057 -4.92 0.51 16.32
C GLN A 1057 -3.94 -0.43 15.61
N PHE A 1058 -4.45 -1.49 14.98
CA PHE A 1058 -3.66 -2.41 14.16
C PHE A 1058 -3.01 -1.66 12.98
N GLU A 1059 -3.79 -0.88 12.22
CA GLU A 1059 -3.25 -0.10 11.09
C GLU A 1059 -2.26 0.97 11.55
N LYS A 1060 -2.50 1.64 12.69
CA LYS A 1060 -1.53 2.57 13.27
C LYS A 1060 -0.20 1.91 13.60
N LEU A 1061 -0.21 0.72 14.22
CA LEU A 1061 1.02 -0.02 14.54
C LEU A 1061 1.75 -0.47 13.27
N ARG A 1062 1.00 -0.92 12.27
CA ARG A 1062 1.55 -1.31 10.96
C ARG A 1062 2.19 -0.12 10.25
N GLU A 1063 1.52 1.03 10.21
CA GLU A 1063 2.05 2.27 9.61
C GLU A 1063 3.29 2.77 10.38
N GLN A 1064 3.26 2.74 11.71
CA GLN A 1064 4.42 3.10 12.53
C GLN A 1064 5.62 2.19 12.28
N ARG A 1065 5.40 0.87 12.13
CA ARG A 1065 6.45 -0.09 11.76
C ARG A 1065 7.12 0.31 10.45
N VAL A 1066 6.31 0.60 9.43
CA VAL A 1066 6.81 1.01 8.10
C VAL A 1066 7.62 2.31 8.18
N LYS A 1067 7.10 3.34 8.86
CA LYS A 1067 7.79 4.63 9.00
C LYS A 1067 9.10 4.50 9.78
N GLN A 1068 9.12 3.72 10.86
CA GLN A 1068 10.34 3.48 11.62
C GLN A 1068 11.35 2.68 10.80
N LEU A 1069 10.93 1.68 10.04
CA LEU A 1069 11.83 0.93 9.17
C LEU A 1069 12.50 1.84 8.14
N ALA A 1070 11.72 2.63 7.41
CA ALA A 1070 12.27 3.59 6.45
C ALA A 1070 13.26 4.57 7.13
N SER A 1071 12.87 5.15 8.26
CA SER A 1071 13.76 6.03 9.03
C SER A 1071 15.06 5.36 9.47
N ARG A 1072 15.03 4.07 9.84
CA ARG A 1072 16.22 3.31 10.25
C ARG A 1072 17.13 2.95 9.07
N VAL A 1073 16.56 2.69 7.89
CA VAL A 1073 17.32 2.47 6.65
C VAL A 1073 18.10 3.72 6.30
N ILE A 1074 17.45 4.89 6.33
CA ILE A 1074 18.11 6.17 6.04
C ILE A 1074 19.11 6.56 7.13
N GLU A 1075 18.78 6.36 8.42
CA GLU A 1075 19.73 6.56 9.52
C GLU A 1075 21.00 5.74 9.28
N ALA A 1076 20.85 4.47 8.88
CA ALA A 1076 21.99 3.65 8.54
C ALA A 1076 22.71 4.17 7.28
N ALA A 1077 22.00 4.54 6.21
CA ALA A 1077 22.60 5.05 4.98
C ALA A 1077 23.45 6.31 5.22
N LEU A 1078 23.01 7.22 6.09
CA LEU A 1078 23.75 8.43 6.47
C LEU A 1078 24.91 8.16 7.45
N GLY A 1079 25.23 6.89 7.74
CA GLY A 1079 26.33 6.54 8.63
C GLY A 1079 26.00 6.63 10.12
N LEU A 1080 24.74 6.86 10.47
CA LEU A 1080 24.29 7.06 11.84
C LEU A 1080 23.75 5.76 12.44
N GLY A 1081 23.48 5.82 13.74
CA GLY A 1081 22.73 4.77 14.41
C GLY A 1081 23.52 3.48 14.67
N ALA A 1082 24.85 3.56 14.67
CA ALA A 1082 25.70 2.48 15.17
C ALA A 1082 25.35 2.18 16.64
N GLU A 1083 25.26 0.91 16.99
CA GLU A 1083 25.08 0.44 18.36
C GLU A 1083 26.48 0.12 18.90
N PRO A 1084 27.08 1.00 19.72
CA PRO A 1084 28.30 0.63 20.43
C PRO A 1084 27.92 -0.55 21.33
N GLY A 1085 28.78 -1.57 21.48
CA GLY A 1085 28.43 -2.85 22.10
C GLY A 1085 27.79 -2.77 23.50
N ARG A 1086 28.52 -3.20 24.53
CA ARG A 1086 28.09 -2.98 25.91
C ARG A 1086 28.82 -1.78 26.48
N ASP A 1087 28.14 -0.96 27.26
CA ASP A 1087 28.77 0.08 28.05
C ASP A 1087 29.60 -0.52 29.19
N GLN A 1088 30.32 0.34 29.91
CA GLN A 1088 31.16 -0.05 31.06
C GLN A 1088 30.40 -0.77 32.19
N HIS A 1089 29.07 -0.75 32.19
CA HIS A 1089 28.20 -1.44 33.15
C HIS A 1089 27.56 -2.70 32.57
N GLY A 1090 27.96 -3.13 31.36
CA GLY A 1090 27.41 -4.30 30.68
C GLY A 1090 26.01 -4.09 30.09
N HIS A 1091 25.49 -2.87 30.06
CA HIS A 1091 24.22 -2.55 29.39
C HIS A 1091 24.44 -2.26 27.92
N ASP A 1092 23.45 -2.56 27.06
CA ASP A 1092 23.52 -2.15 25.65
C ASP A 1092 23.69 -0.63 25.58
N ALA A 1093 24.81 -0.18 25.00
CA ALA A 1093 25.09 1.23 24.96
C ALA A 1093 24.05 1.94 24.06
N LYS A 1094 23.77 3.21 24.38
CA LYS A 1094 22.80 3.97 23.59
C LYS A 1094 23.31 4.11 22.16
N ARG A 1095 22.42 3.84 21.20
CA ARG A 1095 22.65 4.07 19.78
C ARG A 1095 23.28 5.45 19.54
N GLN A 1096 24.41 5.48 18.83
CA GLN A 1096 25.15 6.70 18.52
C GLN A 1096 24.27 7.68 17.74
N ARG A 1097 24.32 8.95 18.14
CA ARG A 1097 23.52 10.05 17.60
C ARG A 1097 24.36 11.09 16.87
N THR A 1098 25.63 10.80 16.65
CA THR A 1098 26.59 11.63 15.93
C THR A 1098 27.27 10.76 14.89
N PRO A 1099 27.84 11.36 13.84
CA PRO A 1099 28.65 10.63 12.88
C PRO A 1099 29.81 9.93 13.61
N SER A 1100 30.20 8.76 13.12
CA SER A 1100 31.37 8.06 13.63
C SER A 1100 32.57 8.42 12.79
N ASP A 1101 33.73 8.64 13.43
CA ASP A 1101 35.00 8.84 12.74
C ASP A 1101 35.51 7.55 12.05
N ASP A 1102 34.89 6.40 12.33
CA ASP A 1102 35.22 5.15 11.69
C ASP A 1102 34.77 5.17 10.21
N PRO A 1103 35.71 5.01 9.25
CA PRO A 1103 35.40 5.06 7.82
C PRO A 1103 34.32 4.06 7.38
N ARG A 1104 34.08 2.95 8.10
CA ARG A 1104 33.00 1.98 7.81
C ARG A 1104 31.61 2.58 7.90
N PHE A 1105 31.46 3.66 8.65
CA PHE A 1105 30.21 4.36 8.88
C PHE A 1105 30.13 5.68 8.12
N ALA A 1106 31.00 5.97 7.15
CA ALA A 1106 30.76 7.15 6.33
C ALA A 1106 29.48 6.98 5.48
N PRO A 1107 28.83 8.11 5.10
CA PRO A 1107 27.54 8.08 4.41
C PRO A 1107 27.57 7.31 3.08
N CYS A 1108 26.45 6.69 2.74
CA CYS A 1108 26.20 6.03 1.47
C CYS A 1108 25.63 7.03 0.47
N HIS A 1109 26.04 6.91 -0.79
CA HIS A 1109 25.51 7.72 -1.89
C HIS A 1109 24.24 7.10 -2.47
N ALA A 1110 24.05 5.78 -2.35
CA ALA A 1110 22.87 5.11 -2.86
C ALA A 1110 22.29 4.10 -1.86
N VAL A 1111 20.98 3.90 -1.95
CA VAL A 1111 20.20 2.88 -1.26
C VAL A 1111 19.50 2.01 -2.30
N ILE A 1112 19.73 0.70 -2.23
CA ILE A 1112 19.20 -0.29 -3.17
C ILE A 1112 18.30 -1.27 -2.43
N MET A 1113 17.11 -1.49 -2.97
CA MET A 1113 16.11 -2.40 -2.42
C MET A 1113 15.83 -3.56 -3.38
N GLU A 1114 15.47 -4.73 -2.87
CA GLU A 1114 14.88 -5.78 -3.70
C GLU A 1114 13.58 -5.32 -4.40
N ASN A 1115 13.45 -5.60 -5.70
CA ASN A 1115 12.25 -5.29 -6.47
C ASN A 1115 11.19 -6.37 -6.29
N LEU A 1116 10.16 -6.03 -5.52
CA LEU A 1116 9.01 -6.89 -5.23
C LEU A 1116 7.70 -6.36 -5.86
N ARG A 1117 7.78 -5.51 -6.90
CA ARG A 1117 6.61 -4.93 -7.57
C ARG A 1117 5.70 -5.98 -8.21
N SER A 1118 6.28 -7.08 -8.69
CA SER A 1118 5.55 -8.23 -9.23
C SER A 1118 5.04 -9.18 -8.13
N TYR A 1119 5.50 -9.02 -6.90
CA TYR A 1119 5.15 -9.86 -5.75
C TYR A 1119 3.90 -9.35 -5.03
N LYS A 1120 2.82 -9.14 -5.81
CA LYS A 1120 1.51 -8.67 -5.34
C LYS A 1120 0.61 -9.83 -4.93
N THR A 1121 -0.42 -9.51 -4.17
CA THR A 1121 -1.51 -10.45 -3.90
C THR A 1121 -2.19 -10.85 -5.20
N ALA A 1122 -2.38 -12.14 -5.43
CA ALA A 1122 -3.01 -12.66 -6.64
C ALA A 1122 -3.92 -13.85 -6.30
N GLU A 1123 -4.93 -14.09 -7.14
CA GLU A 1123 -5.87 -15.21 -6.93
C GLU A 1123 -5.18 -16.58 -6.98
N THR A 1124 -4.19 -16.73 -7.86
CA THR A 1124 -3.35 -17.95 -7.97
C THR A 1124 -2.35 -18.11 -6.83
N ARG A 1125 -2.28 -17.18 -5.87
CA ARG A 1125 -1.44 -17.33 -4.66
C ARG A 1125 -2.27 -17.88 -3.51
N MET A 1126 -1.61 -18.60 -2.61
CA MET A 1126 -2.29 -19.10 -1.43
C MET A 1126 -2.84 -17.97 -0.57
N ARG A 1127 -4.01 -18.17 0.04
CA ARG A 1127 -4.61 -17.19 0.98
C ARG A 1127 -3.69 -16.86 2.15
N ARG A 1128 -2.82 -17.79 2.56
CA ARG A 1128 -1.80 -17.55 3.60
C ARG A 1128 -0.73 -16.57 3.11
N GLU A 1129 -0.19 -16.82 1.93
CA GLU A 1129 0.80 -15.96 1.27
C GLU A 1129 0.24 -14.56 1.01
N ASN A 1130 -0.96 -14.44 0.42
CA ASN A 1130 -1.62 -13.16 0.20
C ASN A 1130 -1.81 -12.35 1.49
N ARG A 1131 -2.16 -13.02 2.60
CA ARG A 1131 -2.28 -12.34 3.90
C ARG A 1131 -0.93 -11.84 4.43
N MET A 1132 0.14 -12.57 4.15
CA MET A 1132 1.51 -12.21 4.51
C MET A 1132 1.98 -11.00 3.69
N LEU A 1133 1.79 -11.02 2.37
CA LEU A 1133 2.07 -9.89 1.48
C LEU A 1133 1.33 -8.63 1.89
N ALA A 1134 0.02 -8.76 2.21
CA ALA A 1134 -0.78 -7.66 2.70
C ALA A 1134 -0.25 -7.07 4.02
N SER A 1135 0.31 -7.89 4.92
CA SER A 1135 0.95 -7.37 6.15
C SER A 1135 2.35 -6.82 5.93
N TRP A 1136 3.03 -7.22 4.87
CA TRP A 1136 4.41 -6.80 4.59
C TRP A 1136 4.48 -5.33 4.16
N ALA A 1137 3.47 -4.87 3.42
CA ALA A 1137 3.35 -3.47 3.00
C ALA A 1137 4.58 -2.95 2.22
N TYR A 1138 5.23 -3.81 1.43
CA TYR A 1138 6.42 -3.50 0.63
C TYR A 1138 6.32 -2.16 -0.11
N GLY A 1139 5.22 -1.95 -0.85
CA GLY A 1139 5.03 -0.71 -1.63
C GLY A 1139 5.01 0.55 -0.76
N THR A 1140 4.51 0.45 0.47
CA THR A 1140 4.54 1.57 1.42
C THR A 1140 5.94 1.78 2.00
N VAL A 1141 6.68 0.71 2.29
CA VAL A 1141 8.09 0.82 2.71
C VAL A 1141 8.93 1.46 1.62
N ARG A 1142 8.84 0.96 0.38
CA ARG A 1142 9.50 1.52 -0.81
C ARG A 1142 9.24 3.02 -0.92
N LYS A 1143 7.96 3.42 -0.90
CA LYS A 1143 7.56 4.83 -0.98
C LYS A 1143 8.24 5.70 0.09
N TYR A 1144 8.19 5.30 1.36
CA TYR A 1144 8.79 6.12 2.43
C TYR A 1144 10.32 6.13 2.41
N VAL A 1145 10.96 5.06 1.93
CA VAL A 1145 12.43 5.05 1.73
C VAL A 1145 12.81 5.96 0.56
N GLU A 1146 12.09 5.88 -0.56
CA GLU A 1146 12.27 6.72 -1.75
C GLU A 1146 12.10 8.21 -1.44
N GLU A 1147 11.00 8.60 -0.79
CA GLU A 1147 10.75 9.99 -0.35
C GLU A 1147 11.84 10.51 0.61
N ALA A 1148 12.35 9.63 1.49
CA ALA A 1148 13.41 10.01 2.42
C ALA A 1148 14.79 10.07 1.73
N CYS A 1149 15.08 9.17 0.79
CA CYS A 1149 16.28 9.25 -0.04
C CYS A 1149 16.31 10.54 -0.85
N GLU A 1150 15.18 10.91 -1.47
CA GLU A 1150 15.03 12.19 -2.16
C GLU A 1150 15.36 13.36 -1.23
N LEU A 1151 14.75 13.40 -0.04
CA LEU A 1151 14.97 14.49 0.91
C LEU A 1151 16.44 14.60 1.34
N HIS A 1152 17.09 13.46 1.62
CA HIS A 1152 18.46 13.43 2.14
C HIS A 1152 19.54 13.33 1.04
N GLY A 1153 19.20 13.62 -0.22
CA GLY A 1153 20.17 13.61 -1.32
C GLY A 1153 20.88 12.26 -1.46
N VAL A 1154 20.15 11.16 -1.35
CA VAL A 1154 20.63 9.79 -1.54
C VAL A 1154 19.93 9.19 -2.76
N TYR A 1155 20.68 8.52 -3.64
CA TYR A 1155 20.08 7.85 -4.80
C TYR A 1155 19.29 6.62 -4.35
N PHE A 1156 18.07 6.44 -4.87
CA PHE A 1156 17.24 5.26 -4.58
C PHE A 1156 16.93 4.47 -5.84
N ASP A 1157 17.06 3.15 -5.77
CA ASP A 1157 16.62 2.26 -6.86
C ASP A 1157 16.30 0.86 -6.36
N ASP A 1158 15.64 0.05 -7.21
CA ASP A 1158 15.30 -1.34 -6.94
C ASP A 1158 15.99 -2.32 -7.92
N VAL A 1159 16.35 -3.52 -7.43
CA VAL A 1159 17.04 -4.55 -8.22
C VAL A 1159 16.23 -5.85 -8.30
N PRO A 1160 16.27 -6.60 -9.42
CA PRO A 1160 15.56 -7.87 -9.53
C PRO A 1160 15.91 -8.85 -8.40
N ALA A 1161 14.89 -9.32 -7.68
CA ALA A 1161 15.04 -10.16 -6.50
C ALA A 1161 14.98 -11.68 -6.78
N GLN A 1162 15.07 -12.08 -8.06
CA GLN A 1162 14.95 -13.48 -8.43
C GLN A 1162 16.18 -14.26 -7.94
N TYR A 1163 15.95 -15.35 -7.22
CA TYR A 1163 16.98 -16.26 -6.69
C TYR A 1163 18.02 -15.65 -5.73
N THR A 1164 17.90 -14.38 -5.34
CA THR A 1164 18.88 -13.69 -4.44
C THR A 1164 19.10 -14.39 -3.10
N SER A 1165 18.11 -15.14 -2.65
CA SER A 1165 18.14 -15.90 -1.39
C SER A 1165 18.23 -17.42 -1.56
N LYS A 1166 18.44 -17.86 -2.80
CA LYS A 1166 18.63 -19.26 -3.22
C LYS A 1166 20.03 -19.51 -3.80
N GLN A 1167 20.88 -18.48 -3.81
CA GLN A 1167 22.26 -18.53 -4.28
C GLN A 1167 23.16 -17.89 -3.22
N ASP A 1168 24.35 -18.44 -3.05
CA ASP A 1168 25.39 -17.83 -2.23
C ASP A 1168 26.00 -16.64 -2.99
N SER A 1169 25.97 -15.45 -2.39
CA SER A 1169 26.42 -14.22 -3.04
C SER A 1169 27.92 -14.16 -3.30
N ARG A 1170 28.71 -15.07 -2.70
CA ARG A 1170 30.16 -15.12 -2.85
C ARG A 1170 30.58 -16.07 -3.96
N THR A 1171 30.01 -17.27 -3.97
CA THR A 1171 30.38 -18.36 -4.88
C THR A 1171 29.45 -18.45 -6.09
N MET A 1172 28.29 -17.77 -6.07
CA MET A 1172 27.19 -17.93 -7.04
C MET A 1172 26.57 -19.33 -7.05
N MET A 1173 27.00 -20.21 -6.14
CA MET A 1173 26.49 -21.56 -6.06
C MET A 1173 25.05 -21.55 -5.54
N PRO A 1174 24.17 -22.40 -6.10
CA PRO A 1174 22.85 -22.60 -5.53
C PRO A 1174 22.91 -23.12 -4.08
N GLY A 1175 21.90 -22.81 -3.28
CA GLY A 1175 21.82 -23.23 -1.89
C GLY A 1175 20.40 -23.30 -1.34
N VAL A 1176 20.25 -23.88 -0.15
CA VAL A 1176 18.95 -24.07 0.53
C VAL A 1176 18.89 -23.35 1.87
N ARG A 1177 17.72 -22.81 2.19
CA ARG A 1177 17.44 -22.21 3.48
C ARG A 1177 17.28 -23.27 4.57
N CYS A 1178 18.12 -23.20 5.59
CA CYS A 1178 18.07 -24.07 6.76
C CYS A 1178 17.55 -23.34 8.01
N VAL A 1179 17.12 -24.11 9.00
CA VAL A 1179 16.88 -23.66 10.37
C VAL A 1179 17.79 -24.41 11.31
N GLU A 1180 18.32 -23.69 12.27
CA GLU A 1180 19.12 -24.26 13.34
C GLU A 1180 18.20 -24.89 14.41
N VAL A 1181 18.51 -26.11 14.80
CA VAL A 1181 17.73 -26.89 15.77
C VAL A 1181 18.66 -27.55 16.79
N ASP A 1182 18.36 -27.39 18.07
CA ASP A 1182 19.12 -28.02 19.15
C ASP A 1182 19.09 -29.56 19.05
N ARG A 1183 20.24 -30.21 19.27
CA ARG A 1183 20.36 -31.68 19.33
C ARG A 1183 19.37 -32.31 20.31
N ALA A 1184 19.12 -31.66 21.45
CA ALA A 1184 18.15 -32.12 22.45
C ALA A 1184 16.71 -32.19 21.92
N VAL A 1185 16.30 -31.24 21.06
CA VAL A 1185 14.97 -31.25 20.42
C VAL A 1185 14.87 -32.39 19.43
N LEU A 1186 15.94 -32.69 18.69
CA LEU A 1186 15.98 -33.77 17.71
C LEU A 1186 15.97 -35.14 18.37
N LYS A 1187 16.80 -35.34 19.42
CA LYS A 1187 16.78 -36.57 20.23
C LYS A 1187 15.38 -36.83 20.77
N ALA A 1188 14.76 -35.84 21.44
CA ALA A 1188 13.41 -35.97 21.95
C ALA A 1188 12.37 -36.27 20.87
N ALA A 1189 12.50 -35.70 19.67
CA ALA A 1189 11.61 -35.98 18.55
C ALA A 1189 11.69 -37.43 18.04
N LEU A 1190 12.82 -38.10 18.27
CA LEU A 1190 13.13 -39.45 17.76
C LEU A 1190 13.07 -40.54 18.83
N SER A 1191 13.22 -40.21 20.11
CA SER A 1191 13.48 -41.18 21.20
C SER A 1191 12.25 -41.72 21.95
N ALA A 1192 11.00 -41.43 21.56
CA ALA A 1192 9.84 -41.91 22.33
C ALA A 1192 8.72 -42.54 21.48
N SER A 1193 8.27 -43.70 21.96
CA SER A 1193 7.07 -44.44 21.54
C SER A 1193 5.78 -43.65 21.77
N SER A 1194 5.71 -42.75 22.76
CA SER A 1194 4.57 -41.83 22.98
C SER A 1194 4.98 -40.35 22.87
N ALA A 1195 4.08 -39.47 22.41
CA ALA A 1195 4.35 -38.03 22.34
C ALA A 1195 4.49 -37.39 23.74
N ALA A 1196 3.79 -37.93 24.75
CA ALA A 1196 3.82 -37.40 26.12
C ALA A 1196 5.18 -37.61 26.80
N ASP A 1197 5.78 -38.80 26.64
CA ASP A 1197 7.06 -39.14 27.29
C ASP A 1197 8.24 -38.37 26.69
N SER A 1198 8.27 -38.16 25.37
CA SER A 1198 9.30 -37.33 24.70
C SER A 1198 9.34 -35.86 25.14
N MET A 1199 8.22 -35.34 25.67
CA MET A 1199 8.10 -33.93 26.03
C MET A 1199 8.45 -33.66 27.50
N ALA A 1200 8.61 -34.70 28.32
CA ALA A 1200 8.98 -34.58 29.71
C ALA A 1200 10.40 -34.00 29.85
N GLY A 1201 10.54 -32.89 30.60
CA GLY A 1201 11.83 -32.22 30.86
C GLY A 1201 12.23 -31.09 29.89
N LEU A 1202 11.49 -30.87 28.79
CA LEU A 1202 11.77 -29.79 27.85
C LEU A 1202 10.97 -28.51 28.15
N ALA A 1203 11.60 -27.35 27.93
CA ALA A 1203 10.94 -26.04 27.97
C ALA A 1203 9.76 -25.97 26.98
N LEU A 1204 8.68 -25.29 27.38
CA LEU A 1204 7.42 -25.19 26.61
C LEU A 1204 7.60 -24.76 25.14
N GLN A 1205 8.55 -23.86 24.88
CA GLN A 1205 8.85 -23.42 23.51
C GLN A 1205 9.41 -24.57 22.65
N LYS A 1206 10.25 -25.43 23.25
CA LYS A 1206 10.90 -26.56 22.58
C LYS A 1206 9.93 -27.71 22.29
N GLN A 1207 8.91 -27.93 23.13
CA GLN A 1207 7.89 -28.98 22.91
C GLN A 1207 7.15 -28.83 21.57
N SER A 1208 6.85 -27.59 21.15
CA SER A 1208 6.22 -27.33 19.86
C SER A 1208 7.11 -27.73 18.66
N LEU A 1209 8.43 -27.56 18.80
CA LEU A 1209 9.42 -27.96 17.80
C LEU A 1209 9.59 -29.47 17.74
N VAL A 1210 9.56 -30.16 18.88
CA VAL A 1210 9.59 -31.62 18.96
C VAL A 1210 8.43 -32.22 18.16
N ARG A 1211 7.19 -31.78 18.39
CA ARG A 1211 6.01 -32.28 17.64
C ARG A 1211 6.15 -32.09 16.14
N ARG A 1212 6.68 -30.93 15.73
CA ARG A 1212 6.90 -30.61 14.31
C ARG A 1212 7.92 -31.57 13.70
N TRP A 1213 9.09 -31.74 14.33
CA TRP A 1213 10.17 -32.54 13.77
C TRP A 1213 9.89 -34.04 13.83
N LYS A 1214 9.20 -34.54 14.87
CA LYS A 1214 8.72 -35.92 14.94
C LYS A 1214 7.87 -36.25 13.71
N SER A 1215 6.86 -35.42 13.43
CA SER A 1215 6.01 -35.59 12.24
C SER A 1215 6.78 -35.50 10.91
N GLU A 1216 7.74 -34.58 10.79
CA GLU A 1216 8.54 -34.44 9.58
C GLU A 1216 9.48 -35.64 9.36
N PHE A 1217 10.18 -36.13 10.40
CA PHE A 1217 11.07 -37.29 10.29
C PHE A 1217 10.31 -38.58 9.96
N SER A 1218 9.17 -38.82 10.60
CA SER A 1218 8.32 -39.97 10.27
C SER A 1218 7.86 -39.91 8.81
N ARG A 1219 7.38 -38.75 8.34
CA ARG A 1219 6.96 -38.60 6.93
C ARG A 1219 8.10 -38.83 5.94
N CYS A 1220 9.28 -38.27 6.20
CA CYS A 1220 10.42 -38.37 5.27
C CYS A 1220 10.95 -39.81 5.20
N ALA A 1221 11.04 -40.50 6.34
CA ALA A 1221 11.46 -41.90 6.37
C ALA A 1221 10.48 -42.80 5.60
N ASP A 1222 9.18 -42.62 5.80
CA ASP A 1222 8.14 -43.34 5.05
C ASP A 1222 8.26 -43.13 3.54
N ARG A 1223 8.54 -41.89 3.09
CA ARG A 1223 8.73 -41.59 1.65
C ARG A 1223 9.96 -42.26 1.07
N VAL A 1224 11.10 -42.16 1.76
CA VAL A 1224 12.36 -42.78 1.29
C VAL A 1224 12.23 -44.30 1.21
N GLN A 1225 11.53 -44.92 2.17
CA GLN A 1225 11.35 -46.37 2.23
C GLN A 1225 10.32 -46.88 1.20
N LYS A 1226 9.15 -46.24 1.10
CA LYS A 1226 8.05 -46.74 0.26
C LYS A 1226 8.17 -46.32 -1.20
N ARG A 1227 8.79 -45.16 -1.49
CA ARG A 1227 8.87 -44.59 -2.84
C ARG A 1227 10.22 -43.90 -3.10
N PRO A 1228 11.33 -44.65 -3.15
CA PRO A 1228 12.69 -44.09 -3.23
C PRO A 1228 12.96 -43.25 -4.49
N LYS A 1229 12.28 -43.55 -5.61
CA LYS A 1229 12.39 -42.79 -6.87
C LYS A 1229 11.75 -41.40 -6.79
N GLU A 1230 10.71 -41.23 -5.98
CA GLU A 1230 9.99 -39.96 -5.77
C GLU A 1230 10.51 -39.16 -4.58
N ALA A 1231 11.28 -39.80 -3.69
CA ALA A 1231 11.82 -39.14 -2.50
C ALA A 1231 12.74 -37.97 -2.87
N SER A 1232 12.35 -36.77 -2.45
CA SER A 1232 13.12 -35.54 -2.71
C SER A 1232 14.51 -35.61 -2.07
N ALA A 1233 15.46 -34.81 -2.58
CA ALA A 1233 16.77 -34.68 -1.94
C ALA A 1233 16.67 -34.27 -0.45
N ARG A 1234 15.62 -33.50 -0.09
CA ARG A 1234 15.32 -33.13 1.30
C ARG A 1234 14.90 -34.35 2.12
N ASP A 1235 14.01 -35.19 1.58
CA ASP A 1235 13.53 -36.39 2.28
C ASP A 1235 14.69 -37.36 2.55
N ARG A 1236 15.57 -37.54 1.55
CA ARG A 1236 16.80 -38.34 1.67
C ARG A 1236 17.76 -37.75 2.71
N LEU A 1237 17.97 -36.43 2.70
CA LEU A 1237 18.83 -35.75 3.69
C LEU A 1237 18.27 -35.89 5.12
N LEU A 1238 16.97 -35.66 5.32
CA LEU A 1238 16.34 -35.79 6.64
C LEU A 1238 16.34 -37.25 7.13
N SER A 1239 16.21 -38.23 6.22
CA SER A 1239 16.34 -39.65 6.56
C SER A 1239 17.77 -39.99 7.01
N ARG A 1240 18.81 -39.45 6.35
CA ARG A 1240 20.21 -39.61 6.79
C ARG A 1240 20.48 -38.94 8.13
N ILE A 1241 19.94 -37.74 8.35
CA ILE A 1241 20.08 -37.03 9.63
C ILE A 1241 19.38 -37.81 10.74
N ARG A 1242 18.18 -38.35 10.49
CA ARG A 1242 17.47 -39.22 11.43
C ARG A 1242 18.34 -40.42 11.84
N ALA A 1243 18.88 -41.14 10.86
CA ALA A 1243 19.76 -42.29 11.12
C ALA A 1243 20.99 -41.90 11.95
N ALA A 1244 21.61 -40.75 11.66
CA ALA A 1244 22.76 -40.25 12.42
C ALA A 1244 22.44 -39.85 13.87
N VAL A 1245 21.22 -39.35 14.13
CA VAL A 1245 20.74 -39.02 15.48
C VAL A 1245 20.36 -40.29 16.25
N GLU A 1246 19.72 -41.26 15.59
CA GLU A 1246 19.34 -42.56 16.18
C GLU A 1246 20.55 -43.42 16.52
N SER A 1247 21.64 -43.34 15.74
CA SER A 1247 22.88 -44.07 15.99
C SER A 1247 23.76 -43.46 17.10
N ASP A 1248 23.24 -42.46 17.82
CA ASP A 1248 23.91 -41.61 18.84
C ASP A 1248 25.40 -41.36 18.59
N THR A 1249 25.73 -41.03 17.34
CA THR A 1249 27.12 -40.73 17.01
C THR A 1249 27.52 -39.41 17.66
N ASP A 1250 28.57 -39.43 18.47
CA ASP A 1250 29.11 -38.24 19.17
C ASP A 1250 29.59 -37.12 18.22
N CYS A 1251 29.55 -37.35 16.91
CA CYS A 1251 29.93 -36.39 15.89
C CYS A 1251 28.86 -35.33 15.56
N LEU A 1252 27.63 -35.39 16.12
CA LEU A 1252 26.62 -34.37 15.87
C LEU A 1252 26.81 -33.12 16.76
N PRO A 1253 27.00 -31.93 16.17
CA PRO A 1253 27.13 -30.68 16.93
C PRO A 1253 25.87 -30.38 17.74
N ASN A 1254 26.01 -29.56 18.79
CA ASN A 1254 24.89 -29.16 19.67
C ASN A 1254 23.73 -28.50 18.92
N GLN A 1255 24.01 -27.91 17.76
CA GLN A 1255 23.05 -27.32 16.85
C GLN A 1255 23.19 -27.93 15.46
N VAL A 1256 22.07 -28.40 14.91
CA VAL A 1256 22.02 -29.04 13.60
C VAL A 1256 21.21 -28.17 12.65
N LEU A 1257 21.75 -27.92 11.46
CA LEU A 1257 21.07 -27.18 10.39
C LEU A 1257 20.14 -28.13 9.63
N LEU A 1258 18.83 -27.90 9.75
CA LEU A 1258 17.82 -28.68 9.04
C LEU A 1258 17.19 -27.88 7.90
N PRO A 1259 17.04 -28.45 6.69
CA PRO A 1259 16.40 -27.77 5.58
C PRO A 1259 14.94 -27.44 5.90
N VAL A 1260 14.54 -26.18 5.63
CA VAL A 1260 13.15 -25.77 5.78
C VAL A 1260 12.31 -26.41 4.66
N ARG A 1261 11.11 -26.88 5.00
CA ARG A 1261 10.15 -27.43 4.04
C ARG A 1261 9.81 -26.39 2.96
N GLY A 1262 9.74 -26.80 1.69
CA GLY A 1262 9.53 -25.89 0.54
C GLY A 1262 10.76 -25.10 0.07
N GLY A 1263 11.94 -25.36 0.64
CA GLY A 1263 13.21 -24.94 0.03
C GLY A 1263 13.66 -26.01 -0.96
N ASP A 1264 13.39 -25.83 -2.25
CA ASP A 1264 13.91 -26.74 -3.28
C ASP A 1264 15.43 -26.88 -3.11
N LEU A 1265 15.93 -28.12 -3.07
CA LEU A 1265 17.36 -28.37 -3.25
C LEU A 1265 17.69 -28.10 -4.71
N PHE A 1266 18.31 -26.96 -4.95
CA PHE A 1266 19.06 -26.72 -6.18
C PHE A 1266 20.41 -27.39 -5.96
N LEU A 1267 20.52 -28.65 -6.41
CA LEU A 1267 21.80 -29.36 -6.50
C LEU A 1267 22.40 -29.12 -7.89
#